data_AF-A0A9W7Y3K7-F1
#
_entry.id   AF-A0A9W7Y3K7-F1
#
_cell.length_a   1.000
_cell.length_b   1.000
_cell.length_c   1.000
_cell.angle_alpha   90.00
_cell.angle_beta   90.00
_cell.angle_gamma   90.00
#
_symmetry.space_group_name_H-M   'P 1'
#
loop_
_entity.id
_entity.type
_entity.pdbx_description
1 polymer ?
#
loop_
_entity_poly.entity_id
_entity_poly.type
_entity_poly.pdbx_seq_one_letter_code
_entity_poly.pdbx_strand_id
1 'polypeptide(L)'
;MSASEIRERYTSYFAKNGHTLLPSSDIVPKSDSTLLFTNAGMVPFKQFFLNPSAAPYKMVTTVQKCVRAGGKHNDLDQVGYTPRHHTFFEMLGNFSFGAYGKREIIHMAWRFITEELRMPVKMLRVTVLETDDEAYDIWKTEIGLDPKRIVRMGPEDNFWSMGNGEGPCGPSSEIFWDTQDPRYSEKDDERWLEFWNLVFMQYHRSAGGELKLLETPCIDTGMGLERVASILQHKKNNFDTDEFQTIIKSIDQIQPAASSSLSPETALTYKRIIADHLRASTFLISEGVYPSNTGRGYVLRRIIRRAVRAGRLLGIKGGVLSELYPSLETAMGKAYPEIVERRGPIISVIKSEERAFLKTLDKGMALLDGIFANESNDKVISGHDAFALYDTHGFPVDLTQIIARDHGWTVDLDAFDQIQRDSRERNRASWKGGSAKKDVVASEIESACLEWQDLSVQSRFCGYDIDPESSGMPIAAKVVASKELSNSDSLVVIDPCPFYATGGGQQADMGVIAVTRDDASDIKADITHAFTVKNAVALPNGQATLLHLAVVAGGQHALLDAGQQVTATVDMDRRYGNAVHHTATHLLNAALRKVLGNTVMQAGSLVQPSGLRFDFTSNPLTSDQAEKVESLVNQAALANTNVNVHQMTLEEAKAQGAIAMFTEKYSADSVRVVEVPGVSMELCGGTHLRSTRPVYPFQIISEGSIGAGTRRIEAVAGTSASEWLREQLGYAQAAAQTLEAKKLSSLDSKAQQLVAKNKELREEIDKWLQTAAVNVEAIATHATTLGKTSVPTTIHILAPQMETADNRRGSSGSGNMRLVSERACYLRDTQPRSAHVVIQGNAVALGVDTKCISGARAGVLLRELFVMLPGKGGGQDTLAQGKLQSARSPQSSTPVVLWLNGGPGCSSFSGLLGGVGPCRINDNGHGTLPNAHSWNSNAHVLFLDQPTNVGFSYGATVNSTVEAAADVAQFLRLFFDQFPQYSRNPLHVTGESYAAHYVPGIAAQIVKDNRNPTIRHKLPLKSIAVGNGLYDMATQFMYLPQMACNSTYKSLADEKTCRAMEQAKVEFEKSLQVYNLTPSPEAMVNATYAGYDILTPYQDAGGNPYDVRTKCEGGSLCNPYMERIAEYANQPWIRADLGVRIDSDFVLCSTDVQDSFINTGDELVDSSEWIPMILAAGVRVLNYAGDADLICNHMGNKAMMLEIQWPGNRGFAAAADHTWLVDGRALGEVRSFEGLSFLRVYGAGHMVALDQPVAALAMLAQWLDHSAIII
;
A
#
# COMPACT_ATOMS: atom_id res chain seq x y z
N MET A 1 13.04 51.78 -18.99
CA MET A 1 14.20 51.12 -18.35
C MET A 1 13.96 49.61 -18.38
N SER A 2 14.94 48.82 -18.83
CA SER A 2 14.86 47.36 -18.87
C SER A 2 14.87 46.75 -17.47
N ALA A 3 14.37 45.53 -17.30
CA ALA A 3 14.39 44.84 -16.00
C ALA A 3 15.83 44.63 -15.49
N SER A 4 16.78 44.34 -16.39
CA SER A 4 18.21 44.24 -16.06
C SER A 4 18.77 45.53 -15.48
N GLU A 5 18.46 46.69 -16.09
CA GLU A 5 18.92 47.99 -15.59
C GLU A 5 18.29 48.34 -14.23
N ILE A 6 17.03 47.94 -13.99
CA ILE A 6 16.35 48.18 -12.71
C ILE A 6 17.02 47.39 -11.57
N ARG A 7 17.33 46.10 -11.78
CA ARG A 7 18.06 45.28 -10.79
C ARG A 7 19.38 45.94 -10.40
N GLU A 8 20.18 46.31 -11.40
CA GLU A 8 21.50 46.91 -11.20
C GLU A 8 21.41 48.27 -10.51
N ARG A 9 20.45 49.11 -10.91
CA ARG A 9 20.26 50.43 -10.30
C ARG A 9 19.80 50.33 -8.85
N TYR A 10 18.90 49.39 -8.53
CA TYR A 10 18.45 49.16 -7.16
C TYR A 10 19.59 48.68 -6.26
N THR A 11 20.27 47.60 -6.64
CA THR A 11 21.34 47.03 -5.81
C THR A 11 22.52 47.99 -5.66
N SER A 12 22.87 48.72 -6.71
CA SER A 12 23.91 49.76 -6.66
C SER A 12 23.53 50.93 -5.75
N TYR A 13 22.26 51.36 -5.75
CA TYR A 13 21.80 52.44 -4.88
C TYR A 13 21.90 52.03 -3.41
N PHE A 14 21.39 50.86 -3.03
CA PHE A 14 21.46 50.41 -1.64
C PHE A 14 22.89 50.05 -1.20
N ALA A 15 23.72 49.51 -2.09
CA ALA A 15 25.14 49.32 -1.81
C ALA A 15 25.87 50.65 -1.51
N LYS A 16 25.57 51.72 -2.27
CA LYS A 16 26.09 53.07 -1.98
C LYS A 16 25.59 53.65 -0.66
N ASN A 17 24.43 53.21 -0.19
CA ASN A 17 23.85 53.58 1.11
C ASN A 17 24.27 52.62 2.25
N GLY A 18 25.28 51.77 2.04
CA GLY A 18 25.92 50.96 3.08
C GLY A 18 25.36 49.55 3.26
N HIS A 19 24.39 49.13 2.44
CA HIS A 19 23.89 47.75 2.48
C HIS A 19 24.89 46.79 1.84
N THR A 20 25.06 45.62 2.46
CA THR A 20 25.82 44.53 1.84
C THR A 20 24.98 43.87 0.74
N LEU A 21 25.47 43.89 -0.50
CA LEU A 21 24.85 43.18 -1.61
C LEU A 21 25.08 41.67 -1.45
N LEU A 22 24.01 40.89 -1.37
CA LEU A 22 24.05 39.43 -1.38
C LEU A 22 23.36 38.88 -2.64
N PRO A 23 23.80 37.72 -3.15
CA PRO A 23 23.07 37.03 -4.22
C PRO A 23 21.68 36.59 -3.74
N SER A 24 20.79 36.28 -4.68
CA SER A 24 19.50 35.65 -4.36
C SER A 24 19.76 34.36 -3.57
N SER A 25 19.02 34.17 -2.48
CA SER A 25 18.97 32.87 -1.81
C SER A 25 18.12 31.88 -2.61
N ASP A 26 18.20 30.62 -2.23
CA ASP A 26 17.43 29.54 -2.85
C ASP A 26 15.91 29.76 -2.66
N ILE A 27 15.16 29.41 -3.69
CA ILE A 27 13.69 29.30 -3.70
C ILE A 27 13.26 28.18 -2.74
N VAL A 28 14.07 27.15 -2.54
CA VAL A 28 13.81 26.11 -1.52
C VAL A 28 14.36 26.56 -0.17
N PRO A 29 13.52 26.90 0.84
CA PRO A 29 14.01 27.40 2.11
C PRO A 29 14.78 26.31 2.86
N LYS A 30 16.03 26.61 3.24
CA LYS A 30 16.90 25.68 3.99
C LYS A 30 16.63 25.69 5.50
N SER A 31 16.18 26.81 6.03
CA SER A 31 16.04 27.09 7.47
C SER A 31 14.59 27.13 7.97
N ASP A 32 13.60 27.08 7.08
CA ASP A 32 12.18 27.15 7.43
C ASP A 32 11.42 25.95 6.84
N SER A 33 11.16 24.95 7.68
CA SER A 33 10.44 23.73 7.30
C SER A 33 8.93 23.95 7.13
N THR A 34 8.40 25.12 7.51
CA THR A 34 6.97 25.45 7.37
C THR A 34 6.61 25.93 5.97
N LEU A 35 7.60 26.33 5.16
CA LEU A 35 7.39 26.85 3.81
C LEU A 35 7.82 25.86 2.72
N LEU A 36 6.99 25.71 1.70
CA LEU A 36 7.35 24.98 0.50
C LEU A 36 8.37 25.75 -0.34
N PHE A 37 8.18 27.06 -0.49
CA PHE A 37 9.05 27.93 -1.28
C PHE A 37 9.25 29.28 -0.57
N THR A 38 10.39 29.92 -0.86
CA THR A 38 10.68 31.32 -0.52
C THR A 38 9.66 32.20 -1.25
N ASN A 39 8.72 32.79 -0.51
CA ASN A 39 7.61 33.58 -1.04
C ASN A 39 7.80 35.11 -0.86
N ALA A 40 8.84 35.51 -0.11
CA ALA A 40 9.20 36.89 0.19
C ALA A 40 10.71 37.03 0.41
N GLY A 41 11.22 38.25 0.20
CA GLY A 41 12.64 38.61 0.33
C GLY A 41 13.21 38.41 1.73
N MET A 42 12.39 38.56 2.77
CA MET A 42 12.80 38.44 4.17
C MET A 42 13.08 37.00 4.61
N VAL A 43 12.48 35.99 3.97
CA VAL A 43 12.49 34.57 4.39
C VAL A 43 13.89 34.07 4.74
N PRO A 44 14.95 34.32 3.93
CA PRO A 44 16.30 33.85 4.24
C PRO A 44 16.88 34.46 5.52
N PHE A 45 16.34 35.60 5.98
CA PHE A 45 16.84 36.38 7.10
C PHE A 45 15.97 36.31 8.36
N LYS A 46 14.94 35.44 8.39
CA LYS A 46 13.97 35.33 9.51
C LYS A 46 14.60 35.29 10.90
N GLN A 47 15.68 34.52 11.05
CA GLN A 47 16.41 34.38 12.32
C GLN A 47 17.12 35.68 12.76
N PHE A 48 17.57 36.49 11.81
CA PHE A 48 18.29 37.75 12.09
C PHE A 48 17.33 38.88 12.48
N PHE A 49 16.07 38.82 12.07
CA PHE A 49 15.03 39.71 12.60
C PHE A 49 14.66 39.41 14.06
N LEU A 50 14.79 38.15 14.49
CA LEU A 50 14.52 37.73 15.87
C LEU A 50 15.71 37.99 16.80
N ASN A 51 16.93 37.83 16.29
CA ASN A 51 18.15 38.11 17.02
C ASN A 51 19.13 38.91 16.15
N PRO A 52 18.94 40.25 16.04
CA PRO A 52 19.80 41.10 15.22
C PRO A 52 21.28 41.05 15.60
N SER A 53 21.60 40.82 16.88
CA SER A 53 22.97 40.73 17.38
C SER A 53 23.75 39.53 16.82
N ALA A 54 23.06 38.48 16.37
CA ALA A 54 23.67 37.29 15.75
C ALA A 54 23.83 37.42 14.22
N ALA A 55 23.37 38.52 13.61
CA ALA A 55 23.44 38.70 12.17
C ALA A 55 24.89 39.01 11.72
N PRO A 56 25.42 38.31 10.70
CA PRO A 56 26.78 38.58 10.19
C PRO A 56 26.89 39.94 9.48
N TYR A 57 25.75 40.54 9.12
CA TYR A 57 25.64 41.84 8.46
C TYR A 57 24.56 42.64 9.17
N LYS A 58 24.70 43.97 9.26
CA LYS A 58 23.68 44.84 9.88
C LYS A 58 22.62 45.33 8.87
N MET A 59 22.98 45.41 7.59
CA MET A 59 22.13 45.90 6.51
C MET A 59 22.43 45.13 5.23
N VAL A 60 21.41 44.67 4.52
CA VAL A 60 21.55 43.81 3.34
C VAL A 60 20.64 44.27 2.22
N THR A 61 21.06 44.10 0.97
CA THR A 61 20.19 44.23 -0.20
C THR A 61 20.30 43.02 -1.12
N THR A 62 19.18 42.57 -1.68
CA THR A 62 19.10 41.43 -2.60
C THR A 62 18.05 41.67 -3.68
N VAL A 63 18.14 40.89 -4.77
CA VAL A 63 17.04 40.65 -5.71
C VAL A 63 16.65 39.19 -5.52
N GLN A 64 15.65 38.93 -4.68
CA GLN A 64 15.28 37.58 -4.26
C GLN A 64 14.29 36.94 -5.24
N LYS A 65 14.67 35.78 -5.77
CA LYS A 65 13.76 34.87 -6.49
C LYS A 65 12.65 34.39 -5.54
N CYS A 66 11.39 34.65 -5.90
CA CYS A 66 10.23 34.28 -5.10
C CYS A 66 9.27 33.40 -5.89
N VAL A 67 8.69 32.39 -5.23
CA VAL A 67 7.63 31.55 -5.82
C VAL A 67 6.38 31.58 -4.94
N ARG A 68 5.23 31.89 -5.54
CA ARG A 68 3.90 31.89 -4.94
C ARG A 68 2.99 30.88 -5.64
N ALA A 69 3.33 29.61 -5.47
CA ALA A 69 2.49 28.48 -5.84
C ALA A 69 2.46 27.46 -4.70
N GLY A 70 1.29 27.30 -4.08
CA GLY A 70 1.07 26.42 -2.93
C GLY A 70 1.10 27.12 -1.57
N GLY A 71 0.30 26.62 -0.62
CA GLY A 71 0.10 27.24 0.70
C GLY A 71 -0.92 28.39 0.69
N LYS A 72 -0.90 29.24 1.71
CA LYS A 72 -1.84 30.38 1.89
C LYS A 72 -1.63 31.51 0.87
N HIS A 73 -0.41 31.69 0.35
CA HIS A 73 -0.07 32.69 -0.67
C HIS A 73 0.09 32.00 -2.04
N ASN A 74 -1.03 31.75 -2.71
CA ASN A 74 -1.08 31.03 -3.98
C ASN A 74 -1.65 31.93 -5.09
N ASP A 75 -0.78 32.43 -5.96
CA ASP A 75 -1.16 33.30 -7.07
C ASP A 75 -1.37 32.51 -8.38
N LEU A 76 -1.10 31.19 -8.37
CA LEU A 76 -1.08 30.32 -9.54
C LEU A 76 -2.34 30.45 -10.42
N ASP A 77 -3.51 30.60 -9.80
CA ASP A 77 -4.78 30.68 -10.52
C ASP A 77 -5.06 32.03 -11.19
N GLN A 78 -4.42 33.09 -10.71
CA GLN A 78 -4.59 34.47 -11.20
C GLN A 78 -3.66 34.81 -12.36
N VAL A 79 -2.60 34.02 -12.56
CA VAL A 79 -1.60 34.21 -13.62
C VAL A 79 -2.26 34.16 -15.00
N GLY A 80 -1.94 35.16 -15.82
CA GLY A 80 -2.46 35.33 -17.18
C GLY A 80 -3.81 36.03 -17.28
N TYR A 81 -4.66 35.91 -16.25
CA TYR A 81 -5.98 36.55 -16.18
C TYR A 81 -5.93 37.96 -15.59
N THR A 82 -5.01 38.19 -14.66
CA THR A 82 -4.79 39.50 -14.05
C THR A 82 -3.51 40.15 -14.61
N PRO A 83 -3.38 41.49 -14.58
CA PRO A 83 -2.24 42.16 -15.18
C PRO A 83 -0.94 42.11 -14.36
N ARG A 84 -0.97 41.56 -13.14
CA ARG A 84 0.07 41.79 -12.12
C ARG A 84 0.51 40.57 -11.30
N HIS A 85 -0.17 39.43 -11.40
CA HIS A 85 0.14 38.23 -10.62
C HIS A 85 1.03 37.25 -11.38
N HIS A 86 1.97 36.66 -10.65
CA HIS A 86 3.00 35.78 -11.17
C HIS A 86 3.20 34.58 -10.25
N THR A 87 3.53 33.42 -10.82
CA THR A 87 3.96 32.26 -10.02
C THR A 87 5.36 32.46 -9.51
N PHE A 88 6.22 33.00 -10.37
CA PHE A 88 7.60 33.35 -10.10
C PHE A 88 7.79 34.84 -10.36
N PHE A 89 8.38 35.54 -9.40
CA PHE A 89 8.69 36.96 -9.53
C PHE A 89 9.93 37.30 -8.73
N GLU A 90 10.48 38.48 -8.98
CA GLU A 90 11.69 38.95 -8.32
C GLU A 90 11.35 40.08 -7.37
N MET A 91 11.68 39.87 -6.10
CA MET A 91 11.46 40.84 -5.05
C MET A 91 12.78 41.55 -4.77
N LEU A 92 12.87 42.83 -5.12
CA LEU A 92 14.00 43.66 -4.71
C LEU A 92 13.78 44.04 -3.25
N GLY A 93 14.76 43.71 -2.40
CA GLY A 93 14.66 43.91 -0.97
C GLY A 93 15.89 44.61 -0.42
N ASN A 94 15.66 45.46 0.56
CA ASN A 94 16.67 45.96 1.47
C ASN A 94 16.21 45.75 2.91
N PHE A 95 17.10 45.27 3.76
CA PHE A 95 16.80 44.81 5.10
C PHE A 95 17.70 45.52 6.12
N SER A 96 17.15 45.78 7.30
CA SER A 96 17.85 46.36 8.46
C SER A 96 17.65 45.45 9.66
N PHE A 97 18.75 44.99 10.26
CA PHE A 97 18.73 44.25 11.52
C PHE A 97 19.10 45.21 12.65
N GLY A 98 18.29 46.27 12.83
CA GLY A 98 18.48 47.30 13.86
C GLY A 98 19.45 48.43 13.52
N ALA A 99 19.84 48.61 12.26
CA ALA A 99 20.78 49.67 11.85
C ALA A 99 20.10 51.02 11.60
N TYR A 100 18.83 51.01 11.20
CA TYR A 100 18.00 52.18 10.91
C TYR A 100 16.51 51.83 11.05
N GLY A 101 15.66 52.85 11.27
CA GLY A 101 14.22 52.71 11.52
C GLY A 101 13.36 53.29 10.39
N LYS A 102 12.10 53.62 10.70
CA LYS A 102 11.08 54.07 9.73
C LYS A 102 11.52 55.32 8.97
N ARG A 103 12.11 56.29 9.69
CA ARG A 103 12.55 57.57 9.14
C ARG A 103 13.54 57.37 8.01
N GLU A 104 14.64 56.66 8.25
CA GLU A 104 15.67 56.48 7.25
C GLU A 104 15.16 55.70 6.04
N ILE A 105 14.35 54.65 6.23
CA ILE A 105 13.85 53.87 5.10
C ILE A 105 12.87 54.64 4.23
N ILE A 106 11.96 55.42 4.82
CA ILE A 106 11.01 56.24 4.06
C ILE A 106 11.77 57.25 3.19
N HIS A 107 12.81 57.91 3.75
CA HIS A 107 13.67 58.81 2.98
C HIS A 107 14.44 58.08 1.86
N MET A 108 15.04 56.93 2.15
CA MET A 108 15.78 56.14 1.16
C MET A 108 14.88 55.64 0.02
N ALA A 109 13.69 55.13 0.35
CA ALA A 109 12.72 54.65 -0.62
C ALA A 109 12.20 55.80 -1.51
N TRP A 110 11.86 56.94 -0.90
CA TRP A 110 11.37 58.10 -1.64
C TRP A 110 12.42 58.69 -2.59
N ARG A 111 13.68 58.81 -2.15
CA ARG A 111 14.78 59.26 -3.03
C ARG A 111 15.03 58.28 -4.16
N PHE A 112 14.99 56.97 -3.90
CA PHE A 112 15.16 55.99 -4.96
C PHE A 112 14.09 56.16 -6.06
N ILE A 113 12.81 56.27 -5.70
CA ILE A 113 11.77 56.41 -6.73
C ILE A 113 11.77 57.78 -7.41
N THR A 114 12.03 58.88 -6.70
CA THR A 114 11.91 60.24 -7.24
C THR A 114 13.19 60.78 -7.89
N GLU A 115 14.37 60.38 -7.42
CA GLU A 115 15.67 60.86 -7.92
C GLU A 115 16.34 59.82 -8.83
N GLU A 116 16.46 58.56 -8.37
CA GLU A 116 17.12 57.50 -9.14
C GLU A 116 16.24 56.99 -10.29
N LEU A 117 14.96 56.70 -10.03
CA LEU A 117 14.02 56.24 -11.05
C LEU A 117 13.27 57.39 -11.74
N ARG A 118 13.33 58.61 -11.18
CA ARG A 118 12.68 59.82 -11.71
C ARG A 118 11.18 59.67 -11.95
N MET A 119 10.51 58.94 -11.05
CA MET A 119 9.07 58.74 -11.11
C MET A 119 8.33 60.03 -10.73
N PRO A 120 7.29 60.45 -11.48
CA PRO A 120 6.57 61.68 -11.19
C PRO A 120 5.79 61.58 -9.87
N VAL A 121 6.09 62.46 -8.91
CA VAL A 121 5.43 62.49 -7.58
C VAL A 121 3.90 62.53 -7.66
N LYS A 122 3.34 63.25 -8.65
CA LYS A 122 1.88 63.35 -8.87
C LYS A 122 1.19 62.01 -9.21
N MET A 123 1.95 60.97 -9.51
CA MET A 123 1.44 59.63 -9.83
C MET A 123 1.56 58.68 -8.63
N LEU A 124 2.15 59.15 -7.52
CA LEU A 124 2.42 58.34 -6.35
C LEU A 124 1.39 58.59 -5.25
N ARG A 125 1.04 57.53 -4.54
CA ARG A 125 0.24 57.53 -3.31
C ARG A 125 0.94 56.60 -2.31
N VAL A 126 0.84 56.89 -1.03
CA VAL A 126 1.32 56.00 0.02
C VAL A 126 0.18 55.65 0.97
N THR A 127 0.22 54.44 1.54
CA THR A 127 -0.65 54.05 2.65
C THR A 127 0.16 53.89 3.93
N VAL A 128 -0.50 54.06 5.07
CA VAL A 128 0.05 53.78 6.41
C VAL A 128 -1.05 53.16 7.28
N LEU A 129 -0.65 52.37 8.28
CA LEU A 129 -1.59 51.84 9.26
C LEU A 129 -2.26 53.00 10.02
N GLU A 130 -3.56 52.89 10.28
CA GLU A 130 -4.35 53.92 10.95
C GLU A 130 -3.77 54.35 12.32
N THR A 131 -3.09 53.45 13.02
CA THR A 131 -2.44 53.68 14.31
C THR A 131 -0.95 54.06 14.22
N ASP A 132 -0.36 54.16 13.02
CA ASP A 132 1.06 54.49 12.83
C ASP A 132 1.27 55.97 12.51
N ASP A 133 1.12 56.81 13.53
CA ASP A 133 1.30 58.26 13.42
C ASP A 133 2.74 58.65 13.05
N GLU A 134 3.73 57.87 13.47
CA GLU A 134 5.14 58.10 13.16
C GLU A 134 5.37 58.05 11.64
N ALA A 135 4.94 56.98 10.96
CA ALA A 135 5.08 56.87 9.52
C ALA A 135 4.30 57.97 8.78
N TYR A 136 3.09 58.29 9.24
CA TYR A 136 2.27 59.36 8.67
C TYR A 136 2.99 60.72 8.74
N ASP A 137 3.56 61.06 9.88
CA ASP A 137 4.24 62.33 10.11
C ASP A 137 5.54 62.45 9.32
N ILE A 138 6.29 61.36 9.13
CA ILE A 138 7.47 61.33 8.26
C ILE A 138 7.06 61.63 6.81
N TRP A 139 6.03 60.95 6.29
CA TRP A 139 5.53 61.18 4.92
C TRP A 139 4.99 62.61 4.72
N LYS A 140 4.24 63.13 5.69
CA LYS A 140 3.61 64.45 5.60
C LYS A 140 4.60 65.60 5.80
N THR A 141 5.43 65.51 6.83
CA THR A 141 6.23 66.65 7.33
C THR A 141 7.65 66.61 6.78
N GLU A 142 8.32 65.46 6.80
CA GLU A 142 9.71 65.36 6.36
C GLU A 142 9.84 65.17 4.85
N ILE A 143 9.02 64.30 4.26
CA ILE A 143 8.98 64.10 2.80
C ILE A 143 8.20 65.23 2.11
N GLY A 144 7.21 65.81 2.80
CA GLY A 144 6.38 66.88 2.25
C GLY A 144 5.35 66.40 1.24
N LEU A 145 4.88 65.15 1.34
CA LEU A 145 3.84 64.61 0.47
C LEU A 145 2.48 65.24 0.81
N ASP A 146 1.69 65.60 -0.21
CA ASP A 146 0.32 66.12 -0.02
C ASP A 146 -0.49 65.15 0.86
N PRO A 147 -1.10 65.61 1.97
CA PRO A 147 -1.92 64.76 2.84
C PRO A 147 -3.00 63.96 2.10
N LYS A 148 -3.51 64.44 0.96
CA LYS A 148 -4.48 63.70 0.13
C LYS A 148 -3.92 62.43 -0.52
N ARG A 149 -2.59 62.30 -0.57
CA ARG A 149 -1.86 61.15 -1.12
C ARG A 149 -1.35 60.20 -0.04
N ILE A 150 -1.61 60.49 1.23
CA ILE A 150 -1.28 59.65 2.37
C ILE A 150 -2.58 59.07 2.91
N VAL A 151 -2.87 57.81 2.59
CA VAL A 151 -4.13 57.14 2.97
C VAL A 151 -3.88 56.30 4.22
N ARG A 152 -4.76 56.41 5.22
CA ARG A 152 -4.72 55.56 6.41
C ARG A 152 -5.62 54.34 6.19
N MET A 153 -5.11 53.13 6.38
CA MET A 153 -5.84 51.87 6.22
C MET A 153 -5.79 51.03 7.51
N GLY A 154 -6.68 50.04 7.60
CA GLY A 154 -6.75 49.13 8.75
C GLY A 154 -5.63 48.07 8.78
N PRO A 155 -5.58 47.26 9.84
CA PRO A 155 -4.58 46.20 10.02
C PRO A 155 -4.59 45.14 8.90
N GLU A 156 -5.72 44.89 8.26
CA GLU A 156 -5.86 43.97 7.12
C GLU A 156 -5.01 44.36 5.90
N ASP A 157 -4.76 45.67 5.71
CA ASP A 157 -4.01 46.19 4.57
C ASP A 157 -2.59 46.61 4.96
N ASN A 158 -2.42 47.27 6.11
CA ASN A 158 -1.15 47.88 6.54
C ASN A 158 -0.52 47.23 7.78
N PHE A 159 -0.86 45.98 8.09
CA PHE A 159 -0.11 45.17 9.06
C PHE A 159 0.37 43.86 8.42
N TRP A 160 1.67 43.76 8.23
CA TRP A 160 2.27 42.63 7.52
C TRP A 160 2.67 41.51 8.48
N SER A 161 2.36 40.27 8.12
CA SER A 161 2.79 39.05 8.83
C SER A 161 3.04 37.89 7.87
N MET A 162 3.90 36.95 8.29
CA MET A 162 4.30 35.80 7.49
C MET A 162 3.28 34.66 7.54
N GLY A 163 2.71 34.27 6.39
CA GLY A 163 1.99 32.99 6.22
C GLY A 163 0.90 32.70 7.26
N ASN A 164 1.11 31.67 8.08
CA ASN A 164 0.20 31.21 9.15
C ASN A 164 0.04 32.26 10.28
N GLY A 165 0.88 33.29 10.26
CA GLY A 165 0.94 34.37 11.24
C GLY A 165 2.21 34.30 12.09
N GLU A 166 2.86 33.15 12.25
CA GLU A 166 3.99 32.99 13.16
C GLU A 166 5.31 33.59 12.64
N GLY A 167 5.95 34.43 13.46
CA GLY A 167 7.26 35.05 13.17
C GLY A 167 7.28 36.58 13.31
N PRO A 168 8.39 37.23 12.89
CA PRO A 168 8.51 38.69 12.83
C PRO A 168 7.42 39.33 11.97
N CYS A 169 6.82 40.41 12.47
CA CYS A 169 5.70 41.12 11.85
C CYS A 169 5.62 42.58 12.34
N GLY A 170 4.79 43.39 11.68
CA GLY A 170 4.61 44.78 12.09
C GLY A 170 3.78 45.62 11.13
N PRO A 171 3.52 46.90 11.48
CA PRO A 171 2.89 47.84 10.58
C PRO A 171 3.73 48.05 9.33
N SER A 172 3.09 48.43 8.24
CA SER A 172 3.75 48.72 6.98
C SER A 172 3.27 50.02 6.36
N SER A 173 4.08 50.56 5.45
CA SER A 173 3.69 51.62 4.52
C SER A 173 3.90 51.16 3.09
N GLU A 174 2.87 51.21 2.27
CA GLU A 174 2.91 50.73 0.88
C GLU A 174 2.87 51.89 -0.10
N ILE A 175 3.62 51.78 -1.19
CA ILE A 175 3.75 52.80 -2.24
C ILE A 175 3.02 52.31 -3.49
N PHE A 176 2.11 53.16 -3.98
CA PHE A 176 1.24 52.89 -5.10
C PHE A 176 1.50 53.81 -6.28
N TRP A 177 1.31 53.27 -7.48
CA TRP A 177 1.30 53.99 -8.74
C TRP A 177 -0.12 54.16 -9.26
N ASP A 178 -0.48 55.38 -9.65
CA ASP A 178 -1.74 55.68 -10.34
C ASP A 178 -1.69 55.16 -11.79
N THR A 179 -2.43 54.10 -12.08
CA THR A 179 -2.51 53.56 -13.45
C THR A 179 -3.25 54.47 -14.43
N GLN A 180 -4.01 55.44 -13.92
CA GLN A 180 -4.89 56.34 -14.68
C GLN A 180 -5.85 55.60 -15.61
N ASP A 181 -6.24 54.38 -15.24
CA ASP A 181 -7.21 53.61 -16.02
C ASP A 181 -8.58 54.30 -15.94
N PRO A 182 -9.14 54.76 -17.06
CA PRO A 182 -10.40 55.53 -17.06
C PRO A 182 -11.61 54.72 -16.63
N ARG A 183 -11.47 53.39 -16.51
CA ARG A 183 -12.52 52.50 -15.99
C ARG A 183 -12.71 52.63 -14.48
N TYR A 184 -11.71 53.16 -13.78
CA TYR A 184 -11.68 53.22 -12.32
C TYR A 184 -11.56 54.67 -11.84
N SER A 185 -12.40 55.04 -10.89
CA SER A 185 -12.34 56.32 -10.18
C SER A 185 -11.12 56.38 -9.25
N GLU A 186 -10.81 57.54 -8.70
CA GLU A 186 -9.71 57.68 -7.71
C GLU A 186 -9.95 56.89 -6.42
N LYS A 187 -11.20 56.50 -6.17
CA LYS A 187 -11.61 55.75 -4.97
C LYS A 187 -11.52 54.24 -5.15
N ASP A 188 -11.36 53.76 -6.39
CA ASP A 188 -11.31 52.33 -6.68
C ASP A 188 -9.88 51.83 -6.51
N ASP A 189 -9.68 50.78 -5.70
CA ASP A 189 -8.36 50.23 -5.40
C ASP A 189 -7.69 49.65 -6.66
N GLU A 190 -8.46 49.20 -7.65
CA GLU A 190 -7.93 48.70 -8.92
C GLU A 190 -7.16 49.74 -9.73
N ARG A 191 -7.40 51.05 -9.48
CA ARG A 191 -6.63 52.13 -10.10
C ARG A 191 -5.20 52.21 -9.56
N TRP A 192 -4.97 51.76 -8.33
CA TRP A 192 -3.73 51.94 -7.60
C TRP A 192 -2.90 50.65 -7.61
N LEU A 193 -1.76 50.66 -8.31
CA LEU A 193 -0.84 49.53 -8.38
C LEU A 193 0.20 49.64 -7.26
N GLU A 194 0.07 48.82 -6.23
CA GLU A 194 1.15 48.63 -5.24
C GLU A 194 2.40 48.10 -5.95
N PHE A 195 3.56 48.69 -5.69
CA PHE A 195 4.82 48.18 -6.25
C PHE A 195 5.96 48.11 -5.24
N TRP A 196 5.82 48.70 -4.05
CA TRP A 196 6.79 48.63 -2.97
C TRP A 196 6.11 48.66 -1.60
N ASN A 197 6.35 47.66 -0.77
CA ASN A 197 5.93 47.61 0.63
C ASN A 197 7.15 47.81 1.56
N LEU A 198 7.01 48.74 2.52
CA LEU A 198 7.97 49.02 3.59
C LEU A 198 7.40 48.50 4.93
N VAL A 199 7.92 47.37 5.41
CA VAL A 199 7.45 46.71 6.64
C VAL A 199 8.35 47.10 7.82
N PHE A 200 7.73 47.63 8.86
CA PHE A 200 8.38 48.05 10.09
C PHE A 200 8.24 46.94 11.14
N MET A 201 9.13 45.95 11.09
CA MET A 201 9.08 44.80 11.98
C MET A 201 9.38 45.22 13.42
N GLN A 202 8.35 45.17 14.27
CA GLN A 202 8.45 45.55 15.68
C GLN A 202 7.79 44.51 16.62
N TYR A 203 7.16 43.48 16.06
CA TYR A 203 6.54 42.40 16.81
C TYR A 203 6.99 41.01 16.34
N HIS A 204 6.92 40.04 17.23
CA HIS A 204 6.93 38.61 16.94
C HIS A 204 5.56 38.03 17.30
N ARG A 205 4.89 37.41 16.32
CA ARG A 205 3.63 36.72 16.55
C ARG A 205 3.91 35.24 16.85
N SER A 206 3.38 34.74 17.96
CA SER A 206 3.50 33.32 18.34
C SER A 206 2.50 32.43 17.57
N ALA A 207 2.68 31.11 17.63
CA ALA A 207 1.75 30.13 17.07
C ALA A 207 0.29 30.28 17.58
N GLY A 208 0.10 30.77 18.81
CA GLY A 208 -1.21 31.06 19.39
C GLY A 208 -1.82 32.40 18.97
N GLY A 209 -1.11 33.18 18.13
CA GLY A 209 -1.56 34.46 17.60
C GLY A 209 -1.20 35.70 18.44
N GLU A 210 -0.60 35.51 19.63
CA GLU A 210 -0.16 36.59 20.53
C GLU A 210 1.00 37.39 19.93
N LEU A 211 0.94 38.73 20.00
CA LEU A 211 1.98 39.66 19.56
C LEU A 211 2.89 40.07 20.72
N LYS A 212 4.20 39.84 20.58
CA LYS A 212 5.24 40.28 21.53
C LYS A 212 6.15 41.30 20.84
N LEU A 213 6.59 42.34 21.56
CA LEU A 213 7.55 43.31 21.02
C LEU A 213 8.90 42.65 20.74
N LEU A 214 9.52 43.00 19.60
CA LEU A 214 10.92 42.67 19.34
C LEU A 214 11.82 43.57 20.18
N GLU A 215 12.95 43.04 20.66
CA GLU A 215 13.93 43.83 21.43
C GLU A 215 14.52 44.97 20.60
N THR A 216 14.66 44.77 19.30
CA THR A 216 15.18 45.77 18.36
C THR A 216 14.32 45.78 17.11
N PRO A 217 13.66 46.92 16.80
CA PRO A 217 12.90 47.07 15.57
C PRO A 217 13.79 46.89 14.34
N CYS A 218 13.24 46.24 13.31
CA CYS A 218 13.92 45.92 12.07
C CYS A 218 13.13 46.44 10.87
N ILE A 219 13.79 46.53 9.72
CA ILE A 219 13.16 46.93 8.46
C ILE A 219 13.23 45.78 7.47
N ASP A 220 12.08 45.47 6.90
CA ASP A 220 11.91 44.59 5.75
C ASP A 220 11.26 45.39 4.63
N THR A 221 11.72 45.21 3.40
CA THR A 221 11.12 45.85 2.24
C THR A 221 11.00 44.86 1.09
N GLY A 222 9.93 45.01 0.32
CA GLY A 222 9.69 44.21 -0.87
C GLY A 222 9.17 45.07 -2.00
N MET A 223 9.99 45.30 -3.02
CA MET A 223 9.62 45.95 -4.27
C MET A 223 9.48 44.90 -5.36
N GLY A 224 8.36 44.89 -6.09
CA GLY A 224 8.14 43.92 -7.17
C GLY A 224 8.81 44.37 -8.48
N LEU A 225 9.82 43.64 -8.96
CA LEU A 225 10.59 44.01 -10.16
C LEU A 225 9.68 44.16 -11.38
N GLU A 226 8.82 43.17 -11.62
CA GLU A 226 7.92 43.12 -12.77
C GLU A 226 6.95 44.31 -12.79
N ARG A 227 6.48 44.73 -11.60
CA ARG A 227 5.57 45.87 -11.45
C ARG A 227 6.29 47.18 -11.75
N VAL A 228 7.49 47.40 -11.18
CA VAL A 228 8.29 48.61 -11.45
C VAL A 228 8.74 48.67 -12.90
N ALA A 229 9.11 47.53 -13.49
CA ALA A 229 9.43 47.43 -14.91
C ALA A 229 8.24 47.85 -15.78
N SER A 230 7.02 47.41 -15.46
CA SER A 230 5.82 47.82 -16.19
C SER A 230 5.62 49.35 -16.15
N ILE A 231 5.83 49.97 -14.98
CA ILE A 231 5.70 51.41 -14.78
C ILE A 231 6.74 52.18 -15.61
N LEU A 232 8.02 51.81 -15.49
CA LEU A 232 9.15 52.47 -16.17
C LEU A 232 9.25 52.18 -17.68
N GLN A 233 8.48 51.21 -18.17
CA GLN A 233 8.32 50.90 -19.59
C GLN A 233 6.97 51.39 -20.14
N HIS A 234 6.19 52.10 -19.33
CA HIS A 234 4.86 52.63 -19.67
C HIS A 234 3.89 51.55 -20.17
N LYS A 235 3.93 50.38 -19.53
CA LYS A 235 3.05 49.24 -19.79
C LYS A 235 1.94 49.17 -18.74
N LYS A 236 0.76 48.71 -19.18
CA LYS A 236 -0.41 48.51 -18.30
C LYS A 236 -0.45 47.11 -17.68
N ASN A 237 0.42 46.21 -18.13
CA ASN A 237 0.43 44.81 -17.75
C ASN A 237 1.88 44.35 -17.64
N ASN A 238 2.20 43.60 -16.57
CA ASN A 238 3.54 43.10 -16.33
C ASN A 238 4.04 42.18 -17.45
N PHE A 239 3.13 41.44 -18.12
CA PHE A 239 3.50 40.56 -19.23
C PHE A 239 3.91 41.30 -20.51
N ASP A 240 3.75 42.63 -20.55
CA ASP A 240 4.14 43.47 -21.69
C ASP A 240 5.55 44.06 -21.52
N THR A 241 6.28 43.69 -20.47
CA THR A 241 7.68 44.09 -20.23
C THR A 241 8.66 43.29 -21.11
N ASP A 242 9.87 43.82 -21.24
CA ASP A 242 10.97 43.25 -22.03
C ASP A 242 11.24 41.75 -21.76
N GLU A 243 11.27 41.32 -20.50
CA GLU A 243 11.55 39.91 -20.15
C GLU A 243 10.47 38.96 -20.63
N PHE A 244 9.19 39.30 -20.40
CA PHE A 244 8.07 38.48 -20.85
C PHE A 244 7.88 38.54 -22.36
N GLN A 245 8.05 39.71 -22.97
CA GLN A 245 7.90 39.89 -24.41
C GLN A 245 8.93 39.10 -25.22
N THR A 246 10.11 38.86 -24.66
CA THR A 246 11.10 37.96 -25.27
C THR A 246 10.54 36.54 -25.41
N ILE A 247 9.89 36.03 -24.37
CA ILE A 247 9.30 34.67 -24.35
C ILE A 247 8.02 34.64 -25.20
N ILE A 248 7.12 35.62 -25.04
CA ILE A 248 5.82 35.67 -25.73
C ILE A 248 6.00 35.70 -27.25
N LYS A 249 6.98 36.45 -27.76
CA LYS A 249 7.30 36.45 -29.21
C LYS A 249 7.81 35.09 -29.70
N SER A 250 8.55 34.34 -28.89
CA SER A 250 8.95 32.98 -29.24
C SER A 250 7.77 32.00 -29.24
N ILE A 251 6.74 32.23 -28.42
CA ILE A 251 5.48 31.46 -28.49
C ILE A 251 4.80 31.67 -29.84
N ASP A 252 4.76 32.90 -30.35
CA ASP A 252 4.19 33.21 -31.66
C ASP A 252 4.89 32.47 -32.81
N GLN A 253 6.18 32.17 -32.67
CA GLN A 253 6.97 31.48 -33.69
C GLN A 253 6.69 29.98 -33.76
N ILE A 254 6.37 29.35 -32.63
CA ILE A 254 6.06 27.91 -32.56
C ILE A 254 4.55 27.62 -32.66
N GLN A 255 3.71 28.67 -32.60
CA GLN A 255 2.27 28.57 -32.79
C GLN A 255 1.92 28.48 -34.29
N PRO A 256 1.14 27.48 -34.74
CA PRO A 256 0.72 27.39 -36.14
C PRO A 256 -0.22 28.54 -36.54
N ALA A 257 0.00 29.11 -37.74
CA ALA A 257 -0.74 30.27 -38.25
C ALA A 257 -2.26 30.09 -38.47
N ALA A 258 -2.79 28.86 -38.39
CA ALA A 258 -4.16 28.53 -38.79
C ALA A 258 -5.00 27.75 -37.74
N SER A 259 -4.56 27.65 -36.47
CA SER A 259 -5.13 26.67 -35.51
C SER A 259 -6.07 27.24 -34.44
N SER A 260 -6.21 28.56 -34.37
CA SER A 260 -6.95 29.33 -33.37
C SER A 260 -8.46 29.54 -33.56
N SER A 261 -9.40 28.69 -33.10
CA SER A 261 -10.81 29.13 -32.94
C SER A 261 -11.02 30.10 -31.76
N LEU A 262 -9.95 30.34 -30.98
CA LEU A 262 -9.93 31.18 -29.78
C LEU A 262 -9.98 32.68 -30.13
N SER A 263 -10.59 33.48 -29.24
CA SER A 263 -10.52 34.94 -29.34
C SER A 263 -9.08 35.45 -29.12
N PRO A 264 -8.73 36.64 -29.66
CA PRO A 264 -7.43 37.26 -29.40
C PRO A 264 -7.09 37.42 -27.92
N GLU A 265 -8.07 37.75 -27.06
CA GLU A 265 -7.86 37.90 -25.61
C GLU A 265 -7.53 36.56 -24.94
N THR A 266 -8.21 35.49 -25.35
CA THR A 266 -7.99 34.14 -24.79
C THR A 266 -6.63 33.60 -25.21
N ALA A 267 -6.25 33.79 -26.47
CA ALA A 267 -4.93 33.41 -26.95
C ALA A 267 -3.82 34.16 -26.20
N LEU A 268 -3.99 35.46 -25.96
CA LEU A 268 -3.03 36.26 -25.20
C LEU A 268 -2.92 35.77 -23.74
N THR A 269 -4.03 35.40 -23.12
CA THR A 269 -4.06 34.83 -21.76
C THR A 269 -3.20 33.56 -21.66
N TYR A 270 -3.34 32.64 -22.61
CA TYR A 270 -2.54 31.42 -22.64
C TYR A 270 -1.05 31.67 -22.86
N LYS A 271 -0.69 32.64 -23.71
CA LYS A 271 0.71 33.05 -23.90
C LYS A 271 1.34 33.55 -22.61
N ARG A 272 0.58 34.33 -21.82
CA ARG A 272 1.02 34.84 -20.51
C ARG A 272 1.26 33.72 -19.49
N ILE A 273 0.34 32.76 -19.41
CA ILE A 273 0.47 31.57 -18.54
C ILE A 273 1.75 30.79 -18.90
N ILE A 274 1.98 30.54 -20.18
CA ILE A 274 3.17 29.79 -20.64
C ILE A 274 4.46 30.53 -20.26
N ALA A 275 4.52 31.84 -20.49
CA ALA A 275 5.73 32.63 -20.22
C ALA A 275 6.08 32.66 -18.72
N ASP A 276 5.08 32.86 -17.85
CA ASP A 276 5.27 32.81 -16.39
C ASP A 276 5.72 31.44 -15.89
N HIS A 277 5.03 30.39 -16.32
CA HIS A 277 5.27 29.04 -15.84
C HIS A 277 6.57 28.45 -16.39
N LEU A 278 7.05 28.91 -17.55
CA LEU A 278 8.39 28.59 -18.03
C LEU A 278 9.47 29.12 -17.07
N ARG A 279 9.34 30.38 -16.62
CA ARG A 279 10.25 30.98 -15.62
C ARG A 279 10.21 30.15 -14.34
N ALA A 280 9.02 29.96 -13.77
CA ALA A 280 8.85 29.24 -12.51
C ALA A 280 9.39 27.80 -12.55
N SER A 281 9.05 27.05 -13.60
CA SER A 281 9.51 25.65 -13.74
C SER A 281 11.03 25.56 -13.87
N THR A 282 11.63 26.47 -14.64
CA THR A 282 13.08 26.51 -14.85
C THR A 282 13.83 26.75 -13.56
N PHE A 283 13.45 27.77 -12.79
CA PHE A 283 14.15 28.07 -11.53
C PHE A 283 13.97 26.98 -10.47
N LEU A 284 12.78 26.39 -10.37
CA LEU A 284 12.54 25.26 -9.46
C LEU A 284 13.42 24.05 -9.82
N ILE A 285 13.52 23.69 -11.10
CA ILE A 285 14.37 22.58 -11.55
C ILE A 285 15.86 22.92 -11.39
N SER A 286 16.24 24.18 -11.64
CA SER A 286 17.62 24.62 -11.45
C SER A 286 18.10 24.44 -10.01
N GLU A 287 17.18 24.47 -9.03
CA GLU A 287 17.45 24.25 -7.61
C GLU A 287 17.16 22.83 -7.12
N GLY A 288 17.02 21.87 -8.04
CA GLY A 288 16.90 20.44 -7.69
C GLY A 288 15.48 19.99 -7.32
N VAL A 289 14.45 20.78 -7.62
CA VAL A 289 13.05 20.31 -7.51
C VAL A 289 12.70 19.51 -8.76
N TYR A 290 12.25 18.27 -8.57
CA TYR A 290 11.83 17.37 -9.65
C TYR A 290 10.32 17.09 -9.59
N PRO A 291 9.62 16.93 -10.73
CA PRO A 291 8.20 16.63 -10.76
C PRO A 291 7.85 15.33 -10.00
N SER A 292 6.95 15.41 -9.01
CA SER A 292 6.55 14.28 -8.17
C SER A 292 5.05 14.30 -7.83
N ASN A 293 4.56 13.30 -7.09
CA ASN A 293 3.17 13.25 -6.63
C ASN A 293 2.94 13.99 -5.29
N THR A 294 3.98 14.47 -4.61
CA THR A 294 3.89 15.05 -3.27
C THR A 294 4.81 16.26 -3.07
N GLY A 295 4.50 17.12 -2.09
CA GLY A 295 5.36 18.23 -1.70
C GLY A 295 5.70 19.22 -2.83
N ARG A 296 6.96 19.68 -2.88
CA ARG A 296 7.44 20.67 -3.86
C ARG A 296 7.37 20.14 -5.30
N GLY A 297 7.66 18.85 -5.49
CA GLY A 297 7.61 18.22 -6.81
C GLY A 297 6.20 18.14 -7.39
N TYR A 298 5.17 18.02 -6.54
CA TYR A 298 3.78 18.13 -6.96
C TYR A 298 3.44 19.52 -7.47
N VAL A 299 3.90 20.58 -6.81
CA VAL A 299 3.66 21.96 -7.26
C VAL A 299 4.35 22.22 -8.60
N LEU A 300 5.63 21.85 -8.74
CA LEU A 300 6.35 21.96 -10.02
C LEU A 300 5.60 21.26 -11.15
N ARG A 301 5.14 20.04 -10.90
CA ARG A 301 4.34 19.28 -11.87
C ARG A 301 3.08 20.04 -12.29
N ARG A 302 2.35 20.65 -11.35
CA ARG A 302 1.14 21.45 -11.66
C ARG A 302 1.47 22.64 -12.58
N ILE A 303 2.54 23.38 -12.27
CA ILE A 303 3.00 24.53 -13.05
C ILE A 303 3.31 24.12 -14.50
N ILE A 304 4.12 23.06 -14.68
CA ILE A 304 4.48 22.53 -16.01
C ILE A 304 3.22 22.14 -16.79
N ARG A 305 2.33 21.34 -16.18
CA ARG A 305 1.13 20.82 -16.86
C ARG A 305 0.17 21.93 -17.29
N ARG A 306 0.00 22.95 -16.47
CA ARG A 306 -0.82 24.13 -16.79
C ARG A 306 -0.29 24.88 -18.02
N ALA A 307 1.03 25.06 -18.12
CA ALA A 307 1.65 25.68 -19.29
C ALA A 307 1.52 24.82 -20.55
N VAL A 308 1.76 23.51 -20.44
CA VAL A 308 1.63 22.57 -21.57
C VAL A 308 0.21 22.54 -22.12
N ARG A 309 -0.81 22.55 -21.24
CA ARG A 309 -2.22 22.64 -21.66
C ARG A 309 -2.49 23.95 -22.39
N ALA A 310 -2.05 25.09 -21.86
CA ALA A 310 -2.20 26.38 -22.53
C ALA A 310 -1.55 26.36 -23.94
N GLY A 311 -0.38 25.73 -24.08
CA GLY A 311 0.27 25.56 -25.37
C GLY A 311 -0.54 24.68 -26.35
N ARG A 312 -1.17 23.62 -25.86
CA ARG A 312 -2.06 22.77 -26.66
C ARG A 312 -3.32 23.51 -27.12
N LEU A 313 -3.93 24.33 -26.26
CA LEU A 313 -5.09 25.15 -26.63
C LEU A 313 -4.73 26.22 -27.68
N LEU A 314 -3.48 26.70 -27.69
CA LEU A 314 -2.95 27.56 -28.76
C LEU A 314 -2.67 26.81 -30.07
N GLY A 315 -2.77 25.47 -30.09
CA GLY A 315 -2.52 24.64 -31.26
C GLY A 315 -1.06 24.23 -31.45
N ILE A 316 -0.17 24.51 -30.48
CA ILE A 316 1.24 24.10 -30.55
C ILE A 316 1.30 22.58 -30.55
N LYS A 317 2.05 21.99 -31.50
CA LYS A 317 2.29 20.54 -31.60
C LYS A 317 3.73 20.24 -31.15
N GLY A 318 3.94 19.19 -30.36
CA GLY A 318 5.29 18.85 -29.83
C GLY A 318 5.59 19.44 -28.45
N GLY A 319 6.86 19.62 -28.10
CA GLY A 319 7.25 20.22 -26.81
C GLY A 319 6.83 21.69 -26.72
N VAL A 320 6.46 22.16 -25.52
CA VAL A 320 6.03 23.56 -25.31
C VAL A 320 7.15 24.30 -24.60
N LEU A 321 7.34 24.01 -23.31
CA LEU A 321 8.34 24.62 -22.45
C LEU A 321 9.76 24.25 -22.88
N SER A 322 10.00 23.00 -23.33
CA SER A 322 11.34 22.58 -23.75
C SER A 322 11.83 23.33 -24.99
N GLU A 323 10.92 23.66 -25.91
CA GLU A 323 11.23 24.43 -27.13
C GLU A 323 11.38 25.93 -26.83
N LEU A 324 10.67 26.43 -25.82
CA LEU A 324 10.74 27.84 -25.40
C LEU A 324 11.91 28.16 -24.48
N TYR A 325 12.56 27.16 -23.87
CA TYR A 325 13.68 27.34 -22.95
C TYR A 325 14.78 28.31 -23.44
N PRO A 326 15.22 28.28 -24.72
CA PRO A 326 16.24 29.22 -25.20
C PRO A 326 15.83 30.70 -25.10
N SER A 327 14.53 31.00 -25.22
CA SER A 327 14.01 32.37 -25.06
C SER A 327 14.09 32.86 -23.62
N LEU A 328 13.85 31.97 -22.65
CA LEU A 328 14.04 32.28 -21.23
C LEU A 328 15.51 32.51 -20.91
N GLU A 329 16.39 31.66 -21.43
CA GLU A 329 17.83 31.82 -21.23
C GLU A 329 18.33 33.16 -21.79
N THR A 330 17.81 33.58 -22.94
CA THR A 330 18.09 34.91 -23.52
C THR A 330 17.59 36.04 -22.61
N ALA A 331 16.39 35.89 -22.03
CA ALA A 331 15.78 36.91 -21.19
C ALA A 331 16.48 37.04 -19.81
N MET A 332 16.92 35.94 -19.21
CA MET A 332 17.32 35.91 -17.79
C MET A 332 18.71 35.31 -17.50
N GLY A 333 19.33 34.61 -18.46
CA GLY A 333 20.56 33.84 -18.22
C GLY A 333 21.79 34.69 -17.83
N LYS A 334 21.80 35.98 -18.17
CA LYS A 334 22.86 36.91 -17.72
C LYS A 334 22.77 37.21 -16.21
N ALA A 335 21.57 37.36 -15.69
CA ALA A 335 21.34 37.64 -14.26
C ALA A 335 21.46 36.35 -13.42
N TYR A 336 21.17 35.21 -14.04
CA TYR A 336 21.12 33.90 -13.39
C TYR A 336 21.95 32.87 -14.16
N PRO A 337 23.28 32.80 -13.98
CA PRO A 337 24.13 31.85 -14.68
C PRO A 337 23.75 30.38 -14.43
N GLU A 338 23.12 30.08 -13.29
CA GLU A 338 22.76 28.71 -12.90
C GLU A 338 21.80 28.03 -13.88
N ILE A 339 20.95 28.79 -14.59
CA ILE A 339 20.07 28.22 -15.62
C ILE A 339 20.86 27.91 -16.90
N VAL A 340 21.94 28.65 -17.20
CA VAL A 340 22.81 28.34 -18.33
C VAL A 340 23.63 27.08 -18.04
N GLU A 341 24.24 27.01 -16.85
CA GLU A 341 25.05 25.88 -16.40
C GLU A 341 24.25 24.56 -16.34
N ARG A 342 22.96 24.64 -15.96
CA ARG A 342 22.08 23.47 -15.79
C ARG A 342 21.12 23.24 -16.96
N ARG A 343 21.38 23.84 -18.13
CA ARG A 343 20.53 23.73 -19.34
C ARG A 343 20.11 22.30 -19.66
N GLY A 344 21.06 21.37 -19.74
CA GLY A 344 20.81 19.96 -20.10
C GLY A 344 19.81 19.27 -19.16
N PRO A 345 20.10 19.23 -17.84
CA PRO A 345 19.17 18.74 -16.83
C PRO A 345 17.78 19.38 -16.91
N ILE A 346 17.70 20.71 -16.99
CA ILE A 346 16.41 21.43 -16.97
C ILE A 346 15.54 21.03 -18.16
N ILE A 347 16.10 21.07 -19.38
CA ILE A 347 15.38 20.67 -20.60
C ILE A 347 14.95 19.20 -20.53
N SER A 348 15.81 18.32 -20.02
CA SER A 348 15.52 16.89 -19.90
C SER A 348 14.32 16.63 -18.98
N VAL A 349 14.30 17.26 -17.81
CA VAL A 349 13.20 17.14 -16.84
C VAL A 349 11.90 17.67 -17.41
N ILE A 350 11.91 18.87 -18.00
CA ILE A 350 10.74 19.46 -18.66
C ILE A 350 10.21 18.50 -19.73
N LYS A 351 11.05 18.08 -20.67
CA LYS A 351 10.66 17.23 -21.80
C LYS A 351 10.08 15.89 -21.34
N SER A 352 10.61 15.32 -20.25
CA SER A 352 10.08 14.09 -19.66
C SER A 352 8.67 14.26 -19.11
N GLU A 353 8.44 15.31 -18.31
CA GLU A 353 7.11 15.60 -17.74
C GLU A 353 6.10 16.00 -18.82
N GLU A 354 6.50 16.79 -19.83
CA GLU A 354 5.61 17.12 -20.97
C GLU A 354 5.13 15.85 -21.67
N ARG A 355 6.04 14.92 -21.99
CA ARG A 355 5.69 13.67 -22.67
C ARG A 355 4.78 12.79 -21.81
N ALA A 356 5.05 12.72 -20.51
CA ALA A 356 4.23 11.96 -19.58
C ALA A 356 2.82 12.55 -19.48
N PHE A 357 2.72 13.87 -19.31
CA PHE A 357 1.45 14.56 -19.17
C PHE A 357 0.58 14.48 -20.41
N LEU A 358 1.14 14.58 -21.62
CA LEU A 358 0.35 14.49 -22.85
C LEU A 358 -0.43 13.17 -22.96
N LYS A 359 0.20 12.05 -22.59
CA LYS A 359 -0.48 10.74 -22.53
C LYS A 359 -1.63 10.71 -21.51
N THR A 360 -1.49 11.46 -20.41
CA THR A 360 -2.53 11.60 -19.38
C THR A 360 -3.63 12.57 -19.81
N LEU A 361 -3.27 13.65 -20.51
CA LEU A 361 -4.18 14.68 -20.98
C LEU A 361 -5.21 14.12 -21.97
N ASP A 362 -4.76 13.34 -22.95
CA ASP A 362 -5.64 12.73 -23.95
C ASP A 362 -6.69 11.80 -23.30
N LYS A 363 -6.26 11.01 -22.31
CA LYS A 363 -7.15 10.10 -21.56
C LYS A 363 -8.13 10.88 -20.68
N GLY A 364 -7.67 11.91 -19.98
CA GLY A 364 -8.51 12.72 -19.11
C GLY A 364 -9.54 13.56 -19.86
N MET A 365 -9.18 14.09 -21.03
CA MET A 365 -10.12 14.80 -21.91
C MET A 365 -11.24 13.87 -22.39
N ALA A 366 -10.92 12.65 -22.83
CA ALA A 366 -11.95 11.69 -23.27
C ALA A 366 -12.97 11.34 -22.17
N LEU A 367 -12.53 11.31 -20.90
CA LEU A 367 -13.41 11.08 -19.75
C LEU A 367 -14.27 12.31 -19.45
N LEU A 368 -13.68 13.51 -19.50
CA LEU A 368 -14.39 14.78 -19.28
C LEU A 368 -15.43 15.06 -20.37
N ASP A 369 -15.13 14.77 -21.63
CA ASP A 369 -16.08 14.90 -22.74
C ASP A 369 -17.32 14.02 -22.51
N GLY A 370 -17.14 12.82 -21.93
CA GLY A 370 -18.23 11.94 -21.53
C GLY A 370 -19.08 12.51 -20.39
N ILE A 371 -18.47 13.24 -19.45
CA ILE A 371 -19.19 13.94 -18.37
C ILE A 371 -19.96 15.14 -18.93
N PHE A 372 -19.34 15.93 -19.82
CA PHE A 372 -19.98 17.08 -20.46
C PHE A 372 -21.13 16.68 -21.40
N ALA A 373 -21.09 15.47 -21.96
CA ALA A 373 -22.15 14.94 -22.82
C ALA A 373 -23.43 14.53 -22.04
N ASN A 374 -23.37 14.38 -20.72
CA ASN A 374 -24.56 14.17 -19.90
C ASN A 374 -25.23 15.52 -19.61
N GLU A 375 -26.41 15.77 -20.21
CA GLU A 375 -27.24 16.96 -19.99
C GLU A 375 -27.89 16.96 -18.59
N SER A 376 -27.09 17.02 -17.53
CA SER A 376 -27.60 17.35 -16.19
C SER A 376 -27.88 18.86 -16.11
N ASN A 377 -29.01 19.25 -15.51
CA ASN A 377 -29.43 20.65 -15.42
C ASN A 377 -28.48 21.54 -14.60
N ASP A 378 -27.62 20.97 -13.76
CA ASP A 378 -26.84 21.73 -12.77
C ASP A 378 -25.43 22.11 -13.24
N LYS A 379 -24.92 21.58 -14.38
CA LYS A 379 -23.56 21.85 -14.92
C LYS A 379 -22.44 21.78 -13.85
N VAL A 380 -22.49 20.77 -12.99
CA VAL A 380 -21.48 20.54 -11.94
C VAL A 380 -20.83 19.17 -12.14
N ILE A 381 -19.51 19.12 -12.18
CA ILE A 381 -18.74 17.87 -12.08
C ILE A 381 -18.73 17.44 -10.62
N SER A 382 -19.23 16.23 -10.34
CA SER A 382 -19.31 15.71 -8.97
C SER A 382 -17.92 15.58 -8.33
N GLY A 383 -17.84 15.73 -7.01
CA GLY A 383 -16.59 15.52 -6.27
C GLY A 383 -16.03 14.11 -6.46
N HIS A 384 -16.89 13.11 -6.68
CA HIS A 384 -16.51 11.73 -6.96
C HIS A 384 -15.84 11.59 -8.34
N ASP A 385 -16.39 12.20 -9.39
CA ASP A 385 -15.80 12.15 -10.74
C ASP A 385 -14.50 12.94 -10.80
N ALA A 386 -14.46 14.11 -10.16
CA ALA A 386 -13.23 14.89 -10.00
C ALA A 386 -12.17 14.10 -9.21
N PHE A 387 -12.57 13.34 -8.18
CA PHE A 387 -11.67 12.49 -7.41
C PHE A 387 -11.21 11.26 -8.20
N ALA A 388 -12.06 10.63 -9.01
CA ALA A 388 -11.68 9.53 -9.88
C ALA A 388 -10.67 9.98 -10.96
N LEU A 389 -10.92 11.13 -11.59
CA LEU A 389 -9.97 11.76 -12.51
C LEU A 389 -8.61 12.00 -11.82
N TYR A 390 -8.63 12.52 -10.59
CA TYR A 390 -7.43 12.79 -9.79
C TYR A 390 -6.68 11.52 -9.35
N ASP A 391 -7.35 10.59 -8.68
CA ASP A 391 -6.77 9.44 -7.99
C ASP A 391 -6.49 8.27 -8.93
N THR A 392 -7.45 7.94 -9.81
CA THR A 392 -7.34 6.79 -10.71
C THR A 392 -6.59 7.11 -12.00
N HIS A 393 -6.80 8.31 -12.54
CA HIS A 393 -6.25 8.70 -13.85
C HIS A 393 -5.08 9.68 -13.76
N GLY A 394 -4.73 10.15 -12.56
CA GLY A 394 -3.63 11.09 -12.33
C GLY A 394 -3.87 12.46 -12.97
N PHE A 395 -5.15 12.80 -13.23
CA PHE A 395 -5.60 14.01 -13.87
C PHE A 395 -5.88 15.10 -12.81
N PRO A 396 -5.05 16.16 -12.74
CA PRO A 396 -5.08 17.07 -11.60
C PRO A 396 -6.44 17.80 -11.44
N VAL A 397 -6.95 17.92 -10.21
CA VAL A 397 -8.25 18.56 -9.92
C VAL A 397 -8.29 20.03 -10.35
N ASP A 398 -7.17 20.72 -10.29
CA ASP A 398 -7.03 22.09 -10.81
C ASP A 398 -7.20 22.14 -12.33
N LEU A 399 -6.72 21.12 -13.03
CA LEU A 399 -6.94 20.99 -14.47
C LEU A 399 -8.41 20.72 -14.78
N THR A 400 -9.05 19.83 -14.00
CA THR A 400 -10.50 19.56 -14.06
C THR A 400 -11.31 20.84 -13.88
N GLN A 401 -10.97 21.67 -12.87
CA GLN A 401 -11.63 22.96 -12.63
C GLN A 401 -11.50 23.93 -13.80
N ILE A 402 -10.30 24.05 -14.38
CA ILE A 402 -10.09 24.96 -15.51
C ILE A 402 -10.88 24.46 -16.73
N ILE A 403 -10.84 23.15 -17.02
CA ILE A 403 -11.58 22.58 -18.17
C ILE A 403 -13.09 22.71 -17.97
N ALA A 404 -13.59 22.47 -16.75
CA ALA A 404 -14.99 22.67 -16.41
C ALA A 404 -15.41 24.13 -16.68
N ARG A 405 -14.62 25.09 -16.18
CA ARG A 405 -14.89 26.53 -16.37
C ARG A 405 -14.93 26.90 -17.85
N ASP A 406 -14.01 26.40 -18.65
CA ASP A 406 -13.95 26.65 -20.10
C ASP A 406 -15.21 26.13 -20.83
N HIS A 407 -15.88 25.11 -20.29
CA HIS A 407 -17.14 24.56 -20.81
C HIS A 407 -18.40 25.14 -20.13
N GLY A 408 -18.25 26.10 -19.21
CA GLY A 408 -19.35 26.68 -18.43
C GLY A 408 -19.87 25.77 -17.31
N TRP A 409 -19.03 24.87 -16.81
CA TRP A 409 -19.29 23.97 -15.69
C TRP A 409 -18.48 24.38 -14.45
N THR A 410 -18.93 23.94 -13.28
CA THR A 410 -18.17 24.03 -12.02
C THR A 410 -17.78 22.65 -11.51
N VAL A 411 -16.87 22.59 -10.55
CA VAL A 411 -16.50 21.33 -9.85
C VAL A 411 -16.95 21.46 -8.40
N ASP A 412 -17.58 20.43 -7.86
CA ASP A 412 -17.87 20.34 -6.43
C ASP A 412 -16.58 20.05 -5.65
N LEU A 413 -15.89 21.13 -5.27
CA LEU A 413 -14.61 21.05 -4.55
C LEU A 413 -14.77 20.64 -3.11
N ASP A 414 -15.91 20.93 -2.47
CA ASP A 414 -16.15 20.54 -1.09
C ASP A 414 -16.31 19.02 -0.98
N ALA A 415 -17.08 18.41 -1.90
CA ALA A 415 -17.18 16.95 -1.98
C ALA A 415 -15.85 16.30 -2.40
N PHE A 416 -15.12 16.89 -3.35
CA PHE A 416 -13.79 16.41 -3.73
C PHE A 416 -12.82 16.42 -2.54
N ASP A 417 -12.76 17.54 -1.81
CA ASP A 417 -11.87 17.71 -0.66
C ASP A 417 -12.27 16.78 0.48
N GLN A 418 -13.57 16.55 0.70
CA GLN A 418 -14.03 15.57 1.69
C GLN A 418 -13.60 14.15 1.30
N ILE A 419 -13.81 13.73 0.05
CA ILE A 419 -13.37 12.41 -0.44
C ILE A 419 -11.84 12.29 -0.37
N GLN A 420 -11.11 13.36 -0.68
CA GLN A 420 -9.66 13.40 -0.58
C GLN A 420 -9.19 13.35 0.88
N ARG A 421 -9.86 14.04 1.82
CA ARG A 421 -9.60 13.94 3.26
C ARG A 421 -9.87 12.53 3.74
N ASP A 422 -11.02 11.95 3.42
CA ASP A 422 -11.38 10.58 3.79
C ASP A 422 -10.42 9.55 3.18
N SER A 423 -9.95 9.79 1.95
CA SER A 423 -8.94 8.95 1.30
C SER A 423 -7.55 9.15 1.91
N ARG A 424 -7.17 10.37 2.30
CA ARG A 424 -5.92 10.66 3.02
C ARG A 424 -5.95 10.14 4.45
N GLU A 425 -7.11 10.13 5.09
CA GLU A 425 -7.32 9.57 6.43
C GLU A 425 -7.34 8.05 6.37
N ARG A 426 -7.95 7.44 5.34
CA ARG A 426 -7.81 6.00 5.04
C ARG A 426 -6.39 5.62 4.67
N ASN A 427 -5.67 6.43 3.89
CA ASN A 427 -4.26 6.21 3.55
C ASN A 427 -3.31 6.51 4.72
N ARG A 428 -3.66 7.45 5.61
CA ARG A 428 -3.00 7.65 6.90
C ARG A 428 -3.37 6.58 7.89
N ALA A 429 -4.54 5.95 7.80
CA ALA A 429 -4.93 4.80 8.62
C ALA A 429 -4.24 3.52 8.13
N SER A 430 -4.03 3.38 6.83
CA SER A 430 -3.20 2.32 6.25
C SER A 430 -1.70 2.55 6.46
N TRP A 431 -1.24 3.81 6.59
CA TRP A 431 0.10 4.14 7.08
C TRP A 431 0.22 3.99 8.61
N LYS A 432 -0.82 4.35 9.38
CA LYS A 432 -0.91 4.14 10.84
C LYS A 432 -1.14 2.68 11.23
N GLY A 433 -1.39 1.79 10.26
CA GLY A 433 -1.24 0.35 10.42
C GLY A 433 0.22 -0.10 10.61
N GLY A 434 1.20 0.78 10.39
CA GLY A 434 2.63 0.53 10.61
C GLY A 434 3.33 1.46 11.62
N SER A 435 2.70 2.55 12.08
CA SER A 435 3.33 3.47 13.04
C SER A 435 2.33 4.36 13.79
N ALA A 436 1.51 3.76 14.66
CA ALA A 436 0.85 4.46 15.77
C ALA A 436 0.35 3.52 16.89
N LYS A 437 1.16 2.55 17.32
CA LYS A 437 1.55 2.58 18.72
C LYS A 437 2.87 3.33 18.71
N LYS A 438 2.97 4.50 19.36
CA LYS A 438 4.29 5.07 19.63
C LYS A 438 5.05 3.97 20.35
N ASP A 439 6.04 3.41 19.69
CA ASP A 439 6.95 2.46 20.29
C ASP A 439 7.55 3.20 21.49
N VAL A 440 7.14 2.82 22.70
CA VAL A 440 7.42 3.58 23.92
C VAL A 440 8.94 3.77 24.03
N VAL A 441 9.69 2.71 23.69
CA VAL A 441 11.15 2.70 23.61
C VAL A 441 11.69 3.71 22.59
N ALA A 442 11.14 3.79 21.38
CA ALA A 442 11.59 4.76 20.38
C ALA A 442 11.35 6.21 20.82
N SER A 443 10.23 6.48 21.50
CA SER A 443 9.95 7.81 22.06
C SER A 443 10.82 8.14 23.28
N GLU A 444 11.21 7.15 24.08
CA GLU A 444 12.16 7.32 25.19
C GLU A 444 13.58 7.59 24.68
N ILE A 445 14.00 6.91 23.60
CA ILE A 445 15.27 7.19 22.89
C ILE A 445 15.28 8.62 22.34
N GLU A 446 14.23 9.04 21.64
CA GLU A 446 14.11 10.40 21.09
C GLU A 446 14.13 11.47 22.19
N SER A 447 13.44 11.20 23.32
CA SER A 447 13.43 12.11 24.48
C SER A 447 14.81 12.19 25.14
N ALA A 448 15.52 11.07 25.30
CA ALA A 448 16.87 11.05 25.85
C ALA A 448 17.88 11.75 24.93
N CYS A 449 17.74 11.63 23.60
CA CYS A 449 18.56 12.36 22.63
C CYS A 449 18.44 13.88 22.80
N LEU A 450 17.22 14.39 23.04
CA LEU A 450 16.99 15.83 23.27
C LEU A 450 17.49 16.26 24.66
N GLU A 451 17.20 15.49 25.70
CA GLU A 451 17.63 15.76 27.08
C GLU A 451 19.16 15.85 27.20
N TRP A 452 19.88 14.90 26.60
CA TRP A 452 21.34 14.84 26.72
C TRP A 452 22.07 15.77 25.74
N GLN A 453 21.37 16.26 24.71
CA GLN A 453 21.86 17.36 23.89
C GLN A 453 22.02 18.65 24.71
N ASP A 454 21.06 18.96 25.59
CA ASP A 454 21.09 20.17 26.42
C ASP A 454 22.11 20.10 27.56
N LEU A 455 22.46 18.89 28.00
CA LEU A 455 23.42 18.64 29.08
C LEU A 455 24.90 18.70 28.66
N SER A 456 25.20 19.02 27.39
CA SER A 456 26.58 19.09 26.86
C SER A 456 27.37 17.78 27.02
N VAL A 457 26.71 16.63 26.90
CA VAL A 457 27.37 15.30 26.94
C VAL A 457 28.26 15.13 25.71
N GLN A 458 29.56 14.88 25.92
CA GLN A 458 30.54 14.69 24.85
C GLN A 458 31.15 13.28 24.88
N SER A 459 31.43 12.72 23.70
CA SER A 459 32.13 11.46 23.53
C SER A 459 32.97 11.49 22.25
N ARG A 460 34.20 10.99 22.30
CA ARG A 460 35.05 10.89 21.11
C ARG A 460 34.75 9.60 20.37
N PHE A 461 34.31 9.71 19.12
CA PHE A 461 34.18 8.56 18.24
C PHE A 461 35.57 8.08 17.78
N CYS A 462 35.97 6.88 18.19
CA CYS A 462 37.26 6.26 17.81
C CYS A 462 37.10 5.13 16.78
N GLY A 463 35.90 4.93 16.25
CA GLY A 463 35.62 3.81 15.35
C GLY A 463 36.28 3.91 13.97
N TYR A 464 36.76 5.09 13.56
CA TYR A 464 37.54 5.26 12.33
C TYR A 464 38.95 4.68 12.39
N ASP A 465 39.51 4.53 13.60
CA ASP A 465 40.84 3.97 13.79
C ASP A 465 40.83 2.43 13.75
N ILE A 466 39.64 1.83 13.83
CA ILE A 466 39.45 0.38 13.80
C ILE A 466 39.46 -0.08 12.34
N ASP A 467 40.42 -0.93 12.00
CA ASP A 467 40.44 -1.60 10.71
C ASP A 467 39.24 -2.56 10.59
N PRO A 468 38.32 -2.36 9.64
CA PRO A 468 37.19 -3.28 9.42
C PRO A 468 37.63 -4.72 9.13
N GLU A 469 38.87 -4.93 8.69
CA GLU A 469 39.43 -6.25 8.38
C GLU A 469 40.12 -6.91 9.60
N SER A 470 40.17 -6.24 10.75
CA SER A 470 40.79 -6.78 11.97
C SER A 470 39.88 -7.73 12.74
N SER A 471 40.46 -8.62 13.56
CA SER A 471 39.72 -9.59 14.38
C SER A 471 39.00 -8.98 15.61
N GLY A 472 38.88 -7.65 15.70
CA GLY A 472 38.20 -6.93 16.78
C GLY A 472 39.05 -6.80 18.04
N MET A 473 39.51 -5.59 18.34
CA MET A 473 40.16 -5.28 19.62
C MET A 473 39.15 -4.68 20.60
N PRO A 474 39.07 -5.20 21.85
CA PRO A 474 38.29 -4.56 22.90
C PRO A 474 38.87 -3.18 23.23
N ILE A 475 38.01 -2.17 23.35
CA ILE A 475 38.40 -0.78 23.65
C ILE A 475 37.94 -0.44 25.06
N ALA A 476 38.88 -0.07 25.92
CA ALA A 476 38.59 0.46 27.24
C ALA A 476 37.94 1.84 27.10
N ALA A 477 36.81 2.03 27.77
CA ALA A 477 36.01 3.25 27.75
C ALA A 477 35.38 3.51 29.12
N LYS A 478 34.94 4.73 29.33
CA LYS A 478 34.25 5.14 30.55
C LYS A 478 32.81 5.52 30.24
N VAL A 479 31.87 5.13 31.09
CA VAL A 479 30.46 5.57 30.99
C VAL A 479 30.37 7.06 31.32
N VAL A 480 29.79 7.83 30.40
CA VAL A 480 29.60 9.29 30.53
C VAL A 480 28.21 9.60 31.05
N ALA A 481 27.20 8.92 30.50
CA ALA A 481 25.79 9.05 30.89
C ALA A 481 25.06 7.73 30.67
N SER A 482 24.05 7.45 31.50
CA SER A 482 23.20 6.28 31.37
C SER A 482 21.75 6.59 31.80
N LYS A 483 20.78 5.86 31.24
CA LYS A 483 19.37 5.94 31.59
C LYS A 483 18.69 4.60 31.36
N GLU A 484 17.90 4.15 32.32
CA GLU A 484 17.08 2.94 32.16
C GLU A 484 15.83 3.25 31.32
N LEU A 485 15.44 2.29 30.49
CA LEU A 485 14.23 2.35 29.67
C LEU A 485 13.08 1.57 30.32
N SER A 486 11.85 1.87 29.91
CA SER A 486 10.64 1.21 30.43
C SER A 486 10.59 -0.32 30.24
N ASN A 487 11.38 -0.86 29.32
CA ASN A 487 11.50 -2.30 29.05
C ASN A 487 12.73 -2.96 29.71
N SER A 488 13.37 -2.28 30.67
CA SER A 488 14.58 -2.72 31.36
C SER A 488 15.84 -2.86 30.49
N ASP A 489 15.80 -2.34 29.24
CA ASP A 489 17.02 -2.00 28.50
C ASP A 489 17.63 -0.70 29.06
N SER A 490 18.81 -0.31 28.61
CA SER A 490 19.46 0.94 29.02
C SER A 490 19.99 1.73 27.83
N LEU A 491 19.99 3.05 27.95
CA LEU A 491 20.69 3.97 27.07
C LEU A 491 21.99 4.41 27.72
N VAL A 492 23.09 4.41 26.97
CA VAL A 492 24.42 4.70 27.49
C VAL A 492 25.23 5.51 26.49
N VAL A 493 25.99 6.49 26.98
CA VAL A 493 27.09 7.15 26.26
C VAL A 493 28.40 6.75 26.92
N ILE A 494 29.39 6.33 26.13
CA ILE A 494 30.74 5.98 26.59
C ILE A 494 31.79 6.84 25.91
N ASP A 495 32.93 7.10 26.55
CA ASP A 495 34.07 7.80 25.94
C ASP A 495 35.39 7.02 26.19
N PRO A 496 36.19 6.70 25.14
CA PRO A 496 35.86 6.84 23.72
C PRO A 496 34.81 5.81 23.24
N CYS A 497 34.04 6.14 22.19
CA CYS A 497 33.01 5.25 21.62
C CYS A 497 33.47 4.65 20.28
N PRO A 498 33.56 3.31 20.15
CA PRO A 498 33.96 2.68 18.88
C PRO A 498 32.80 2.36 17.92
N PHE A 499 31.54 2.44 18.38
CA PHE A 499 30.35 2.08 17.60
C PHE A 499 29.90 3.23 16.70
N TYR A 500 29.81 2.97 15.40
CA TYR A 500 29.26 3.90 14.41
C TYR A 500 27.75 3.97 14.57
N ALA A 501 27.24 5.20 14.67
CA ALA A 501 25.81 5.47 14.73
C ALA A 501 25.18 5.39 13.34
N THR A 502 23.87 5.10 13.26
CA THR A 502 23.15 5.15 11.98
C THR A 502 23.28 6.54 11.34
N GLY A 503 23.80 6.60 10.11
CA GLY A 503 24.12 7.87 9.44
C GLY A 503 24.67 7.67 8.02
N GLY A 504 24.49 8.67 7.15
CA GLY A 504 25.00 8.62 5.76
C GLY A 504 24.45 7.46 4.91
N GLY A 505 23.30 6.88 5.30
CA GLY A 505 22.73 5.66 4.71
C GLY A 505 23.24 4.36 5.33
N GLN A 506 24.33 4.36 6.11
CA GLN A 506 24.86 3.17 6.77
C GLN A 506 24.11 2.85 8.07
N GLN A 507 23.77 1.56 8.27
CA GLN A 507 23.21 1.06 9.52
C GLN A 507 24.24 1.09 10.67
N ALA A 508 23.75 1.32 11.88
CA ALA A 508 24.56 1.28 13.10
C ALA A 508 25.32 -0.05 13.29
N ASP A 509 26.45 0.06 13.98
CA ASP A 509 27.16 -1.09 14.52
C ASP A 509 26.43 -1.74 15.68
N MET A 510 26.77 -3.00 15.91
CA MET A 510 26.36 -3.80 17.05
C MET A 510 27.61 -4.34 17.75
N GLY A 511 27.43 -4.94 18.93
CA GLY A 511 28.51 -5.59 19.65
C GLY A 511 28.21 -5.72 21.14
N VAL A 512 29.25 -5.70 21.97
CA VAL A 512 29.17 -5.99 23.40
C VAL A 512 29.87 -4.91 24.22
N ILE A 513 29.29 -4.54 25.35
CA ILE A 513 29.92 -3.72 26.40
C ILE A 513 30.02 -4.57 27.67
N ALA A 514 31.23 -4.73 28.21
CA ALA A 514 31.49 -5.49 29.43
C ALA A 514 32.03 -4.59 30.54
N VAL A 515 31.56 -4.79 31.78
CA VAL A 515 32.06 -4.08 32.97
C VAL A 515 33.32 -4.75 33.51
N THR A 516 34.40 -3.99 33.67
CA THR A 516 35.70 -4.44 34.19
C THR A 516 35.96 -3.88 35.60
N ARG A 517 36.62 -4.64 36.49
CA ARG A 517 37.03 -4.16 37.82
C ARG A 517 38.23 -3.21 37.75
N ASP A 518 38.32 -2.30 38.72
CA ASP A 518 39.27 -1.17 38.77
C ASP A 518 40.78 -1.53 38.93
N ASP A 519 41.21 -2.81 38.91
CA ASP A 519 42.64 -3.15 39.12
C ASP A 519 43.28 -4.24 38.21
N ALA A 520 42.58 -4.81 37.23
CA ALA A 520 43.10 -6.01 36.55
C ALA A 520 44.03 -5.70 35.36
N SER A 521 45.26 -6.21 35.43
CA SER A 521 46.22 -6.27 34.31
C SER A 521 45.85 -7.30 33.22
N ASP A 522 44.75 -8.03 33.38
CA ASP A 522 44.29 -9.08 32.45
C ASP A 522 42.76 -8.95 32.19
N ILE A 523 42.41 -8.40 31.02
CA ILE A 523 41.06 -7.94 30.65
C ILE A 523 40.03 -9.08 30.54
N LYS A 524 40.47 -10.35 30.41
CA LYS A 524 39.57 -11.50 30.22
C LYS A 524 39.09 -12.16 31.51
N ALA A 525 39.68 -11.86 32.67
CA ALA A 525 39.43 -12.60 33.92
C ALA A 525 38.42 -11.97 34.90
N ASP A 526 37.96 -10.74 34.67
CA ASP A 526 37.13 -9.96 35.63
C ASP A 526 35.89 -9.28 35.00
N ILE A 527 35.22 -9.95 34.05
CA ILE A 527 33.93 -9.47 33.52
C ILE A 527 32.84 -9.74 34.56
N THR A 528 32.25 -8.68 35.12
CA THR A 528 31.16 -8.82 36.10
C THR A 528 29.79 -8.83 35.44
N HIS A 529 29.60 -8.02 34.39
CA HIS A 529 28.35 -7.87 33.64
C HIS A 529 28.67 -7.57 32.17
N ALA A 530 27.82 -8.02 31.24
CA ALA A 530 27.93 -7.72 29.82
C ALA A 530 26.56 -7.36 29.22
N PHE A 531 26.58 -6.43 28.28
CA PHE A 531 25.42 -5.88 27.58
C PHE A 531 25.61 -5.99 26.07
N THR A 532 24.54 -6.27 25.33
CA THR A 532 24.54 -6.26 23.87
C THR A 532 24.09 -4.89 23.36
N VAL A 533 24.86 -4.30 22.44
CA VAL A 533 24.47 -3.08 21.72
C VAL A 533 23.47 -3.44 20.63
N LYS A 534 22.19 -3.09 20.84
CA LYS A 534 21.08 -3.29 19.89
C LYS A 534 21.06 -2.24 18.78
N ASN A 535 21.44 -1.01 19.13
CA ASN A 535 21.44 0.13 18.20
C ASN A 535 22.40 1.23 18.67
N ALA A 536 22.82 2.08 17.75
CA ALA A 536 23.61 3.29 18.02
C ALA A 536 23.06 4.48 17.22
N VAL A 537 22.82 5.60 17.89
CA VAL A 537 22.22 6.81 17.34
C VAL A 537 23.08 8.03 17.69
N ALA A 538 23.36 8.90 16.72
CA ALA A 538 24.10 10.12 17.00
C ALA A 538 23.19 11.13 17.70
N LEU A 539 23.70 11.82 18.73
CA LEU A 539 22.97 12.96 19.30
C LEU A 539 22.78 14.06 18.23
N PRO A 540 21.70 14.85 18.27
CA PRO A 540 21.42 15.86 17.22
C PRO A 540 22.50 16.95 17.09
N ASN A 541 23.27 17.20 18.15
CA ASN A 541 24.42 18.11 18.14
C ASN A 541 25.69 17.50 17.54
N GLY A 542 25.69 16.20 17.21
CA GLY A 542 26.83 15.47 16.67
C GLY A 542 27.99 15.23 17.65
N GLN A 543 27.80 15.49 18.96
CA GLN A 543 28.90 15.46 19.94
C GLN A 543 29.09 14.13 20.68
N ALA A 544 28.14 13.20 20.55
CA ALA A 544 28.24 11.86 21.14
C ALA A 544 27.36 10.83 20.42
N THR A 545 27.68 9.55 20.60
CA THR A 545 26.84 8.42 20.18
C THR A 545 26.09 7.84 21.37
N LEU A 546 24.78 7.76 21.25
CA LEU A 546 23.86 7.10 22.18
C LEU A 546 23.74 5.62 21.82
N LEU A 547 24.07 4.74 22.76
CA LEU A 547 24.00 3.29 22.61
C LEU A 547 22.76 2.74 23.30
N HIS A 548 21.98 1.91 22.61
CA HIS A 548 20.86 1.16 23.20
C HIS A 548 21.34 -0.24 23.56
N LEU A 549 21.37 -0.52 24.86
CA LEU A 549 21.92 -1.73 25.45
C LEU A 549 20.81 -2.67 25.94
N ALA A 550 20.97 -3.96 25.66
CA ALA A 550 20.18 -5.04 26.24
C ALA A 550 21.00 -5.84 27.25
N VAL A 551 20.35 -6.31 28.31
CA VAL A 551 20.97 -7.27 29.24
C VAL A 551 21.12 -8.63 28.53
N VAL A 552 22.30 -9.26 28.66
CA VAL A 552 22.53 -10.61 28.15
C VAL A 552 21.76 -11.62 29.02
N ALA A 553 21.12 -12.61 28.38
CA ALA A 553 20.29 -13.61 29.06
C ALA A 553 21.00 -14.27 30.26
N GLY A 554 20.45 -14.10 31.47
CA GLY A 554 21.00 -14.64 32.73
C GLY A 554 21.78 -13.64 33.61
N GLY A 555 21.98 -12.39 33.18
CA GLY A 555 22.60 -11.33 33.98
C GLY A 555 21.64 -10.62 34.95
N GLN A 556 22.15 -10.04 36.04
CA GLN A 556 21.39 -9.13 36.91
C GLN A 556 21.16 -7.78 36.20
N HIS A 557 19.95 -7.22 36.34
CA HIS A 557 19.65 -5.85 35.93
C HIS A 557 20.43 -4.87 36.83
N ALA A 558 21.46 -4.24 36.28
CA ALA A 558 22.18 -3.14 36.93
C ALA A 558 22.42 -2.04 35.89
N LEU A 559 21.94 -0.83 36.18
CA LEU A 559 22.25 0.36 35.39
C LEU A 559 23.75 0.67 35.51
N LEU A 560 24.40 1.03 34.41
CA LEU A 560 25.81 1.43 34.43
C LEU A 560 25.94 2.82 35.04
N ASP A 561 26.77 2.99 36.07
CA ASP A 561 26.95 4.29 36.71
C ASP A 561 27.84 5.22 35.87
N ALA A 562 27.53 6.53 35.89
CA ALA A 562 28.41 7.53 35.30
C ALA A 562 29.80 7.45 35.97
N GLY A 563 30.83 7.27 35.15
CA GLY A 563 32.21 7.11 35.57
C GLY A 563 32.69 5.65 35.69
N GLN A 564 31.82 4.67 35.48
CA GLN A 564 32.19 3.25 35.50
C GLN A 564 33.08 2.86 34.31
N GLN A 565 34.09 2.02 34.56
CA GLN A 565 34.97 1.49 33.51
C GLN A 565 34.31 0.32 32.78
N VAL A 566 34.34 0.38 31.46
CA VAL A 566 33.78 -0.63 30.56
C VAL A 566 34.72 -0.95 29.42
N THR A 567 34.56 -2.13 28.84
CA THR A 567 35.24 -2.56 27.64
C THR A 567 34.22 -2.76 26.52
N ALA A 568 34.37 -2.01 25.43
CA ALA A 568 33.50 -2.04 24.26
C ALA A 568 34.13 -2.88 23.13
N THR A 569 33.37 -3.82 22.57
CA THR A 569 33.79 -4.67 21.45
C THR A 569 32.75 -4.61 20.33
N VAL A 570 33.16 -4.19 19.14
CA VAL A 570 32.29 -4.09 17.94
C VAL A 570 32.19 -5.46 17.26
N ASP A 571 31.01 -5.81 16.76
CA ASP A 571 30.81 -6.92 15.82
C ASP A 571 31.50 -6.60 14.49
N MET A 572 32.67 -7.21 14.29
CA MET A 572 33.52 -6.93 13.13
C MET A 572 32.99 -7.51 11.83
N ASP A 573 32.24 -8.61 11.85
CA ASP A 573 31.63 -9.17 10.63
C ASP A 573 30.56 -8.22 10.10
N ARG A 574 29.72 -7.70 10.99
CA ARG A 574 28.74 -6.66 10.68
C ARG A 574 29.41 -5.39 10.16
N ARG A 575 30.44 -4.89 10.86
CA ARG A 575 31.20 -3.69 10.47
C ARG A 575 31.84 -3.86 9.09
N TYR A 576 32.44 -5.02 8.85
CA TYR A 576 33.09 -5.35 7.59
C TYR A 576 32.07 -5.37 6.45
N GLY A 577 30.94 -6.07 6.62
CA GLY A 577 29.86 -6.09 5.63
C GLY A 577 29.33 -4.69 5.31
N ASN A 578 29.15 -3.84 6.32
CA ASN A 578 28.79 -2.43 6.13
C ASN A 578 29.86 -1.67 5.33
N ALA A 579 31.14 -1.79 5.69
CA ALA A 579 32.24 -1.10 5.01
C ALA A 579 32.40 -1.55 3.55
N VAL A 580 32.23 -2.85 3.26
CA VAL A 580 32.23 -3.41 1.90
C VAL A 580 31.15 -2.74 1.05
N HIS A 581 29.91 -2.74 1.53
CA HIS A 581 28.78 -2.18 0.80
C HIS A 581 28.82 -0.64 0.74
N HIS A 582 29.41 0.03 1.73
CA HIS A 582 29.60 1.48 1.69
C HIS A 582 30.63 1.88 0.62
N THR A 583 31.79 1.24 0.59
CA THR A 583 32.78 1.46 -0.47
C THR A 583 32.19 1.11 -1.84
N ALA A 584 31.42 0.02 -1.96
CA ALA A 584 30.71 -0.33 -3.18
C ALA A 584 29.72 0.75 -3.65
N THR A 585 29.06 1.45 -2.71
CA THR A 585 28.14 2.56 -3.02
C THR A 585 28.87 3.71 -3.73
N HIS A 586 30.08 4.08 -3.28
CA HIS A 586 30.90 5.11 -3.94
C HIS A 586 31.33 4.70 -5.35
N LEU A 587 31.76 3.45 -5.51
CA LEU A 587 32.13 2.92 -6.82
C LEU A 587 30.91 2.89 -7.77
N LEU A 588 29.74 2.52 -7.26
CA LEU A 588 28.48 2.52 -8.01
C LEU A 588 28.08 3.94 -8.45
N ASN A 589 28.16 4.92 -7.55
CA ASN A 589 27.87 6.32 -7.86
C ASN A 589 28.79 6.84 -8.99
N ALA A 590 30.09 6.58 -8.88
CA ALA A 590 31.06 6.93 -9.91
C ALA A 590 30.78 6.23 -11.26
N ALA A 591 30.45 4.94 -11.23
CA ALA A 591 30.12 4.17 -12.42
C ALA A 591 28.84 4.68 -13.11
N LEU A 592 27.78 4.98 -12.35
CA LEU A 592 26.54 5.56 -12.86
C LEU A 592 26.80 6.90 -13.55
N ARG A 593 27.57 7.80 -12.92
CA ARG A 593 27.92 9.11 -13.50
C ARG A 593 28.77 8.97 -14.76
N LYS A 594 29.64 7.97 -14.83
CA LYS A 594 30.46 7.69 -16.03
C LYS A 594 29.62 7.17 -17.20
N VAL A 595 28.58 6.38 -16.94
CA VAL A 595 27.71 5.79 -17.97
C VAL A 595 26.58 6.72 -18.40
N LEU A 596 25.95 7.41 -17.45
CA LEU A 596 24.75 8.23 -17.66
C LEU A 596 25.03 9.74 -17.70
N GLY A 597 26.24 10.16 -17.35
CA GLY A 597 26.68 11.54 -17.26
C GLY A 597 26.46 12.18 -15.89
N ASN A 598 26.99 13.39 -15.71
CA ASN A 598 26.98 14.15 -14.44
C ASN A 598 25.59 14.67 -14.01
N THR A 599 24.54 14.30 -14.73
CA THR A 599 23.14 14.66 -14.38
C THR A 599 22.51 13.70 -13.37
N VAL A 600 23.18 12.58 -13.09
CA VAL A 600 22.77 11.63 -12.05
C VAL A 600 23.10 12.21 -10.68
N MET A 601 22.07 12.38 -9.87
CA MET A 601 22.18 12.79 -8.47
C MET A 601 21.65 11.67 -7.58
N GLN A 602 22.32 11.44 -6.46
CA GLN A 602 21.81 10.55 -5.42
C GLN A 602 20.56 11.17 -4.79
N ALA A 603 19.50 10.37 -4.71
CA ALA A 603 18.22 10.70 -4.08
C ALA A 603 18.04 10.00 -2.72
N GLY A 604 18.84 8.97 -2.43
CA GLY A 604 18.79 8.20 -1.19
C GLY A 604 19.77 7.03 -1.19
N SER A 605 20.18 6.58 -0.01
CA SER A 605 21.05 5.41 0.14
C SER A 605 20.65 4.61 1.38
N LEU A 606 20.87 3.30 1.34
CA LEU A 606 20.87 2.42 2.49
C LEU A 606 22.02 1.41 2.31
N VAL A 607 22.86 1.30 3.33
CA VAL A 607 24.00 0.38 3.40
C VAL A 607 23.82 -0.49 4.63
N GLN A 608 23.83 -1.80 4.42
CA GLN A 608 23.71 -2.80 5.47
C GLN A 608 24.68 -3.97 5.19
N PRO A 609 24.92 -4.87 6.16
CA PRO A 609 25.94 -5.91 5.99
C PRO A 609 25.67 -6.86 4.83
N SER A 610 24.38 -7.08 4.51
CA SER A 610 23.92 -8.02 3.49
C SER A 610 23.67 -7.39 2.12
N GLY A 611 23.88 -6.07 1.94
CA GLY A 611 23.57 -5.41 0.68
C GLY A 611 23.54 -3.89 0.75
N LEU A 612 23.33 -3.26 -0.40
CA LEU A 612 23.09 -1.83 -0.53
C LEU A 612 21.89 -1.53 -1.42
N ARG A 613 21.34 -0.34 -1.20
CA ARG A 613 20.28 0.26 -2.01
C ARG A 613 20.68 1.69 -2.35
N PHE A 614 20.66 2.01 -3.62
CA PHE A 614 21.07 3.31 -4.13
C PHE A 614 19.96 3.92 -5.00
N ASP A 615 19.44 5.06 -4.57
CA ASP A 615 18.40 5.80 -5.27
C ASP A 615 19.03 6.97 -6.00
N PHE A 616 18.67 7.17 -7.27
CA PHE A 616 19.28 8.19 -8.11
C PHE A 616 18.34 8.73 -9.19
N THR A 617 18.63 9.93 -9.68
CA THR A 617 17.85 10.58 -10.73
C THR A 617 18.27 10.07 -12.11
N SER A 618 17.39 9.34 -12.79
CA SER A 618 17.63 8.85 -14.15
C SER A 618 16.34 8.40 -14.83
N ASN A 619 16.40 8.24 -16.15
CA ASN A 619 15.49 7.35 -16.87
C ASN A 619 15.84 5.87 -16.57
N PRO A 620 14.96 4.90 -16.88
CA PRO A 620 15.28 3.48 -16.77
C PRO A 620 16.58 3.14 -17.49
N LEU A 621 17.44 2.35 -16.84
CA LEU A 621 18.68 1.89 -17.46
C LEU A 621 18.35 0.85 -18.54
N THR A 622 19.09 0.88 -19.65
CA THR A 622 19.11 -0.25 -20.58
C THR A 622 19.93 -1.40 -19.99
N SER A 623 19.72 -2.63 -20.49
CA SER A 623 20.53 -3.79 -20.07
C SER A 623 22.02 -3.51 -20.22
N ASP A 624 22.44 -3.00 -21.38
CA ASP A 624 23.83 -2.63 -21.65
C ASP A 624 24.39 -1.59 -20.67
N GLN A 625 23.57 -0.62 -20.26
CA GLN A 625 23.99 0.40 -19.28
C GLN A 625 24.17 -0.22 -17.90
N ALA A 626 23.25 -1.08 -17.46
CA ALA A 626 23.34 -1.77 -16.18
C ALA A 626 24.58 -2.69 -16.12
N GLU A 627 24.80 -3.49 -17.16
CA GLU A 627 26.00 -4.33 -17.31
C GLU A 627 27.28 -3.50 -17.31
N LYS A 628 27.28 -2.35 -18.01
CA LYS A 628 28.45 -1.47 -18.04
C LYS A 628 28.75 -0.86 -16.67
N VAL A 629 27.71 -0.45 -15.93
CA VAL A 629 27.85 0.08 -14.56
C VAL A 629 28.44 -1.01 -13.65
N GLU A 630 27.85 -2.20 -13.63
CA GLU A 630 28.34 -3.33 -12.84
C GLU A 630 29.79 -3.70 -13.18
N SER A 631 30.12 -3.76 -14.48
CA SER A 631 31.49 -4.03 -14.95
C SER A 631 32.48 -2.97 -14.48
N LEU A 632 32.12 -1.69 -14.50
CA LEU A 632 32.98 -0.60 -14.03
C LEU A 632 33.24 -0.67 -12.52
N VAL A 633 32.22 -1.01 -11.72
CA VAL A 633 32.38 -1.23 -10.27
C VAL A 633 33.33 -2.39 -10.01
N ASN A 634 33.13 -3.53 -10.69
CA ASN A 634 33.99 -4.70 -10.56
C ASN A 634 35.43 -4.44 -11.02
N GLN A 635 35.63 -3.66 -12.08
CA GLN A 635 36.97 -3.24 -12.53
C GLN A 635 37.66 -2.35 -11.49
N ALA A 636 36.95 -1.38 -10.92
CA ALA A 636 37.49 -0.53 -9.86
C ALA A 636 37.82 -1.33 -8.58
N ALA A 637 37.02 -2.34 -8.27
CA ALA A 637 37.31 -3.28 -7.18
C ALA A 637 38.56 -4.12 -7.48
N LEU A 638 38.67 -4.74 -8.64
CA LEU A 638 39.82 -5.56 -9.04
C LEU A 638 41.13 -4.77 -9.16
N ALA A 639 41.06 -3.46 -9.42
CA ALA A 639 42.22 -2.58 -9.43
C ALA A 639 42.92 -2.47 -8.07
N ASN A 640 42.27 -2.90 -6.98
CA ASN A 640 42.82 -2.89 -5.61
C ASN A 640 43.43 -1.54 -5.23
N THR A 641 42.70 -0.47 -5.52
CA THR A 641 43.15 0.90 -5.24
C THR A 641 42.96 1.20 -3.76
N ASN A 642 43.90 1.93 -3.15
CA ASN A 642 43.76 2.37 -1.77
C ASN A 642 42.60 3.36 -1.64
N VAL A 643 41.83 3.24 -0.56
CA VAL A 643 40.79 4.19 -0.18
C VAL A 643 41.42 5.17 0.80
N ASN A 644 41.57 6.42 0.38
CA ASN A 644 42.19 7.47 1.18
C ASN A 644 41.12 8.30 1.89
N VAL A 645 41.43 8.75 3.11
CA VAL A 645 40.56 9.64 3.88
C VAL A 645 41.33 10.93 4.14
N HIS A 646 40.69 12.04 3.82
CA HIS A 646 41.24 13.37 4.01
C HIS A 646 40.34 14.20 4.92
N GLN A 647 40.95 15.09 5.69
CA GLN A 647 40.25 16.10 6.46
C GLN A 647 40.67 17.47 5.94
N MET A 648 39.71 18.24 5.42
CA MET A 648 39.96 19.52 4.75
C MET A 648 38.77 20.46 4.92
N THR A 649 38.90 21.73 4.51
CA THR A 649 37.76 22.67 4.53
C THR A 649 36.76 22.35 3.41
N LEU A 650 35.52 22.81 3.56
CA LEU A 650 34.48 22.58 2.53
C LEU A 650 34.86 23.21 1.18
N GLU A 651 35.53 24.37 1.19
CA GLU A 651 35.97 25.05 -0.03
C GLU A 651 37.11 24.31 -0.73
N GLU A 652 38.09 23.78 0.01
CA GLU A 652 39.16 22.94 -0.56
C GLU A 652 38.59 21.66 -1.19
N ALA A 653 37.63 21.01 -0.51
CA ALA A 653 36.98 19.81 -1.03
C ALA A 653 36.26 20.09 -2.36
N LYS A 654 35.48 21.18 -2.42
CA LYS A 654 34.80 21.59 -3.67
C LYS A 654 35.80 21.93 -4.78
N ALA A 655 36.89 22.64 -4.45
CA ALA A 655 37.92 23.02 -5.41
C ALA A 655 38.63 21.79 -6.03
N GLN A 656 38.75 20.70 -5.27
CA GLN A 656 39.29 19.42 -5.75
C GLN A 656 38.26 18.55 -6.49
N GLY A 657 37.01 19.02 -6.60
CA GLY A 657 35.93 18.32 -7.30
C GLY A 657 35.21 17.28 -6.45
N ALA A 658 35.35 17.33 -5.13
CA ALA A 658 34.65 16.42 -4.23
C ALA A 658 33.13 16.61 -4.33
N ILE A 659 32.41 15.49 -4.42
CA ILE A 659 30.96 15.48 -4.55
C ILE A 659 30.37 15.59 -3.14
N ALA A 660 29.48 16.56 -2.96
CA ALA A 660 28.70 16.74 -1.74
C ALA A 660 27.25 16.27 -1.97
N MET A 661 26.64 15.67 -0.94
CA MET A 661 25.22 15.31 -0.99
C MET A 661 24.35 16.57 -0.87
N PHE A 662 23.37 16.73 -1.75
CA PHE A 662 22.56 17.96 -1.86
C PHE A 662 21.69 18.27 -0.62
N THR A 663 21.45 17.28 0.26
CA THR A 663 20.55 17.40 1.42
C THR A 663 21.26 17.48 2.77
N GLU A 664 22.58 17.32 2.81
CA GLU A 664 23.34 17.25 4.06
C GLU A 664 24.00 18.60 4.42
N LYS A 665 24.09 18.88 5.73
CA LYS A 665 24.80 20.05 6.26
C LYS A 665 26.25 19.68 6.52
N TYR A 666 27.18 20.37 5.87
CA TYR A 666 28.62 20.21 6.10
C TYR A 666 29.16 21.39 6.92
N SER A 667 30.07 21.12 7.85
CA SER A 667 30.82 22.18 8.52
C SER A 667 31.70 22.91 7.50
N ALA A 668 31.77 24.25 7.57
CA ALA A 668 32.65 25.03 6.72
C ALA A 668 34.13 24.77 7.04
N ASP A 669 34.42 24.54 8.33
CA ASP A 669 35.79 24.52 8.88
C ASP A 669 36.48 23.18 8.69
N SER A 670 35.73 22.07 8.63
CA SER A 670 36.31 20.73 8.47
C SER A 670 35.29 19.71 7.97
N VAL A 671 35.59 19.03 6.87
CA VAL A 671 34.82 17.93 6.30
C VAL A 671 35.72 16.71 6.11
N ARG A 672 35.12 15.52 6.26
CA ARG A 672 35.76 14.24 5.95
C ARG A 672 35.48 13.87 4.50
N VAL A 673 36.53 13.70 3.71
CA VAL A 673 36.46 13.32 2.29
C VAL A 673 37.03 11.92 2.13
N VAL A 674 36.26 11.04 1.49
CA VAL A 674 36.67 9.69 1.13
C VAL A 674 37.00 9.68 -0.35
N GLU A 675 38.23 9.29 -0.68
CA GLU A 675 38.75 9.26 -2.03
C GLU A 675 39.14 7.83 -2.42
N VAL A 676 38.68 7.42 -3.60
CA VAL A 676 39.25 6.33 -4.37
C VAL A 676 39.95 6.96 -5.59
N PRO A 677 41.29 7.09 -5.58
CA PRO A 677 42.04 7.83 -6.58
C PRO A 677 41.66 7.47 -8.03
N GLY A 678 41.32 8.48 -8.82
CA GLY A 678 40.93 8.32 -10.22
C GLY A 678 39.54 7.71 -10.45
N VAL A 679 38.77 7.45 -9.38
CA VAL A 679 37.43 6.84 -9.45
C VAL A 679 36.37 7.70 -8.78
N SER A 680 36.51 8.00 -7.48
CA SER A 680 35.53 8.79 -6.72
C SER A 680 36.19 9.65 -5.65
N MET A 681 35.58 10.80 -5.34
CA MET A 681 35.95 11.68 -4.23
C MET A 681 34.68 12.32 -3.68
N GLU A 682 34.28 11.93 -2.46
CA GLU A 682 32.97 12.29 -1.90
C GLU A 682 33.10 12.67 -0.42
N LEU A 683 32.29 13.64 0.03
CA LEU A 683 32.16 13.94 1.44
C LEU A 683 31.38 12.82 2.10
N CYS A 684 32.00 12.06 3.00
CA CYS A 684 31.38 10.89 3.61
C CYS A 684 31.88 10.66 5.05
N GLY A 685 30.92 10.51 5.96
CA GLY A 685 31.16 10.16 7.36
C GLY A 685 31.13 8.65 7.63
N GLY A 686 30.94 7.80 6.62
CA GLY A 686 30.81 6.36 6.79
C GLY A 686 32.12 5.62 7.11
N THR A 687 31.98 4.36 7.51
CA THR A 687 33.12 3.43 7.60
C THR A 687 33.40 2.83 6.22
N HIS A 688 34.68 2.76 5.84
CA HIS A 688 35.10 2.26 4.53
C HIS A 688 36.22 1.22 4.65
N LEU A 689 36.32 0.38 3.64
CA LEU A 689 37.48 -0.50 3.43
C LEU A 689 38.76 0.31 3.21
N ARG A 690 39.93 -0.31 3.43
CA ARG A 690 41.25 0.29 3.13
C ARG A 690 41.65 0.16 1.67
N SER A 691 41.12 -0.84 0.97
CA SER A 691 41.27 -0.99 -0.48
C SER A 691 39.94 -1.37 -1.13
N THR A 692 39.85 -1.17 -2.45
CA THR A 692 38.64 -1.51 -3.21
C THR A 692 38.48 -3.01 -3.46
N ARG A 693 39.51 -3.83 -3.26
CA ARG A 693 39.53 -5.25 -3.63
C ARG A 693 38.43 -6.11 -3.00
N PRO A 694 38.07 -5.93 -1.71
CA PRO A 694 37.03 -6.72 -1.08
C PRO A 694 35.61 -6.46 -1.60
N VAL A 695 35.39 -5.39 -2.38
CA VAL A 695 34.10 -5.15 -3.05
C VAL A 695 33.81 -6.22 -4.10
N TYR A 696 34.82 -6.85 -4.68
CA TYR A 696 34.63 -7.85 -5.73
C TYR A 696 34.27 -9.24 -5.14
N PRO A 697 33.24 -9.93 -5.68
CA PRO A 697 32.38 -9.49 -6.78
C PRO A 697 31.30 -8.51 -6.32
N PHE A 698 30.93 -7.57 -7.19
CA PHE A 698 29.77 -6.70 -7.07
C PHE A 698 28.69 -7.13 -8.07
N GLN A 699 27.44 -7.19 -7.63
CA GLN A 699 26.31 -7.63 -8.44
C GLN A 699 25.09 -6.74 -8.21
N ILE A 700 24.51 -6.22 -9.30
CA ILE A 700 23.20 -5.57 -9.29
C ILE A 700 22.13 -6.66 -9.26
N ILE A 701 21.27 -6.63 -8.24
CA ILE A 701 20.15 -7.55 -8.05
C ILE A 701 18.93 -7.07 -8.82
N SER A 702 18.60 -5.78 -8.68
CA SER A 702 17.40 -5.20 -9.28
C SER A 702 17.60 -3.73 -9.63
N GLU A 703 16.84 -3.27 -10.63
CA GLU A 703 16.72 -1.87 -11.02
C GLU A 703 15.24 -1.54 -11.24
N GLY A 704 14.74 -0.46 -10.66
CA GLY A 704 13.31 -0.16 -10.67
C GLY A 704 12.93 1.31 -10.42
N SER A 705 11.69 1.67 -10.73
CA SER A 705 11.15 3.01 -10.47
C SER A 705 10.62 3.11 -9.05
N ILE A 706 11.00 4.17 -8.34
CA ILE A 706 10.40 4.52 -7.03
C ILE A 706 9.55 5.79 -7.09
N GLY A 707 9.63 6.53 -8.20
CA GLY A 707 8.86 7.73 -8.47
C GLY A 707 9.13 8.23 -9.90
N ALA A 708 8.41 9.27 -10.33
CA ALA A 708 8.70 9.89 -11.62
C ALA A 708 10.09 10.55 -11.57
N GLY A 709 11.01 10.09 -12.43
CA GLY A 709 12.38 10.62 -12.52
C GLY A 709 13.37 10.07 -11.49
N THR A 710 12.97 9.12 -10.64
CA THR A 710 13.86 8.50 -9.64
C THR A 710 13.86 6.98 -9.77
N ARG A 711 15.06 6.42 -9.82
CA ARG A 711 15.36 4.99 -9.98
C ARG A 711 16.06 4.47 -8.73
N ARG A 712 15.96 3.17 -8.50
CA ARG A 712 16.59 2.45 -7.40
C ARG A 712 17.38 1.28 -7.97
N ILE A 713 18.63 1.14 -7.53
CA ILE A 713 19.44 -0.07 -7.69
C ILE A 713 19.56 -0.74 -6.32
N GLU A 714 19.29 -2.03 -6.28
CA GLU A 714 19.65 -2.89 -5.15
C GLU A 714 20.80 -3.79 -5.60
N ALA A 715 21.84 -3.88 -4.77
CA ALA A 715 23.06 -4.59 -5.13
C ALA A 715 23.75 -5.21 -3.91
N VAL A 716 24.61 -6.18 -4.17
CA VAL A 716 25.43 -6.88 -3.17
C VAL A 716 26.90 -6.87 -3.60
N ALA A 717 27.80 -6.94 -2.62
CA ALA A 717 29.24 -6.92 -2.83
C ALA A 717 29.96 -7.98 -1.97
N GLY A 718 31.17 -8.37 -2.39
CA GLY A 718 32.04 -9.29 -1.67
C GLY A 718 31.40 -10.66 -1.39
N THR A 719 31.41 -11.08 -0.11
CA THR A 719 30.88 -12.37 0.31
C THR A 719 29.38 -12.49 0.03
N SER A 720 28.60 -11.45 0.29
CA SER A 720 27.14 -11.44 0.04
C SER A 720 26.82 -11.61 -1.44
N ALA A 721 27.61 -11.02 -2.34
CA ALA A 721 27.46 -11.24 -3.77
C ALA A 721 27.81 -12.68 -4.19
N SER A 722 28.85 -13.25 -3.59
CA SER A 722 29.27 -14.63 -3.87
C SER A 722 28.21 -15.65 -3.42
N GLU A 723 27.56 -15.40 -2.29
CA GLU A 723 26.44 -16.21 -1.78
C GLU A 723 25.22 -16.09 -2.68
N TRP A 724 24.84 -14.86 -3.05
CA TRP A 724 23.73 -14.60 -3.97
C TRP A 724 23.94 -15.29 -5.33
N LEU A 725 25.14 -15.19 -5.92
CA LEU A 725 25.47 -15.85 -7.19
C LEU A 725 25.38 -17.38 -7.10
N ARG A 726 25.79 -17.96 -5.96
CA ARG A 726 25.68 -19.40 -5.72
C ARG A 726 24.22 -19.85 -5.67
N GLU A 727 23.36 -19.05 -5.03
CA GLU A 727 21.92 -19.30 -4.97
C GLU A 727 21.27 -19.21 -6.37
N GLN A 728 21.60 -18.17 -7.15
CA GLN A 728 21.10 -18.03 -8.54
C GLN A 728 21.55 -19.16 -9.46
N LEU A 729 22.80 -19.63 -9.31
CA LEU A 729 23.28 -20.79 -10.04
C LEU A 729 22.49 -22.05 -9.66
N GLY A 730 22.13 -22.23 -8.39
CA GLY A 730 21.26 -23.30 -7.93
C GLY A 730 19.89 -23.30 -8.62
N TYR A 731 19.24 -22.12 -8.72
CA TYR A 731 17.98 -21.97 -9.45
C TYR A 731 18.12 -22.28 -10.95
N ALA A 732 19.17 -21.78 -11.59
CA ALA A 732 19.43 -22.05 -13.01
C ALA A 732 19.71 -23.53 -13.28
N GLN A 733 20.42 -24.22 -12.38
CA GLN A 733 20.68 -25.66 -12.46
C GLN A 733 19.39 -26.47 -12.30
N ALA A 734 18.54 -26.13 -11.33
CA ALA A 734 17.24 -26.76 -11.15
C ALA A 734 16.33 -26.56 -12.37
N ALA A 735 16.32 -25.37 -12.97
CA ALA A 735 15.59 -25.09 -14.21
C ALA A 735 16.13 -25.89 -15.39
N ALA A 736 17.46 -26.00 -15.53
CA ALA A 736 18.08 -26.81 -16.58
C ALA A 736 17.77 -28.31 -16.44
N GLN A 737 17.74 -28.81 -15.20
CA GLN A 737 17.32 -30.20 -14.92
C GLN A 737 15.85 -30.41 -15.29
N THR A 738 14.97 -29.50 -14.89
CA THR A 738 13.53 -29.55 -15.17
C THR A 738 13.21 -29.51 -16.65
N LEU A 739 13.95 -28.69 -17.42
CA LEU A 739 13.77 -28.55 -18.87
C LEU A 739 14.59 -29.56 -19.69
N GLU A 740 15.27 -30.51 -19.03
CA GLU A 740 16.16 -31.50 -19.64
C GLU A 740 17.25 -30.87 -20.54
N ALA A 741 17.73 -29.69 -20.17
CA ALA A 741 18.83 -29.03 -20.86
C ALA A 741 20.16 -29.66 -20.41
N LYS A 742 20.88 -30.30 -21.35
CA LYS A 742 22.17 -30.97 -21.06
C LYS A 742 23.26 -30.03 -20.53
N LYS A 743 23.15 -28.73 -20.82
CA LYS A 743 24.08 -27.68 -20.36
C LYS A 743 23.28 -26.43 -19.98
N LEU A 744 23.73 -25.70 -18.96
CA LEU A 744 23.16 -24.39 -18.59
C LEU A 744 23.14 -23.41 -19.77
N SER A 745 24.17 -23.40 -20.62
CA SER A 745 24.21 -22.53 -21.81
C SER A 745 23.16 -22.88 -22.87
N SER A 746 22.59 -24.09 -22.83
CA SER A 746 21.50 -24.50 -23.73
C SER A 746 20.11 -24.22 -23.14
N LEU A 747 20.02 -23.71 -21.91
CA LEU A 747 18.77 -23.51 -21.19
C LEU A 747 17.79 -22.60 -21.95
N ASP A 748 18.26 -21.43 -22.40
CA ASP A 748 17.44 -20.48 -23.16
C ASP A 748 16.97 -21.11 -24.49
N SER A 749 17.87 -21.71 -25.26
CA SER A 749 17.50 -22.38 -26.51
C SER A 749 16.49 -23.51 -26.30
N LYS A 750 16.58 -24.26 -25.20
CA LYS A 750 15.66 -25.33 -24.85
C LYS A 750 14.31 -24.78 -24.40
N ALA A 751 14.31 -23.71 -23.61
CA ALA A 751 13.10 -22.98 -23.22
C ALA A 751 12.38 -22.41 -24.45
N GLN A 752 13.10 -21.75 -25.36
CA GLN A 752 12.56 -21.25 -26.63
C GLN A 752 12.03 -22.38 -27.51
N GLN A 753 12.73 -23.50 -27.62
CA GLN A 753 12.24 -24.68 -28.34
C GLN A 753 10.96 -25.23 -27.71
N LEU A 754 10.86 -25.31 -26.39
CA LEU A 754 9.66 -25.77 -25.70
C LEU A 754 8.51 -24.77 -25.85
N VAL A 755 8.79 -23.46 -25.85
CA VAL A 755 7.78 -22.41 -26.10
C VAL A 755 7.29 -22.47 -27.54
N ALA A 756 8.20 -22.59 -28.52
CA ALA A 756 7.85 -22.73 -29.93
C ALA A 756 7.06 -24.02 -30.17
N LYS A 757 7.52 -25.15 -29.61
CA LYS A 757 6.80 -26.43 -29.66
C LYS A 757 5.44 -26.34 -28.98
N ASN A 758 5.31 -25.63 -27.86
CA ASN A 758 4.01 -25.38 -27.22
C ASN A 758 3.11 -24.50 -28.09
N LYS A 759 3.66 -23.54 -28.84
CA LYS A 759 2.90 -22.73 -29.78
C LYS A 759 2.43 -23.56 -30.98
N GLU A 760 3.31 -24.37 -31.56
CA GLU A 760 2.97 -25.31 -32.63
C GLU A 760 1.92 -26.33 -32.17
N LEU A 761 2.11 -26.94 -31.00
CA LEU A 761 1.12 -27.84 -30.39
C LEU A 761 -0.19 -27.11 -30.12
N ARG A 762 -0.19 -25.83 -29.73
CA ARG A 762 -1.43 -25.04 -29.59
C ARG A 762 -2.11 -24.77 -30.92
N GLU A 763 -1.37 -24.43 -31.97
CA GLU A 763 -1.92 -24.24 -33.32
C GLU A 763 -2.44 -25.57 -33.90
N GLU A 764 -1.75 -26.67 -33.61
CA GLU A 764 -2.14 -28.02 -33.99
C GLU A 764 -3.36 -28.50 -33.18
N ILE A 765 -3.42 -28.17 -31.88
CA ILE A 765 -4.60 -28.34 -31.03
C ILE A 765 -5.76 -27.48 -31.54
N ASP A 766 -5.57 -26.22 -31.93
CA ASP A 766 -6.64 -25.38 -32.49
C ASP A 766 -7.17 -25.94 -33.81
N LYS A 767 -6.29 -26.44 -34.68
CA LYS A 767 -6.69 -27.18 -35.89
C LYS A 767 -7.42 -28.47 -35.55
N TRP A 768 -6.93 -29.22 -34.57
CA TRP A 768 -7.60 -30.42 -34.05
C TRP A 768 -8.93 -30.08 -33.40
N LEU A 769 -9.11 -28.98 -32.69
CA LEU A 769 -10.37 -28.54 -32.10
C LEU A 769 -11.38 -28.13 -33.18
N GLN A 770 -10.89 -27.53 -34.28
CA GLN A 770 -11.71 -27.25 -35.47
C GLN A 770 -12.15 -28.51 -36.22
N THR A 771 -11.36 -29.60 -36.17
CA THR A 771 -11.66 -30.87 -36.88
C THR A 771 -12.25 -31.97 -35.99
N ALA A 772 -11.99 -31.95 -34.68
CA ALA A 772 -12.42 -32.91 -33.66
C ALA A 772 -13.67 -32.45 -32.89
N ALA A 773 -14.39 -31.44 -33.40
CA ALA A 773 -15.77 -31.12 -32.99
C ALA A 773 -16.79 -32.25 -33.35
N VAL A 774 -16.31 -33.49 -33.42
CA VAL A 774 -17.05 -34.75 -33.54
C VAL A 774 -16.65 -35.62 -32.35
N ASN A 775 -17.12 -35.23 -31.16
CA ASN A 775 -17.54 -36.17 -30.11
C ASN A 775 -18.46 -35.40 -29.16
N VAL A 776 -19.75 -35.44 -29.49
CA VAL A 776 -20.85 -35.01 -28.63
C VAL A 776 -21.62 -36.29 -28.31
N GLU A 777 -21.56 -36.76 -27.06
CA GLU A 777 -22.57 -37.70 -26.58
C GLU A 777 -23.83 -36.89 -26.23
N ALA A 778 -24.98 -37.28 -26.79
CA ALA A 778 -26.25 -36.78 -26.32
C ALA A 778 -26.47 -37.31 -24.89
N ILE A 779 -26.45 -36.42 -23.89
CA ILE A 779 -26.48 -36.83 -22.48
C ILE A 779 -27.90 -37.18 -22.04
N ALA A 780 -28.94 -36.55 -22.63
CA ALA A 780 -30.33 -36.88 -22.37
C ALA A 780 -31.27 -36.45 -23.51
N THR A 781 -32.28 -37.28 -23.80
CA THR A 781 -33.44 -36.91 -24.62
C THR A 781 -34.66 -36.84 -23.71
N HIS A 782 -35.26 -35.66 -23.56
CA HIS A 782 -36.43 -35.44 -22.71
C HIS A 782 -37.59 -34.83 -23.53
N ALA A 783 -38.82 -35.12 -23.12
CA ALA A 783 -40.00 -34.48 -23.67
C ALA A 783 -40.29 -33.20 -22.86
N THR A 784 -39.91 -32.03 -23.37
CA THR A 784 -40.23 -30.77 -22.70
C THR A 784 -41.70 -30.44 -22.97
N THR A 785 -42.52 -30.40 -21.92
CA THR A 785 -43.95 -30.09 -22.04
C THR A 785 -44.16 -28.59 -21.95
N LEU A 786 -44.65 -27.97 -23.02
CA LEU A 786 -45.04 -26.56 -23.09
C LEU A 786 -46.57 -26.46 -23.06
N GLY A 787 -47.15 -26.13 -21.90
CA GLY A 787 -48.61 -26.06 -21.76
C GLY A 787 -49.27 -27.42 -22.04
N LYS A 788 -49.93 -27.58 -23.21
CA LYS A 788 -50.57 -28.84 -23.65
C LYS A 788 -49.77 -29.62 -24.72
N THR A 789 -48.59 -29.13 -25.11
CA THR A 789 -47.84 -29.67 -26.26
C THR A 789 -46.49 -30.22 -25.80
N SER A 790 -46.15 -31.44 -26.23
CA SER A 790 -44.85 -32.07 -25.94
C SER A 790 -43.86 -31.79 -27.08
N VAL A 791 -42.70 -31.20 -26.77
CA VAL A 791 -41.62 -30.94 -27.73
C VAL A 791 -40.43 -31.86 -27.41
N PRO A 792 -40.04 -32.77 -28.33
CA PRO A 792 -38.80 -33.54 -28.19
C PRO A 792 -37.63 -32.57 -28.04
N THR A 793 -36.90 -32.66 -26.93
CA THR A 793 -35.78 -31.78 -26.60
C THR A 793 -34.56 -32.61 -26.25
N THR A 794 -33.45 -32.34 -26.91
CA THR A 794 -32.17 -33.01 -26.66
C THR A 794 -31.19 -32.01 -26.07
N ILE A 795 -30.60 -32.34 -24.92
CA ILE A 795 -29.61 -31.50 -24.24
C ILE A 795 -28.21 -32.00 -24.60
N HIS A 796 -27.38 -31.06 -25.05
CA HIS A 796 -25.98 -31.26 -25.45
C HIS A 796 -25.11 -30.42 -24.53
N ILE A 797 -24.22 -31.05 -23.77
CA ILE A 797 -23.22 -30.34 -22.96
C ILE A 797 -21.91 -30.41 -23.73
N LEU A 798 -21.34 -29.24 -24.02
CA LEU A 798 -20.00 -29.16 -24.60
C LEU A 798 -19.00 -29.18 -23.44
N ALA A 799 -18.11 -30.16 -23.46
CA ALA A 799 -17.00 -30.22 -22.51
C ALA A 799 -16.24 -28.88 -22.53
N PRO A 800 -15.81 -28.36 -21.37
CA PRO A 800 -14.90 -27.22 -21.30
C PRO A 800 -13.52 -27.67 -21.81
N GLN A 801 -13.33 -27.76 -23.13
CA GLN A 801 -12.02 -28.08 -23.68
C GLN A 801 -11.04 -26.94 -23.42
N MET A 802 -10.06 -27.27 -22.57
CA MET A 802 -8.77 -26.61 -22.29
C MET A 802 -8.73 -25.08 -22.34
N GLU A 803 -8.53 -24.51 -21.15
CA GLU A 803 -8.11 -23.13 -20.92
C GLU A 803 -6.98 -22.71 -21.87
N THR A 804 -7.28 -21.79 -22.80
CA THR A 804 -6.21 -21.04 -23.47
C THR A 804 -5.61 -20.06 -22.48
N ALA A 805 -4.30 -19.83 -22.58
CA ALA A 805 -3.54 -18.98 -21.66
C ALA A 805 -4.04 -17.53 -21.55
N ASP A 806 -4.94 -17.11 -22.44
CA ASP A 806 -5.53 -15.76 -22.48
C ASP A 806 -6.65 -15.55 -21.43
N ASN A 807 -7.21 -16.63 -20.86
CA ASN A 807 -8.28 -16.54 -19.86
C ASN A 807 -7.80 -16.38 -18.40
N ARG A 808 -6.49 -16.24 -18.15
CA ARG A 808 -5.94 -16.02 -16.79
C ARG A 808 -6.30 -14.67 -16.16
N ARG A 809 -6.97 -13.77 -16.89
CA ARG A 809 -7.58 -12.55 -16.31
C ARG A 809 -9.07 -12.80 -16.01
N GLY A 810 -9.34 -13.64 -15.02
CA GLY A 810 -10.59 -13.60 -14.23
C GLY A 810 -11.89 -14.05 -14.91
N SER A 811 -11.88 -14.95 -15.91
CA SER A 811 -13.11 -15.47 -16.53
C SER A 811 -13.24 -17.00 -16.53
N SER A 812 -12.72 -17.67 -15.51
CA SER A 812 -13.02 -19.08 -15.24
C SER A 812 -14.53 -19.24 -14.99
N GLY A 813 -15.26 -19.65 -16.03
CA GLY A 813 -16.71 -19.92 -15.98
C GLY A 813 -17.55 -19.30 -17.11
N SER A 814 -17.00 -18.43 -17.96
CA SER A 814 -17.77 -17.89 -19.09
C SER A 814 -17.74 -18.83 -20.29
N GLY A 815 -18.89 -19.40 -20.64
CA GLY A 815 -19.03 -20.22 -21.85
C GLY A 815 -18.84 -19.43 -23.14
N ASN A 816 -18.36 -20.08 -24.21
CA ASN A 816 -18.23 -19.44 -25.51
C ASN A 816 -19.61 -19.39 -26.21
N MET A 817 -20.28 -18.25 -26.10
CA MET A 817 -21.61 -18.03 -26.68
C MET A 817 -21.65 -18.30 -28.20
N ARG A 818 -20.56 -18.01 -28.91
CA ARG A 818 -20.48 -18.25 -30.36
C ARG A 818 -20.46 -19.75 -30.65
N LEU A 819 -19.64 -20.51 -29.93
CA LEU A 819 -19.52 -21.96 -30.09
C LEU A 819 -20.85 -22.69 -29.81
N VAL A 820 -21.49 -22.41 -28.67
CA VAL A 820 -22.78 -23.03 -28.33
C VAL A 820 -23.87 -22.71 -29.36
N SER A 821 -23.83 -21.51 -29.95
CA SER A 821 -24.81 -21.06 -30.94
C SER A 821 -24.61 -21.66 -32.32
N GLU A 822 -23.37 -21.72 -32.80
CA GLU A 822 -23.02 -22.39 -34.04
C GLU A 822 -23.40 -23.88 -33.97
N ARG A 823 -23.17 -24.51 -32.81
CA ARG A 823 -23.57 -25.91 -32.60
C ARG A 823 -25.08 -26.09 -32.52
N ALA A 824 -25.80 -25.21 -31.83
CA ALA A 824 -27.27 -25.26 -31.78
C ALA A 824 -27.89 -25.09 -33.17
N CYS A 825 -27.31 -24.25 -34.03
CA CYS A 825 -27.73 -24.12 -35.43
C CYS A 825 -27.43 -25.38 -36.24
N TYR A 826 -26.22 -25.94 -36.12
CA TYR A 826 -25.83 -27.16 -36.81
C TYR A 826 -26.76 -28.34 -36.44
N LEU A 827 -27.04 -28.52 -35.15
CA LEU A 827 -27.93 -29.58 -34.66
C LEU A 827 -29.37 -29.37 -35.11
N ARG A 828 -29.88 -28.14 -35.08
CA ARG A 828 -31.19 -27.80 -35.68
C ARG A 828 -31.26 -28.21 -37.15
N ASP A 829 -30.23 -27.89 -37.94
CA ASP A 829 -30.24 -28.11 -39.39
C ASP A 829 -30.09 -29.59 -39.76
N THR A 830 -29.34 -30.35 -38.94
CA THR A 830 -29.06 -31.78 -39.16
C THR A 830 -30.07 -32.70 -38.49
N GLN A 831 -30.77 -32.25 -37.44
CA GLN A 831 -31.75 -33.03 -36.66
C GLN A 831 -33.04 -32.22 -36.41
N PRO A 832 -33.75 -31.78 -37.46
CA PRO A 832 -34.80 -30.74 -37.35
C PRO A 832 -36.07 -31.15 -36.58
N ARG A 833 -36.20 -32.43 -36.17
CA ARG A 833 -37.36 -32.95 -35.43
C ARG A 833 -37.25 -32.84 -33.91
N SER A 834 -36.17 -32.25 -33.40
CA SER A 834 -35.96 -31.98 -31.97
C SER A 834 -35.57 -30.53 -31.73
N ALA A 835 -35.83 -30.02 -30.53
CA ALA A 835 -35.21 -28.80 -30.03
C ALA A 835 -33.85 -29.16 -29.40
N HIS A 836 -32.81 -28.41 -29.73
CA HIS A 836 -31.45 -28.68 -29.29
C HIS A 836 -30.97 -27.61 -28.34
N VAL A 837 -30.82 -27.96 -27.06
CA VAL A 837 -30.21 -27.09 -26.05
C VAL A 837 -28.72 -27.43 -25.98
N VAL A 838 -27.87 -26.43 -26.18
CA VAL A 838 -26.41 -26.57 -26.13
C VAL A 838 -25.88 -25.70 -24.99
N ILE A 839 -25.16 -26.30 -24.06
CA ILE A 839 -24.64 -25.66 -22.85
C ILE A 839 -23.12 -25.76 -22.81
N GLN A 840 -22.44 -24.67 -22.47
CA GLN A 840 -21.02 -24.64 -22.14
C GLN A 840 -20.79 -23.58 -21.05
N GLY A 841 -20.23 -23.93 -19.89
CA GLY A 841 -20.11 -22.99 -18.77
C GLY A 841 -21.44 -22.30 -18.45
N ASN A 842 -21.44 -20.97 -18.32
CA ASN A 842 -22.68 -20.20 -18.16
C ASN A 842 -23.42 -19.87 -19.47
N ALA A 843 -22.93 -20.27 -20.65
CA ALA A 843 -23.57 -19.96 -21.93
C ALA A 843 -24.53 -21.07 -22.36
N VAL A 844 -25.72 -20.68 -22.81
CA VAL A 844 -26.77 -21.57 -23.30
C VAL A 844 -27.26 -21.06 -24.65
N ALA A 845 -27.37 -21.95 -25.62
CA ALA A 845 -28.04 -21.70 -26.88
C ALA A 845 -29.09 -22.79 -27.15
N LEU A 846 -30.21 -22.40 -27.75
CA LEU A 846 -31.29 -23.29 -28.12
C LEU A 846 -31.63 -23.10 -29.59
N GLY A 847 -31.47 -24.16 -30.38
CA GLY A 847 -31.87 -24.21 -31.79
C GLY A 847 -33.11 -25.07 -31.97
N VAL A 848 -34.07 -24.60 -32.76
CA VAL A 848 -35.26 -25.39 -33.12
C VAL A 848 -35.72 -25.04 -34.53
N ASP A 849 -36.13 -26.05 -35.30
CA ASP A 849 -36.72 -25.84 -36.62
C ASP A 849 -38.25 -25.69 -36.48
N THR A 850 -38.72 -24.45 -36.59
CA THR A 850 -40.14 -24.11 -36.44
C THR A 850 -41.01 -24.60 -37.59
N LYS A 851 -40.43 -25.01 -38.72
CA LYS A 851 -41.16 -25.64 -39.82
C LYS A 851 -41.44 -27.11 -39.53
N CYS A 852 -40.51 -27.79 -38.85
CA CYS A 852 -40.64 -29.19 -38.49
C CYS A 852 -41.38 -29.41 -37.16
N ILE A 853 -41.32 -28.45 -36.24
CA ILE A 853 -42.01 -28.51 -34.94
C ILE A 853 -42.98 -27.32 -34.82
N SER A 854 -44.23 -27.54 -35.22
CA SER A 854 -45.26 -26.49 -35.24
C SER A 854 -45.52 -25.91 -33.85
N GLY A 855 -45.47 -24.57 -33.74
CA GLY A 855 -45.71 -23.83 -32.50
C GLY A 855 -44.50 -23.70 -31.57
N ALA A 856 -43.40 -24.42 -31.83
CA ALA A 856 -42.16 -24.26 -31.10
C ALA A 856 -41.48 -22.94 -31.48
N ARG A 857 -41.01 -22.19 -30.48
CA ARG A 857 -40.23 -20.96 -30.67
C ARG A 857 -39.04 -20.99 -29.72
N ALA A 858 -37.83 -20.84 -30.26
CA ALA A 858 -36.60 -20.98 -29.50
C ALA A 858 -36.56 -20.04 -28.28
N GLY A 859 -36.98 -18.78 -28.47
CA GLY A 859 -37.05 -17.80 -27.38
C GLY A 859 -38.08 -18.10 -26.30
N VAL A 860 -39.15 -18.83 -26.61
CA VAL A 860 -40.14 -19.27 -25.61
C VAL A 860 -39.59 -20.48 -24.85
N LEU A 861 -39.06 -21.46 -25.57
CA LEU A 861 -38.44 -22.65 -24.99
C LEU A 861 -37.27 -22.29 -24.05
N LEU A 862 -36.43 -21.34 -24.44
CA LEU A 862 -35.32 -20.89 -23.61
C LEU A 862 -35.80 -20.15 -22.35
N ARG A 863 -36.90 -19.41 -22.41
CA ARG A 863 -37.50 -18.76 -21.23
C ARG A 863 -38.03 -19.77 -20.23
N GLU A 864 -38.70 -20.82 -20.70
CA GLU A 864 -39.20 -21.92 -19.85
C GLU A 864 -38.05 -22.70 -19.22
N LEU A 865 -36.96 -22.93 -19.95
CA LEU A 865 -35.73 -23.48 -19.38
C LEU A 865 -35.19 -22.58 -18.26
N PHE A 866 -35.25 -21.25 -18.42
CA PHE A 866 -34.82 -20.31 -17.39
C PHE A 866 -35.76 -20.15 -16.19
N VAL A 867 -36.97 -20.70 -16.24
CA VAL A 867 -37.82 -20.86 -15.05
C VAL A 867 -37.25 -21.94 -14.12
N MET A 868 -36.65 -23.00 -14.70
CA MET A 868 -36.06 -24.11 -13.95
C MET A 868 -34.59 -23.86 -13.56
N LEU A 869 -33.85 -23.14 -14.40
CA LEU A 869 -32.44 -22.78 -14.20
C LEU A 869 -32.28 -21.26 -14.27
N PRO A 870 -31.95 -20.56 -13.17
CA PRO A 870 -31.86 -19.09 -13.17
C PRO A 870 -30.99 -18.59 -14.32
N GLY A 871 -31.55 -17.79 -15.21
CA GLY A 871 -30.87 -17.35 -16.42
C GLY A 871 -31.56 -16.17 -17.10
N LYS A 872 -30.82 -15.44 -17.92
CA LYS A 872 -31.37 -14.38 -18.77
C LYS A 872 -30.91 -14.57 -20.20
N GLY A 873 -31.84 -14.38 -21.13
CA GLY A 873 -31.57 -14.51 -22.54
C GLY A 873 -32.80 -14.23 -23.38
N GLY A 874 -32.61 -14.35 -24.69
CA GLY A 874 -33.62 -14.09 -25.69
C GLY A 874 -33.13 -14.48 -27.07
N GLY A 875 -34.00 -14.34 -28.07
CA GLY A 875 -33.63 -14.62 -29.45
C GLY A 875 -34.84 -14.74 -30.34
N GLN A 876 -34.58 -15.19 -31.56
CA GLN A 876 -35.58 -15.33 -32.61
C GLN A 876 -36.28 -16.70 -32.51
N ASP A 877 -37.23 -16.95 -33.42
CA ASP A 877 -38.05 -18.15 -33.38
C ASP A 877 -37.26 -19.45 -33.60
N THR A 878 -36.14 -19.41 -34.33
CA THR A 878 -35.32 -20.59 -34.69
C THR A 878 -34.02 -20.73 -33.89
N LEU A 879 -33.60 -19.68 -33.19
CA LEU A 879 -32.40 -19.66 -32.35
C LEU A 879 -32.58 -18.68 -31.20
N ALA A 880 -32.33 -19.14 -29.98
CA ALA A 880 -32.26 -18.30 -28.80
C ALA A 880 -30.97 -18.53 -28.01
N GLN A 881 -30.52 -17.49 -27.34
CA GLN A 881 -29.26 -17.48 -26.60
C GLN A 881 -29.47 -16.84 -25.23
N GLY A 882 -28.73 -17.31 -24.24
CA GLY A 882 -28.79 -16.74 -22.91
C GLY A 882 -27.64 -17.19 -22.04
N LYS A 883 -27.53 -16.56 -20.87
CA LYS A 883 -26.57 -16.96 -19.86
C LYS A 883 -27.30 -17.42 -18.61
N LEU A 884 -26.82 -18.52 -18.04
CA LEU A 884 -27.15 -18.92 -16.68
C LEU A 884 -26.65 -17.83 -15.73
N GLN A 885 -27.49 -17.47 -14.77
CA GLN A 885 -27.20 -16.53 -13.71
C GLN A 885 -26.92 -17.29 -12.42
N SER A 886 -26.03 -16.73 -11.60
CA SER A 886 -25.97 -17.06 -10.18
C SER A 886 -27.37 -16.92 -9.56
N ALA A 887 -27.73 -17.83 -8.65
CA ALA A 887 -29.02 -17.82 -7.94
C ALA A 887 -29.32 -16.48 -7.21
N ARG A 888 -28.30 -15.63 -6.99
CA ARG A 888 -28.43 -14.23 -6.54
C ARG A 888 -27.74 -13.25 -7.50
N SER A 889 -28.26 -12.03 -7.57
CA SER A 889 -27.44 -10.87 -7.97
C SER A 889 -26.41 -10.64 -6.85
N PRO A 890 -25.10 -10.85 -7.10
CA PRO A 890 -24.11 -10.79 -6.04
C PRO A 890 -24.08 -9.39 -5.44
N GLN A 891 -24.48 -9.27 -4.17
CA GLN A 891 -24.20 -8.09 -3.36
C GLN A 891 -22.77 -8.20 -2.85
N SER A 892 -22.04 -7.09 -2.83
CA SER A 892 -20.65 -7.05 -2.34
C SER A 892 -20.48 -7.48 -0.88
N SER A 893 -21.57 -7.66 -0.13
CA SER A 893 -21.59 -8.06 1.28
C SER A 893 -21.95 -9.54 1.52
N THR A 894 -22.25 -10.34 0.48
CA THR A 894 -22.70 -11.74 0.66
C THR A 894 -21.58 -12.57 1.34
N PRO A 895 -21.83 -13.25 2.47
CA PRO A 895 -20.78 -13.96 3.20
C PRO A 895 -20.19 -15.14 2.41
N VAL A 896 -18.95 -15.51 2.75
CA VAL A 896 -18.27 -16.72 2.27
C VAL A 896 -18.29 -17.76 3.39
N VAL A 897 -18.80 -18.95 3.09
CA VAL A 897 -18.90 -20.08 4.03
C VAL A 897 -18.02 -21.21 3.50
N LEU A 898 -16.97 -21.58 4.23
CA LEU A 898 -16.22 -22.80 3.98
C LEU A 898 -16.93 -23.97 4.66
N TRP A 899 -17.28 -25.00 3.90
CA TRP A 899 -17.85 -26.26 4.36
C TRP A 899 -16.80 -27.38 4.30
N LEU A 900 -16.69 -28.13 5.39
CA LEU A 900 -15.82 -29.30 5.55
C LEU A 900 -16.64 -30.50 6.04
N ASN A 901 -16.48 -31.66 5.43
CA ASN A 901 -16.99 -32.90 6.01
C ASN A 901 -16.03 -33.51 7.03
N GLY A 902 -16.56 -34.27 7.98
CA GLY A 902 -15.80 -35.03 8.97
C GLY A 902 -15.72 -36.52 8.65
N GLY A 903 -14.97 -37.24 9.49
CA GLY A 903 -14.16 -38.41 9.13
C GLY A 903 -12.83 -37.92 8.53
N PRO A 904 -11.65 -38.20 9.10
CA PRO A 904 -10.41 -37.59 8.64
C PRO A 904 -10.05 -37.89 7.18
N GLY A 905 -10.68 -38.90 6.58
CA GLY A 905 -10.56 -39.24 5.15
C GLY A 905 -11.76 -38.85 4.27
N CYS A 906 -12.79 -38.19 4.78
CA CYS A 906 -14.08 -38.03 4.07
C CYS A 906 -14.21 -36.73 3.27
N SER A 907 -14.72 -36.86 2.06
CA SER A 907 -14.86 -35.76 1.10
C SER A 907 -16.05 -34.84 1.40
N SER A 908 -15.83 -33.54 1.18
CA SER A 908 -16.87 -32.51 1.25
C SER A 908 -17.92 -32.62 0.14
N PHE A 909 -17.76 -33.55 -0.81
CA PHE A 909 -18.81 -33.94 -1.75
C PHE A 909 -20.05 -34.49 -1.06
N SER A 910 -19.89 -35.13 0.11
CA SER A 910 -21.03 -35.59 0.92
C SER A 910 -21.91 -34.43 1.36
N GLY A 911 -21.34 -33.33 1.86
CA GLY A 911 -22.08 -32.10 2.15
C GLY A 911 -22.65 -31.42 0.89
N LEU A 912 -21.86 -31.36 -0.18
CA LEU A 912 -22.27 -30.74 -1.45
C LEU A 912 -23.50 -31.42 -2.07
N LEU A 913 -23.49 -32.75 -2.18
CA LEU A 913 -24.51 -33.51 -2.91
C LEU A 913 -25.49 -34.24 -1.99
N GLY A 914 -25.22 -34.32 -0.69
CA GLY A 914 -26.10 -34.95 0.29
C GLY A 914 -26.86 -33.97 1.19
N GLY A 915 -26.26 -32.84 1.55
CA GLY A 915 -26.86 -31.94 2.55
C GLY A 915 -27.27 -30.58 1.98
N VAL A 916 -26.26 -29.73 1.81
CA VAL A 916 -26.39 -28.26 1.82
C VAL A 916 -26.14 -27.60 0.47
N GLY A 917 -25.58 -28.33 -0.50
CA GLY A 917 -25.29 -27.79 -1.83
C GLY A 917 -26.53 -27.57 -2.70
N PRO A 918 -26.34 -27.09 -3.94
CA PRO A 918 -27.43 -26.62 -4.81
C PRO A 918 -28.31 -27.75 -5.36
N CYS A 919 -27.83 -28.99 -5.38
CA CYS A 919 -28.54 -30.14 -5.90
C CYS A 919 -28.28 -31.38 -5.04
N ARG A 920 -29.16 -32.37 -5.15
CA ARG A 920 -29.04 -33.71 -4.56
C ARG A 920 -28.97 -34.76 -5.65
N ILE A 921 -28.33 -35.90 -5.39
CA ILE A 921 -28.36 -37.05 -6.30
C ILE A 921 -29.80 -37.59 -6.38
N ASN A 922 -30.23 -37.93 -7.59
CA ASN A 922 -31.54 -38.54 -7.81
C ASN A 922 -31.54 -40.03 -7.46
N ASP A 923 -32.72 -40.65 -7.43
CA ASP A 923 -32.82 -42.03 -6.95
C ASP A 923 -32.05 -43.07 -7.77
N ASN A 924 -31.80 -42.80 -9.05
CA ASN A 924 -31.09 -43.71 -9.94
C ASN A 924 -29.56 -43.51 -9.95
N GLY A 925 -29.01 -42.58 -9.16
CA GLY A 925 -27.56 -42.35 -9.07
C GLY A 925 -26.92 -41.69 -10.29
N HIS A 926 -27.70 -41.40 -11.33
CA HIS A 926 -27.21 -40.94 -12.63
C HIS A 926 -27.52 -39.46 -12.95
N GLY A 927 -28.07 -38.71 -12.01
CA GLY A 927 -28.37 -37.31 -12.19
C GLY A 927 -28.62 -36.58 -10.88
N THR A 928 -29.03 -35.32 -10.99
CA THR A 928 -29.30 -34.49 -9.81
C THR A 928 -30.69 -33.84 -9.84
N LEU A 929 -31.21 -33.54 -8.66
CA LEU A 929 -32.45 -32.79 -8.42
C LEU A 929 -32.10 -31.48 -7.70
N PRO A 930 -32.74 -30.34 -8.03
CA PRO A 930 -32.52 -29.08 -7.31
C PRO A 930 -32.81 -29.22 -5.81
N ASN A 931 -31.96 -28.63 -4.97
CA ASN A 931 -32.15 -28.57 -3.53
C ASN A 931 -32.82 -27.24 -3.14
N ALA A 932 -34.11 -27.29 -2.81
CA ALA A 932 -34.87 -26.12 -2.37
C ALA A 932 -34.33 -25.50 -1.07
N HIS A 933 -33.53 -26.24 -0.30
CA HIS A 933 -32.96 -25.81 0.97
C HIS A 933 -31.43 -25.59 0.89
N SER A 934 -30.93 -25.31 -0.31
CA SER A 934 -29.50 -25.05 -0.53
C SER A 934 -28.98 -23.85 0.25
N TRP A 935 -27.81 -23.99 0.86
CA TRP A 935 -27.12 -22.92 1.59
C TRP A 935 -26.56 -21.83 0.66
N ASN A 936 -26.36 -22.16 -0.62
CA ASN A 936 -25.99 -21.19 -1.66
C ASN A 936 -27.08 -20.12 -1.89
N SER A 937 -28.28 -20.34 -1.35
CA SER A 937 -29.34 -19.33 -1.32
C SER A 937 -29.01 -18.17 -0.37
N ASN A 938 -28.09 -18.32 0.58
CA ASN A 938 -27.75 -17.32 1.61
C ASN A 938 -26.27 -16.88 1.61
N ALA A 939 -25.35 -17.69 1.08
CA ALA A 939 -23.92 -17.43 1.08
C ALA A 939 -23.19 -17.94 -0.17
N HIS A 940 -21.96 -17.47 -0.39
CA HIS A 940 -20.99 -18.13 -1.25
C HIS A 940 -20.41 -19.34 -0.50
N VAL A 941 -20.84 -20.55 -0.84
CA VAL A 941 -20.39 -21.78 -0.15
C VAL A 941 -19.23 -22.40 -0.91
N LEU A 942 -18.14 -22.66 -0.18
CA LEU A 942 -16.93 -23.30 -0.67
C LEU A 942 -16.84 -24.70 -0.05
N PHE A 943 -16.84 -25.74 -0.88
CA PHE A 943 -16.67 -27.12 -0.43
C PHE A 943 -15.23 -27.54 -0.68
N LEU A 944 -14.53 -27.97 0.36
CA LEU A 944 -13.11 -28.29 0.27
C LEU A 944 -12.86 -29.73 0.70
N ASP A 945 -12.33 -30.53 -0.21
CA ASP A 945 -11.75 -31.83 0.14
C ASP A 945 -10.42 -31.60 0.83
N GLN A 946 -10.38 -31.94 2.12
CA GLN A 946 -9.19 -31.89 2.95
C GLN A 946 -9.29 -33.02 3.99
N PRO A 947 -8.16 -33.58 4.43
CA PRO A 947 -6.79 -33.29 4.00
C PRO A 947 -6.50 -33.75 2.56
N THR A 948 -5.30 -33.46 2.06
CA THR A 948 -4.85 -33.95 0.74
C THR A 948 -5.01 -35.47 0.61
N ASN A 949 -5.35 -35.93 -0.59
CA ASN A 949 -5.68 -37.34 -0.92
C ASN A 949 -7.07 -37.80 -0.43
N VAL A 950 -7.93 -36.86 -0.01
CA VAL A 950 -9.38 -37.06 0.17
C VAL A 950 -10.13 -36.66 -1.11
N GLY A 951 -11.14 -37.45 -1.48
CA GLY A 951 -11.98 -37.17 -2.66
C GLY A 951 -11.15 -37.10 -3.95
N PHE A 952 -11.19 -35.96 -4.64
CA PHE A 952 -10.36 -35.71 -5.82
C PHE A 952 -9.07 -34.92 -5.53
N SER A 953 -8.83 -34.55 -4.27
CA SER A 953 -7.60 -33.85 -3.89
C SER A 953 -6.39 -34.78 -4.01
N TYR A 954 -5.22 -34.22 -4.30
CA TYR A 954 -3.98 -34.97 -4.42
C TYR A 954 -2.81 -34.15 -3.87
N GLY A 955 -1.83 -34.82 -3.24
CA GLY A 955 -0.65 -34.13 -2.71
C GLY A 955 0.14 -34.98 -1.71
N ALA A 956 1.04 -34.31 -0.98
CA ALA A 956 1.67 -34.93 0.19
C ALA A 956 0.60 -35.14 1.26
N THR A 957 0.48 -36.35 1.79
CA THR A 957 -0.45 -36.66 2.89
C THR A 957 0.04 -36.00 4.18
N VAL A 958 -0.82 -35.26 4.85
CA VAL A 958 -0.64 -34.84 6.25
C VAL A 958 -1.26 -35.88 7.17
N ASN A 959 -0.80 -35.97 8.42
CA ASN A 959 -1.25 -37.02 9.35
C ASN A 959 -1.79 -36.48 10.69
N SER A 960 -2.03 -35.16 10.78
CA SER A 960 -2.61 -34.53 11.95
C SER A 960 -3.54 -33.37 11.58
N THR A 961 -4.48 -33.07 12.49
CA THR A 961 -5.40 -31.92 12.35
C THR A 961 -4.65 -30.59 12.28
N VAL A 962 -3.53 -30.46 12.99
CA VAL A 962 -2.74 -29.21 13.03
C VAL A 962 -2.12 -28.91 11.66
N GLU A 963 -1.56 -29.93 11.01
CA GLU A 963 -1.00 -29.80 9.65
C GLU A 963 -2.10 -29.51 8.62
N ALA A 964 -3.21 -30.25 8.68
CA ALA A 964 -4.36 -30.01 7.81
C ALA A 964 -4.92 -28.58 7.97
N ALA A 965 -5.00 -28.07 9.20
CA ALA A 965 -5.45 -26.71 9.48
C ALA A 965 -4.52 -25.64 8.88
N ALA A 966 -3.20 -25.86 8.89
CA ALA A 966 -2.23 -24.98 8.27
C ALA A 966 -2.39 -24.93 6.74
N ASP A 967 -2.58 -26.09 6.11
CA ASP A 967 -2.82 -26.21 4.68
C ASP A 967 -4.10 -25.48 4.25
N VAL A 968 -5.19 -25.67 4.99
CA VAL A 968 -6.47 -25.01 4.69
C VAL A 968 -6.39 -23.49 4.90
N ALA A 969 -5.71 -23.02 5.96
CA ALA A 969 -5.49 -21.59 6.18
C ALA A 969 -4.68 -20.95 5.04
N GLN A 970 -3.67 -21.67 4.54
CA GLN A 970 -2.87 -21.22 3.39
C GLN A 970 -3.68 -21.25 2.09
N PHE A 971 -4.47 -22.29 1.86
CA PHE A 971 -5.39 -22.38 0.74
C PHE A 971 -6.35 -21.19 0.71
N LEU A 972 -6.97 -20.83 1.84
CA LEU A 972 -7.88 -19.69 1.93
C LEU A 972 -7.22 -18.36 1.55
N ARG A 973 -5.95 -18.15 1.90
CA ARG A 973 -5.20 -16.96 1.47
C ARG A 973 -5.00 -16.93 -0.03
N LEU A 974 -4.53 -18.03 -0.59
CA LEU A 974 -4.33 -18.17 -2.04
C LEU A 974 -5.65 -17.97 -2.79
N PHE A 975 -6.73 -18.52 -2.26
CA PHE A 975 -8.08 -18.33 -2.79
C PHE A 975 -8.46 -16.83 -2.80
N PHE A 976 -8.33 -16.10 -1.69
CA PHE A 976 -8.70 -14.69 -1.68
C PHE A 976 -7.73 -13.78 -2.45
N ASP A 977 -6.46 -14.17 -2.60
CA ASP A 977 -5.51 -13.48 -3.47
C ASP A 977 -5.89 -13.65 -4.94
N GLN A 978 -6.31 -14.86 -5.33
CA GLN A 978 -6.76 -15.17 -6.69
C GLN A 978 -8.15 -14.59 -6.99
N PHE A 979 -9.02 -14.52 -5.98
CA PHE A 979 -10.40 -14.03 -6.09
C PHE A 979 -10.65 -12.83 -5.16
N PRO A 980 -10.02 -11.67 -5.45
CA PRO A 980 -10.06 -10.49 -4.57
C PRO A 980 -11.47 -9.92 -4.38
N GLN A 981 -12.41 -10.22 -5.27
CA GLN A 981 -13.83 -9.85 -5.12
C GLN A 981 -14.49 -10.45 -3.87
N TYR A 982 -13.96 -11.54 -3.32
CA TYR A 982 -14.47 -12.17 -2.11
C TYR A 982 -13.67 -11.79 -0.85
N SER A 983 -12.51 -11.15 -1.00
CA SER A 983 -11.56 -10.87 0.10
C SER A 983 -12.12 -9.97 1.21
N ARG A 984 -13.15 -9.17 0.91
CA ARG A 984 -13.80 -8.27 1.87
C ARG A 984 -15.06 -8.87 2.50
N ASN A 985 -15.49 -10.03 2.02
CA ASN A 985 -16.72 -10.66 2.46
C ASN A 985 -16.48 -11.34 3.82
N PRO A 986 -17.47 -11.33 4.73
CA PRO A 986 -17.36 -12.08 5.99
C PRO A 986 -17.04 -13.56 5.73
N LEU A 987 -16.00 -14.09 6.36
CA LEU A 987 -15.64 -15.49 6.28
C LEU A 987 -16.23 -16.26 7.47
N HIS A 988 -16.88 -17.38 7.17
CA HIS A 988 -17.41 -18.31 8.15
C HIS A 988 -16.90 -19.72 7.81
N VAL A 989 -16.53 -20.50 8.83
CA VAL A 989 -16.00 -21.87 8.62
C VAL A 989 -16.90 -22.85 9.34
N THR A 990 -17.31 -23.91 8.65
CA THR A 990 -18.23 -24.88 9.21
C THR A 990 -17.98 -26.28 8.68
N GLY A 991 -18.48 -27.27 9.41
CA GLY A 991 -18.42 -28.66 9.02
C GLY A 991 -19.21 -29.53 9.97
N GLU A 992 -19.10 -30.85 9.80
CA GLU A 992 -19.79 -31.82 10.65
C GLU A 992 -18.90 -32.99 11.09
N SER A 993 -19.28 -33.70 12.16
CA SER A 993 -18.57 -34.88 12.66
C SER A 993 -17.14 -34.55 13.11
N TYR A 994 -16.13 -35.29 12.62
CA TYR A 994 -14.70 -35.01 12.86
C TYR A 994 -14.24 -33.60 12.44
N ALA A 995 -15.05 -32.86 11.67
CA ALA A 995 -14.75 -31.46 11.39
C ALA A 995 -14.68 -30.59 12.67
N ALA A 996 -15.15 -31.11 13.81
CA ALA A 996 -14.86 -30.53 15.12
C ALA A 996 -13.36 -30.45 15.46
N HIS A 997 -12.50 -31.28 14.87
CA HIS A 997 -11.05 -31.10 14.94
C HIS A 997 -10.59 -30.03 13.95
N TYR A 998 -11.02 -30.14 12.69
CA TYR A 998 -10.57 -29.25 11.61
C TYR A 998 -11.01 -27.80 11.79
N VAL A 999 -12.28 -27.55 12.06
CA VAL A 999 -12.88 -26.21 12.06
C VAL A 999 -12.27 -25.31 13.16
N PRO A 1000 -12.17 -25.74 14.43
CA PRO A 1000 -11.50 -24.95 15.46
C PRO A 1000 -9.99 -24.88 15.24
N GLY A 1001 -9.34 -25.92 14.72
CA GLY A 1001 -7.92 -25.90 14.35
C GLY A 1001 -7.62 -24.83 13.29
N ILE A 1002 -8.42 -24.79 12.22
CA ILE A 1002 -8.34 -23.78 11.16
C ILE A 1002 -8.62 -22.38 11.73
N ALA A 1003 -9.66 -22.23 12.54
CA ALA A 1003 -10.00 -20.94 13.13
C ALA A 1003 -8.88 -20.42 14.06
N ALA A 1004 -8.29 -21.29 14.88
CA ALA A 1004 -7.15 -20.95 15.72
C ALA A 1004 -5.93 -20.56 14.88
N GLN A 1005 -5.65 -21.29 13.80
CA GLN A 1005 -4.57 -20.94 12.88
C GLN A 1005 -4.81 -19.56 12.23
N ILE A 1006 -6.02 -19.29 11.75
CA ILE A 1006 -6.41 -17.99 11.20
C ILE A 1006 -6.27 -16.87 12.25
N VAL A 1007 -6.71 -17.09 13.49
CA VAL A 1007 -6.59 -16.11 14.58
C VAL A 1007 -5.12 -15.82 14.90
N LYS A 1008 -4.27 -16.84 15.00
CA LYS A 1008 -2.82 -16.71 15.22
C LYS A 1008 -2.17 -15.92 14.07
N ASP A 1009 -2.46 -16.31 12.85
CA ASP A 1009 -1.91 -15.68 11.66
C ASP A 1009 -2.40 -14.25 11.46
N ASN A 1010 -3.65 -13.97 11.84
CA ASN A 1010 -4.17 -12.62 11.79
C ASN A 1010 -3.46 -11.67 12.78
N ARG A 1011 -2.92 -12.19 13.89
CA ARG A 1011 -2.08 -11.43 14.82
C ARG A 1011 -0.63 -11.25 14.36
N ASN A 1012 -0.15 -12.08 13.43
CA ASN A 1012 1.22 -12.02 12.93
C ASN A 1012 1.43 -10.85 11.94
N PRO A 1013 2.25 -9.83 12.26
CA PRO A 1013 2.41 -8.65 11.40
C PRO A 1013 3.04 -8.95 10.02
N THR A 1014 3.70 -10.10 9.83
CA THR A 1014 4.31 -10.48 8.54
C THR A 1014 3.29 -10.96 7.51
N ILE A 1015 2.10 -11.39 7.94
CA ILE A 1015 1.06 -11.89 7.04
C ILE A 1015 0.25 -10.71 6.48
N ARG A 1016 0.43 -10.44 5.18
CA ARG A 1016 -0.16 -9.28 4.48
C ARG A 1016 -1.68 -9.37 4.31
N HIS A 1017 -2.21 -10.55 3.98
CA HIS A 1017 -3.65 -10.76 3.77
C HIS A 1017 -4.28 -11.40 5.00
N LYS A 1018 -5.03 -10.59 5.76
CA LYS A 1018 -5.78 -11.04 6.93
C LYS A 1018 -7.12 -11.63 6.51
N LEU A 1019 -7.44 -12.82 6.98
CA LEU A 1019 -8.67 -13.50 6.64
C LEU A 1019 -9.81 -12.96 7.52
N PRO A 1020 -10.95 -12.50 6.97
CA PRO A 1020 -12.01 -11.82 7.72
C PRO A 1020 -12.95 -12.80 8.46
N LEU A 1021 -12.40 -13.72 9.26
CA LEU A 1021 -13.14 -14.74 10.01
C LEU A 1021 -14.10 -14.11 11.03
N LYS A 1022 -15.39 -14.48 10.96
CA LYS A 1022 -16.46 -13.94 11.83
C LYS A 1022 -17.09 -14.97 12.76
N SER A 1023 -17.28 -16.20 12.29
CA SER A 1023 -17.79 -17.28 13.14
C SER A 1023 -17.39 -18.65 12.62
N ILE A 1024 -17.44 -19.61 13.53
CA ILE A 1024 -17.42 -21.03 13.20
C ILE A 1024 -18.71 -21.73 13.62
N ALA A 1025 -19.06 -22.79 12.93
CA ALA A 1025 -20.14 -23.68 13.32
C ALA A 1025 -19.76 -25.14 13.09
N VAL A 1026 -20.06 -26.04 14.01
CA VAL A 1026 -19.85 -27.48 13.81
C VAL A 1026 -21.13 -28.25 14.11
N GLY A 1027 -21.51 -29.13 13.19
CA GLY A 1027 -22.64 -30.04 13.32
C GLY A 1027 -22.23 -31.40 13.83
N ASN A 1028 -22.93 -31.93 14.83
CA ASN A 1028 -22.63 -33.24 15.42
C ASN A 1028 -21.12 -33.41 15.68
N GLY A 1029 -20.50 -32.40 16.29
CA GLY A 1029 -19.05 -32.34 16.39
C GLY A 1029 -18.48 -33.40 17.34
N LEU A 1030 -17.38 -34.04 16.94
CA LEU A 1030 -16.51 -34.82 17.84
C LEU A 1030 -15.30 -33.95 18.19
N TYR A 1031 -15.37 -33.15 19.25
CA TYR A 1031 -14.30 -32.25 19.68
C TYR A 1031 -13.31 -32.92 20.63
N ASP A 1032 -13.86 -33.71 21.55
CA ASP A 1032 -13.11 -34.47 22.55
C ASP A 1032 -13.80 -35.81 22.77
N MET A 1033 -13.20 -36.87 22.22
CA MET A 1033 -13.68 -38.22 22.38
C MET A 1033 -13.73 -38.64 23.86
N ALA A 1034 -12.74 -38.23 24.67
CA ALA A 1034 -12.64 -38.64 26.06
C ALA A 1034 -13.85 -38.21 26.89
N THR A 1035 -14.39 -37.02 26.64
CA THR A 1035 -15.61 -36.52 27.29
C THR A 1035 -16.87 -37.04 26.59
N GLN A 1036 -16.95 -36.94 25.27
CA GLN A 1036 -18.21 -37.16 24.55
C GLN A 1036 -18.64 -38.63 24.53
N PHE A 1037 -17.69 -39.56 24.44
CA PHE A 1037 -18.00 -41.00 24.35
C PHE A 1037 -18.51 -41.58 25.68
N MET A 1038 -18.24 -40.90 26.81
CA MET A 1038 -18.77 -41.29 28.12
C MET A 1038 -20.30 -41.22 28.22
N TYR A 1039 -20.93 -40.51 27.30
CA TYR A 1039 -22.38 -40.33 27.19
C TYR A 1039 -23.05 -41.30 26.21
N LEU A 1040 -22.29 -42.12 25.46
CA LEU A 1040 -22.85 -43.09 24.51
C LEU A 1040 -23.78 -44.12 25.17
N PRO A 1041 -23.43 -44.76 26.31
CA PRO A 1041 -24.34 -45.69 26.97
C PRO A 1041 -25.59 -44.97 27.50
N GLN A 1042 -25.43 -43.77 28.04
CA GLN A 1042 -26.55 -42.96 28.53
C GLN A 1042 -27.53 -42.63 27.40
N MET A 1043 -27.01 -42.21 26.24
CA MET A 1043 -27.83 -41.91 25.06
C MET A 1043 -28.49 -43.18 24.51
N ALA A 1044 -27.84 -44.35 24.51
CA ALA A 1044 -28.46 -45.59 24.03
C ALA A 1044 -29.53 -46.14 24.99
N CYS A 1045 -29.33 -45.99 26.30
CA CYS A 1045 -30.14 -46.67 27.32
C CYS A 1045 -31.20 -45.78 27.97
N ASN A 1046 -30.97 -44.47 28.01
CA ASN A 1046 -31.84 -43.51 28.70
C ASN A 1046 -32.04 -42.24 27.87
N SER A 1047 -32.50 -42.42 26.63
CA SER A 1047 -32.71 -41.36 25.65
C SER A 1047 -34.11 -40.74 25.71
N THR A 1048 -34.27 -39.57 25.10
CA THR A 1048 -35.60 -38.98 24.84
C THR A 1048 -36.48 -39.79 23.88
N TYR A 1049 -35.90 -40.75 23.16
CA TYR A 1049 -36.58 -41.71 22.28
C TYR A 1049 -36.94 -43.05 22.98
N LYS A 1050 -36.87 -43.12 24.32
CA LYS A 1050 -36.94 -44.35 25.16
C LYS A 1050 -35.67 -45.21 25.03
N SER A 1051 -35.67 -46.40 25.64
CA SER A 1051 -34.53 -47.35 25.57
C SER A 1051 -34.33 -47.82 24.13
N LEU A 1052 -33.30 -47.28 23.47
CA LEU A 1052 -32.94 -47.62 22.08
C LEU A 1052 -32.23 -48.98 22.01
N ALA A 1053 -31.55 -49.34 23.10
CA ALA A 1053 -30.89 -50.61 23.31
C ALA A 1053 -31.64 -51.46 24.36
N ASP A 1054 -31.49 -52.79 24.30
CA ASP A 1054 -31.98 -53.68 25.35
C ASP A 1054 -31.03 -53.71 26.57
N GLU A 1055 -31.47 -54.26 27.69
CA GLU A 1055 -30.68 -54.29 28.93
C GLU A 1055 -29.33 -55.02 28.77
N LYS A 1056 -29.26 -56.01 27.88
CA LYS A 1056 -28.03 -56.76 27.58
C LYS A 1056 -27.02 -55.86 26.86
N THR A 1057 -27.47 -55.16 25.83
CA THR A 1057 -26.68 -54.22 25.03
C THR A 1057 -26.22 -53.06 25.90
N CYS A 1058 -27.10 -52.50 26.71
CA CYS A 1058 -26.77 -51.45 27.68
C CYS A 1058 -25.65 -51.84 28.65
N ARG A 1059 -25.72 -53.04 29.23
CA ARG A 1059 -24.65 -53.54 30.10
C ARG A 1059 -23.33 -53.73 29.37
N ALA A 1060 -23.37 -54.19 28.13
CA ALA A 1060 -22.16 -54.36 27.32
C ALA A 1060 -21.51 -53.01 26.97
N MET A 1061 -22.30 -51.99 26.62
CA MET A 1061 -21.80 -50.64 26.37
C MET A 1061 -21.19 -50.01 27.63
N GLU A 1062 -21.82 -50.18 28.80
CA GLU A 1062 -21.27 -49.69 30.07
C GLU A 1062 -19.97 -50.42 30.47
N GLN A 1063 -19.84 -51.72 30.14
CA GLN A 1063 -18.59 -52.45 30.33
C GLN A 1063 -17.48 -51.93 29.41
N ALA A 1064 -17.78 -51.71 28.13
CA ALA A 1064 -16.84 -51.13 27.18
C ALA A 1064 -16.40 -49.71 27.60
N LYS A 1065 -17.32 -48.90 28.15
CA LYS A 1065 -17.00 -47.59 28.73
C LYS A 1065 -15.96 -47.69 29.85
N VAL A 1066 -16.06 -48.67 30.75
CA VAL A 1066 -15.07 -48.87 31.81
C VAL A 1066 -13.69 -49.24 31.24
N GLU A 1067 -13.63 -50.02 30.16
CA GLU A 1067 -12.36 -50.32 29.49
C GLU A 1067 -11.78 -49.09 28.78
N PHE A 1068 -12.62 -48.24 28.20
CA PHE A 1068 -12.19 -46.94 27.67
C PHE A 1068 -11.63 -46.02 28.76
N GLU A 1069 -12.31 -45.89 29.90
CA GLU A 1069 -11.80 -45.11 31.06
C GLU A 1069 -10.44 -45.62 31.54
N LYS A 1070 -10.23 -46.94 31.61
CA LYS A 1070 -8.92 -47.52 31.95
C LYS A 1070 -7.87 -47.17 30.91
N SER A 1071 -8.21 -47.23 29.63
CA SER A 1071 -7.29 -46.93 28.53
C SER A 1071 -6.89 -45.45 28.53
N LEU A 1072 -7.82 -44.55 28.81
CA LEU A 1072 -7.55 -43.12 29.03
C LEU A 1072 -6.66 -42.88 30.25
N GLN A 1073 -6.86 -43.60 31.36
CA GLN A 1073 -5.97 -43.50 32.52
C GLN A 1073 -4.53 -43.93 32.19
N VAL A 1074 -4.37 -45.01 31.43
CA VAL A 1074 -3.04 -45.45 30.96
C VAL A 1074 -2.40 -44.39 30.07
N TYR A 1075 -3.15 -43.85 29.10
CA TYR A 1075 -2.69 -42.77 28.23
C TYR A 1075 -2.27 -41.52 29.03
N ASN A 1076 -3.10 -41.07 29.99
CA ASN A 1076 -2.80 -39.89 30.80
C ASN A 1076 -1.58 -40.06 31.72
N LEU A 1077 -1.32 -41.28 32.20
CA LEU A 1077 -0.16 -41.59 33.04
C LEU A 1077 1.12 -41.79 32.22
N THR A 1078 1.01 -42.38 31.03
CA THR A 1078 2.15 -42.69 30.15
C THR A 1078 1.77 -42.40 28.68
N PRO A 1079 1.83 -41.13 28.25
CA PRO A 1079 1.45 -40.76 26.88
C PRO A 1079 2.42 -41.38 25.87
N SER A 1080 1.92 -42.29 25.04
CA SER A 1080 2.64 -42.86 23.89
C SER A 1080 1.70 -43.02 22.71
N PRO A 1081 2.21 -43.06 21.46
CA PRO A 1081 1.38 -43.35 20.28
C PRO A 1081 0.55 -44.62 20.44
N GLU A 1082 1.12 -45.68 21.00
CA GLU A 1082 0.41 -46.94 21.23
C GLU A 1082 -0.70 -46.80 22.27
N ALA A 1083 -0.44 -46.08 23.38
CA ALA A 1083 -1.45 -45.85 24.41
C ALA A 1083 -2.63 -45.01 23.88
N MET A 1084 -2.34 -44.02 23.03
CA MET A 1084 -3.33 -43.16 22.38
C MET A 1084 -4.17 -43.95 21.36
N VAL A 1085 -3.53 -44.72 20.48
CA VAL A 1085 -4.22 -45.59 19.51
C VAL A 1085 -5.11 -46.61 20.24
N ASN A 1086 -4.62 -47.25 21.29
CA ASN A 1086 -5.41 -48.19 22.09
C ASN A 1086 -6.63 -47.53 22.74
N ALA A 1087 -6.46 -46.33 23.31
CA ALA A 1087 -7.58 -45.59 23.88
C ALA A 1087 -8.60 -45.17 22.80
N THR A 1088 -8.15 -44.83 21.60
CA THR A 1088 -9.03 -44.49 20.46
C THR A 1088 -9.94 -45.68 20.10
N TYR A 1089 -9.36 -46.87 19.91
CA TYR A 1089 -10.12 -48.09 19.62
C TYR A 1089 -11.05 -48.48 20.77
N ALA A 1090 -10.59 -48.38 22.02
CA ALA A 1090 -11.42 -48.66 23.19
C ALA A 1090 -12.64 -47.70 23.28
N GLY A 1091 -12.50 -46.46 22.80
CA GLY A 1091 -13.62 -45.54 22.66
C GLY A 1091 -14.67 -46.04 21.66
N TYR A 1092 -14.24 -46.44 20.46
CA TYR A 1092 -15.14 -47.00 19.45
C TYR A 1092 -15.82 -48.31 19.89
N ASP A 1093 -15.14 -49.12 20.71
CA ASP A 1093 -15.70 -50.36 21.26
C ASP A 1093 -16.95 -50.15 22.12
N ILE A 1094 -17.21 -48.91 22.59
CA ILE A 1094 -18.45 -48.56 23.28
C ILE A 1094 -19.66 -48.66 22.34
N LEU A 1095 -19.49 -48.39 21.04
CA LEU A 1095 -20.56 -48.46 20.03
C LEU A 1095 -20.80 -49.88 19.53
N THR A 1096 -19.79 -50.74 19.57
CA THR A 1096 -19.83 -52.10 19.00
C THR A 1096 -21.05 -52.91 19.45
N PRO A 1097 -21.42 -52.99 20.75
CA PRO A 1097 -22.58 -53.75 21.18
C PRO A 1097 -23.90 -53.25 20.57
N TYR A 1098 -24.03 -51.94 20.37
CA TYR A 1098 -25.23 -51.34 19.77
C TYR A 1098 -25.32 -51.64 18.27
N GLN A 1099 -24.19 -51.58 17.57
CA GLN A 1099 -24.09 -51.92 16.14
C GLN A 1099 -24.34 -53.41 15.90
N ASP A 1100 -23.78 -54.29 16.74
CA ASP A 1100 -24.00 -55.74 16.69
C ASP A 1100 -25.48 -56.12 16.90
N ALA A 1101 -26.21 -55.30 17.66
CA ALA A 1101 -27.66 -55.44 17.82
C ALA A 1101 -28.48 -54.93 16.61
N GLY A 1102 -27.81 -54.46 15.55
CA GLY A 1102 -28.41 -53.91 14.34
C GLY A 1102 -28.82 -52.44 14.45
N GLY A 1103 -28.37 -51.74 15.49
CA GLY A 1103 -28.60 -50.31 15.69
C GLY A 1103 -27.81 -49.47 14.69
N ASN A 1104 -28.40 -48.37 14.22
CA ASN A 1104 -27.70 -47.39 13.41
C ASN A 1104 -27.10 -46.29 14.31
N PRO A 1105 -25.76 -46.16 14.40
CA PRO A 1105 -25.13 -45.15 15.27
C PRO A 1105 -25.25 -43.72 14.71
N TYR A 1106 -25.55 -43.57 13.41
CA TYR A 1106 -25.71 -42.27 12.76
C TYR A 1106 -27.16 -41.76 12.80
N ASP A 1107 -28.14 -42.63 12.98
CA ASP A 1107 -29.53 -42.23 13.20
C ASP A 1107 -30.28 -43.34 13.94
N VAL A 1108 -30.51 -43.15 15.24
CA VAL A 1108 -31.14 -44.16 16.10
C VAL A 1108 -32.60 -44.47 15.73
N ARG A 1109 -33.21 -43.70 14.83
CA ARG A 1109 -34.58 -43.90 14.35
C ARG A 1109 -34.64 -44.99 13.26
N THR A 1110 -33.51 -45.34 12.67
CA THR A 1110 -33.40 -46.30 11.57
C THR A 1110 -32.48 -47.46 11.94
N LYS A 1111 -32.52 -48.53 11.13
CA LYS A 1111 -31.55 -49.63 11.22
C LYS A 1111 -30.41 -49.38 10.24
N CYS A 1112 -29.23 -49.92 10.53
CA CYS A 1112 -28.13 -49.85 9.57
C CYS A 1112 -28.42 -50.81 8.41
N GLU A 1113 -28.69 -50.25 7.22
CA GLU A 1113 -29.03 -51.02 6.01
C GLU A 1113 -27.82 -51.26 5.10
N GLY A 1114 -26.61 -50.98 5.58
CA GLY A 1114 -25.36 -51.03 4.80
C GLY A 1114 -25.00 -49.69 4.14
N GLY A 1115 -23.90 -49.70 3.38
CA GLY A 1115 -23.30 -48.52 2.76
C GLY A 1115 -22.56 -47.58 3.71
N SER A 1116 -21.87 -46.58 3.15
CA SER A 1116 -21.14 -45.58 3.94
C SER A 1116 -22.08 -44.84 4.91
N LEU A 1117 -21.64 -44.68 6.16
CA LEU A 1117 -22.43 -44.06 7.24
C LEU A 1117 -23.81 -44.71 7.48
N CYS A 1118 -23.96 -46.01 7.20
CA CYS A 1118 -25.24 -46.72 7.28
C CYS A 1118 -26.35 -46.08 6.43
N ASN A 1119 -25.99 -45.43 5.32
CA ASN A 1119 -26.92 -44.75 4.45
C ASN A 1119 -26.62 -45.06 2.97
N PRO A 1120 -27.44 -45.89 2.29
CA PRO A 1120 -27.27 -46.24 0.87
C PRO A 1120 -27.28 -45.04 -0.08
N TYR A 1121 -27.81 -43.89 0.34
CA TYR A 1121 -27.71 -42.65 -0.44
C TYR A 1121 -26.25 -42.19 -0.61
N MET A 1122 -25.36 -42.44 0.36
CA MET A 1122 -23.97 -41.99 0.30
C MET A 1122 -23.17 -42.72 -0.78
N GLU A 1123 -23.48 -43.99 -1.06
CA GLU A 1123 -22.82 -44.75 -2.15
C GLU A 1123 -23.12 -44.14 -3.53
N ARG A 1124 -24.34 -43.63 -3.73
CA ARG A 1124 -24.75 -42.97 -4.97
C ARG A 1124 -23.95 -41.70 -5.28
N ILE A 1125 -23.38 -41.05 -4.27
CA ILE A 1125 -22.50 -39.89 -4.48
C ILE A 1125 -21.21 -40.33 -5.16
N ALA A 1126 -20.61 -41.44 -4.72
CA ALA A 1126 -19.40 -41.97 -5.33
C ALA A 1126 -19.68 -42.49 -6.74
N GLU A 1127 -20.79 -43.21 -6.95
CA GLU A 1127 -21.22 -43.65 -8.28
C GLU A 1127 -21.39 -42.46 -9.24
N TYR A 1128 -22.03 -41.38 -8.78
CA TYR A 1128 -22.22 -40.16 -9.56
C TYR A 1128 -20.88 -39.47 -9.89
N ALA A 1129 -20.03 -39.25 -8.88
CA ALA A 1129 -18.72 -38.62 -9.05
C ALA A 1129 -17.80 -39.41 -9.99
N ASN A 1130 -17.97 -40.73 -10.05
CA ASN A 1130 -17.17 -41.63 -10.87
C ASN A 1130 -17.60 -41.72 -12.34
N GLN A 1131 -18.70 -41.07 -12.73
CA GLN A 1131 -19.11 -41.09 -14.14
C GLN A 1131 -18.07 -40.38 -15.02
N PRO A 1132 -17.71 -40.94 -16.19
CA PRO A 1132 -16.65 -40.39 -17.04
C PRO A 1132 -16.83 -38.92 -17.39
N TRP A 1133 -18.07 -38.51 -17.68
CA TRP A 1133 -18.40 -37.14 -18.02
C TRP A 1133 -18.30 -36.18 -16.82
N ILE A 1134 -18.63 -36.64 -15.60
CA ILE A 1134 -18.46 -35.85 -14.37
C ILE A 1134 -16.97 -35.61 -14.10
N ARG A 1135 -16.13 -36.66 -14.18
CA ARG A 1135 -14.68 -36.52 -14.01
C ARG A 1135 -14.07 -35.57 -15.04
N ALA A 1136 -14.53 -35.68 -16.29
CA ALA A 1136 -14.08 -34.79 -17.37
C ALA A 1136 -14.48 -33.32 -17.11
N ASP A 1137 -15.71 -33.07 -16.67
CA ASP A 1137 -16.21 -31.72 -16.40
C ASP A 1137 -15.56 -31.07 -15.16
N LEU A 1138 -15.27 -31.86 -14.13
CA LEU A 1138 -14.53 -31.40 -12.95
C LEU A 1138 -13.03 -31.19 -13.23
N GLY A 1139 -12.51 -31.69 -14.34
CA GLY A 1139 -11.09 -31.61 -14.69
C GLY A 1139 -10.18 -32.40 -13.76
N VAL A 1140 -10.70 -33.47 -13.15
CA VAL A 1140 -9.99 -34.30 -12.17
C VAL A 1140 -9.19 -35.40 -12.86
N ARG A 1141 -8.17 -35.93 -12.17
CA ARG A 1141 -7.32 -36.99 -12.73
C ARG A 1141 -8.15 -38.28 -12.90
N ILE A 1142 -7.86 -39.04 -13.96
CA ILE A 1142 -8.60 -40.27 -14.33
C ILE A 1142 -7.93 -41.53 -13.76
N ASP A 1143 -6.77 -41.38 -13.10
CA ASP A 1143 -5.94 -42.49 -12.64
C ASP A 1143 -6.38 -43.10 -11.30
N SER A 1144 -7.35 -42.50 -10.60
CA SER A 1144 -7.98 -43.08 -9.41
C SER A 1144 -9.49 -42.86 -9.39
N ASP A 1145 -10.21 -43.83 -8.84
CA ASP A 1145 -11.64 -43.70 -8.61
C ASP A 1145 -11.89 -42.81 -7.38
N PHE A 1146 -12.94 -41.99 -7.45
CA PHE A 1146 -13.44 -41.25 -6.32
C PHE A 1146 -13.97 -42.23 -5.27
N VAL A 1147 -13.45 -42.09 -4.06
CA VAL A 1147 -13.97 -42.74 -2.87
C VAL A 1147 -14.47 -41.66 -1.91
N LEU A 1148 -15.62 -41.89 -1.31
CA LEU A 1148 -16.24 -40.89 -0.44
C LEU A 1148 -15.39 -40.63 0.81
N CYS A 1149 -14.82 -41.69 1.39
CA CYS A 1149 -13.88 -41.62 2.50
C CYS A 1149 -12.66 -42.48 2.19
N SER A 1150 -11.47 -41.87 2.24
CA SER A 1150 -10.19 -42.53 2.04
C SER A 1150 -9.77 -43.28 3.32
N THR A 1151 -9.66 -44.61 3.22
CA THR A 1151 -9.19 -45.45 4.32
C THR A 1151 -7.75 -45.14 4.68
N ASP A 1152 -6.89 -44.86 3.69
CA ASP A 1152 -5.47 -44.59 3.93
C ASP A 1152 -5.28 -43.31 4.75
N VAL A 1153 -6.04 -42.26 4.44
CA VAL A 1153 -6.01 -41.01 5.20
C VAL A 1153 -6.60 -41.21 6.59
N GLN A 1154 -7.72 -41.94 6.68
CA GLN A 1154 -8.35 -42.26 7.96
C GLN A 1154 -7.40 -43.03 8.88
N ASP A 1155 -6.80 -44.12 8.40
CA ASP A 1155 -5.81 -44.91 9.13
C ASP A 1155 -4.60 -44.06 9.53
N SER A 1156 -4.16 -43.14 8.66
CA SER A 1156 -3.04 -42.25 8.99
C SER A 1156 -3.35 -41.35 10.19
N PHE A 1157 -4.56 -40.81 10.30
CA PHE A 1157 -4.97 -39.96 11.43
C PHE A 1157 -5.25 -40.76 12.70
N ILE A 1158 -5.83 -41.95 12.57
CA ILE A 1158 -6.05 -42.85 13.71
C ILE A 1158 -4.70 -43.31 14.27
N ASN A 1159 -3.74 -43.67 13.42
CA ASN A 1159 -2.43 -44.17 13.83
C ASN A 1159 -1.55 -43.09 14.50
N THR A 1160 -1.84 -41.81 14.30
CA THR A 1160 -1.23 -40.71 15.06
C THR A 1160 -2.01 -40.36 16.33
N GLY A 1161 -3.14 -41.03 16.58
CA GLY A 1161 -4.05 -40.80 17.71
C GLY A 1161 -4.72 -39.43 17.68
N ASP A 1162 -4.80 -38.80 16.50
CA ASP A 1162 -5.33 -37.44 16.34
C ASP A 1162 -6.79 -37.33 16.81
N GLU A 1163 -7.56 -38.42 16.80
CA GLU A 1163 -8.95 -38.45 17.25
C GLU A 1163 -9.13 -38.29 18.77
N LEU A 1164 -8.10 -38.56 19.57
CA LEU A 1164 -8.11 -38.31 21.02
C LEU A 1164 -7.64 -36.90 21.39
N VAL A 1165 -7.22 -36.10 20.42
CA VAL A 1165 -6.80 -34.72 20.67
C VAL A 1165 -8.03 -33.88 21.03
N ASP A 1166 -8.00 -33.25 22.22
CA ASP A 1166 -9.05 -32.31 22.62
C ASP A 1166 -8.95 -31.01 21.79
N SER A 1167 -9.75 -30.93 20.74
CA SER A 1167 -9.83 -29.76 19.87
C SER A 1167 -10.66 -28.61 20.47
N SER A 1168 -11.38 -28.86 21.58
CA SER A 1168 -12.15 -27.84 22.30
C SER A 1168 -11.23 -26.80 22.97
N GLU A 1169 -9.97 -27.15 23.25
CA GLU A 1169 -8.95 -26.24 23.82
C GLU A 1169 -8.70 -24.99 22.95
N TRP A 1170 -9.03 -25.03 21.66
CA TRP A 1170 -8.91 -23.88 20.77
C TRP A 1170 -10.07 -22.89 20.88
N ILE A 1171 -11.23 -23.31 21.37
CA ILE A 1171 -12.44 -22.48 21.47
C ILE A 1171 -12.23 -21.22 22.32
N PRO A 1172 -11.57 -21.26 23.50
CA PRO A 1172 -11.30 -20.05 24.28
C PRO A 1172 -10.53 -18.97 23.52
N MET A 1173 -9.53 -19.36 22.72
CA MET A 1173 -8.76 -18.43 21.89
C MET A 1173 -9.62 -17.80 20.78
N ILE A 1174 -10.50 -18.59 20.18
CA ILE A 1174 -11.41 -18.18 19.11
C ILE A 1174 -12.43 -17.17 19.65
N LEU A 1175 -13.06 -17.46 20.79
CA LEU A 1175 -13.98 -16.56 21.49
C LEU A 1175 -13.28 -15.25 21.90
N ALA A 1176 -12.06 -15.33 22.45
CA ALA A 1176 -11.27 -14.15 22.82
C ALA A 1176 -10.89 -13.26 21.61
N ALA A 1177 -10.87 -13.81 20.40
CA ALA A 1177 -10.67 -13.05 19.17
C ALA A 1177 -11.96 -12.42 18.63
N GLY A 1178 -13.09 -12.57 19.32
CA GLY A 1178 -14.40 -12.08 18.89
C GLY A 1178 -15.03 -12.93 17.78
N VAL A 1179 -14.55 -14.15 17.56
CA VAL A 1179 -15.13 -15.10 16.60
C VAL A 1179 -16.18 -15.93 17.33
N ARG A 1180 -17.43 -15.92 16.84
CA ARG A 1180 -18.53 -16.68 17.46
C ARG A 1180 -18.42 -18.17 17.17
N VAL A 1181 -18.90 -18.99 18.09
CA VAL A 1181 -18.86 -20.45 17.99
C VAL A 1181 -20.29 -21.00 18.16
N LEU A 1182 -20.74 -21.77 17.17
CA LEU A 1182 -21.98 -22.54 17.23
C LEU A 1182 -21.64 -24.03 17.18
N ASN A 1183 -22.02 -24.80 18.19
CA ASN A 1183 -22.09 -26.25 18.10
C ASN A 1183 -23.56 -26.64 17.95
N TYR A 1184 -23.92 -27.40 16.92
CA TYR A 1184 -25.28 -27.91 16.77
C TYR A 1184 -25.26 -29.43 16.69
N ALA A 1185 -26.24 -30.11 17.29
CA ALA A 1185 -26.30 -31.57 17.29
C ALA A 1185 -27.73 -32.07 17.08
N GLY A 1186 -27.87 -33.05 16.19
CA GLY A 1186 -29.10 -33.80 16.00
C GLY A 1186 -29.39 -34.66 17.24
N ASP A 1187 -30.63 -34.65 17.69
CA ASP A 1187 -31.00 -35.38 18.90
C ASP A 1187 -31.14 -36.90 18.72
N ALA A 1188 -31.11 -37.39 17.47
CA ALA A 1188 -31.12 -38.80 17.10
C ALA A 1188 -29.75 -39.33 16.67
N ASP A 1189 -28.69 -38.52 16.74
CA ASP A 1189 -27.31 -38.96 16.53
C ASP A 1189 -26.80 -39.68 17.79
N LEU A 1190 -26.28 -40.91 17.65
CA LEU A 1190 -25.63 -41.62 18.74
C LEU A 1190 -24.13 -41.41 18.74
N ILE A 1191 -23.44 -41.61 17.62
CA ILE A 1191 -21.98 -41.54 17.53
C ILE A 1191 -21.43 -40.17 17.96
N CYS A 1192 -22.11 -39.10 17.58
CA CYS A 1192 -21.79 -37.73 17.97
C CYS A 1192 -22.93 -37.11 18.79
N ASN A 1193 -23.40 -37.86 19.79
CA ASN A 1193 -24.60 -37.55 20.56
C ASN A 1193 -24.66 -36.12 21.13
N HIS A 1194 -25.88 -35.57 21.15
CA HIS A 1194 -26.15 -34.24 21.66
C HIS A 1194 -25.84 -34.07 23.17
N MET A 1195 -25.87 -35.15 23.95
CA MET A 1195 -25.61 -35.10 25.40
C MET A 1195 -24.14 -34.84 25.69
N GLY A 1196 -23.24 -35.60 25.05
CA GLY A 1196 -21.80 -35.42 25.11
C GLY A 1196 -21.37 -34.08 24.51
N ASN A 1197 -21.95 -33.70 23.37
CA ASN A 1197 -21.73 -32.37 22.79
C ASN A 1197 -22.09 -31.24 23.77
N LYS A 1198 -23.22 -31.34 24.48
CA LYS A 1198 -23.60 -30.36 25.50
C LYS A 1198 -22.67 -30.39 26.71
N ALA A 1199 -22.29 -31.58 27.18
CA ALA A 1199 -21.38 -31.76 28.32
C ALA A 1199 -20.02 -31.12 28.04
N MET A 1200 -19.41 -31.43 26.90
CA MET A 1200 -18.14 -30.84 26.48
C MET A 1200 -18.24 -29.31 26.37
N MET A 1201 -19.32 -28.77 25.78
CA MET A 1201 -19.52 -27.31 25.71
C MET A 1201 -19.63 -26.62 27.09
N LEU A 1202 -20.09 -27.34 28.13
CA LEU A 1202 -20.15 -26.84 29.51
C LEU A 1202 -18.77 -26.89 30.20
N GLU A 1203 -17.87 -27.75 29.75
CA GLU A 1203 -16.54 -27.97 30.34
C GLU A 1203 -15.46 -27.03 29.78
N ILE A 1204 -15.71 -26.40 28.62
CA ILE A 1204 -14.77 -25.45 28.00
C ILE A 1204 -14.38 -24.35 29.01
N GLN A 1205 -13.07 -24.19 29.21
CA GLN A 1205 -12.52 -23.19 30.12
C GLN A 1205 -12.32 -21.84 29.42
N TRP A 1206 -13.25 -20.90 29.63
CA TRP A 1206 -13.18 -19.54 29.12
C TRP A 1206 -13.89 -18.55 30.06
N PRO A 1207 -13.65 -17.22 29.96
CA PRO A 1207 -14.20 -16.25 30.92
C PRO A 1207 -15.73 -16.28 31.11
N GLY A 1208 -16.49 -16.65 30.07
CA GLY A 1208 -17.95 -16.76 30.12
C GLY A 1208 -18.50 -18.13 30.52
N ASN A 1209 -17.64 -19.09 30.92
CA ASN A 1209 -18.05 -20.46 31.25
C ASN A 1209 -19.17 -20.53 32.30
N ARG A 1210 -19.06 -19.75 33.38
CA ARG A 1210 -20.11 -19.68 34.42
C ARG A 1210 -21.42 -19.11 33.89
N GLY A 1211 -21.35 -18.14 32.99
CA GLY A 1211 -22.52 -17.55 32.35
C GLY A 1211 -23.22 -18.53 31.42
N PHE A 1212 -22.46 -19.27 30.60
CA PHE A 1212 -22.99 -20.33 29.75
C PHE A 1212 -23.60 -21.49 30.55
N ALA A 1213 -22.95 -21.91 31.64
CA ALA A 1213 -23.48 -22.93 32.54
C ALA A 1213 -24.79 -22.50 33.22
N ALA A 1214 -24.88 -21.22 33.61
CA ALA A 1214 -26.07 -20.63 34.23
C ALA A 1214 -27.19 -20.27 33.23
N ALA A 1215 -26.89 -20.17 31.93
CA ALA A 1215 -27.88 -19.85 30.91
C ALA A 1215 -28.95 -20.95 30.81
N ALA A 1216 -30.20 -20.54 30.62
CA ALA A 1216 -31.31 -21.47 30.40
C ALA A 1216 -31.27 -22.03 28.98
N ASP A 1217 -31.81 -23.24 28.81
CA ASP A 1217 -32.11 -23.75 27.47
C ASP A 1217 -33.43 -23.11 27.01
N HIS A 1218 -33.42 -22.54 25.81
CA HIS A 1218 -34.59 -21.90 25.20
C HIS A 1218 -35.10 -22.75 24.05
N THR A 1219 -36.42 -22.88 23.92
CA THR A 1219 -37.02 -23.53 22.76
C THR A 1219 -36.71 -22.73 21.50
N TRP A 1220 -36.06 -23.38 20.53
CA TRP A 1220 -35.73 -22.77 19.25
C TRP A 1220 -36.91 -22.91 18.28
N LEU A 1221 -37.48 -21.76 17.90
CA LEU A 1221 -38.64 -21.67 17.02
C LEU A 1221 -38.24 -21.25 15.60
N VAL A 1222 -38.74 -21.97 14.60
CA VAL A 1222 -38.66 -21.58 13.18
C VAL A 1222 -40.08 -21.60 12.62
N ASP A 1223 -40.55 -20.47 12.10
CA ASP A 1223 -41.91 -20.29 11.59
C ASP A 1223 -43.00 -20.75 12.59
N GLY A 1224 -42.79 -20.49 13.89
CA GLY A 1224 -43.70 -20.85 14.97
C GLY A 1224 -43.67 -22.32 15.38
N ARG A 1225 -42.76 -23.14 14.84
CA ARG A 1225 -42.58 -24.55 15.21
C ARG A 1225 -41.34 -24.73 16.08
N ALA A 1226 -41.46 -25.49 17.16
CA ALA A 1226 -40.33 -25.91 17.98
C ALA A 1226 -39.50 -26.95 17.23
N LEU A 1227 -38.33 -26.55 16.73
CA LEU A 1227 -37.41 -27.41 15.97
C LEU A 1227 -36.15 -27.77 16.77
N GLY A 1228 -36.01 -27.27 17.99
CA GLY A 1228 -34.86 -27.58 18.83
C GLY A 1228 -34.82 -26.82 20.15
N GLU A 1229 -33.67 -26.87 20.81
CA GLU A 1229 -33.34 -26.13 22.02
C GLU A 1229 -31.97 -25.47 21.87
N VAL A 1230 -31.87 -24.19 22.20
CA VAL A 1230 -30.62 -23.43 22.13
C VAL A 1230 -30.22 -22.92 23.51
N ARG A 1231 -28.92 -22.98 23.78
CA ARG A 1231 -28.27 -22.29 24.90
C ARG A 1231 -27.18 -21.40 24.33
N SER A 1232 -27.16 -20.13 24.72
CA SER A 1232 -26.17 -19.17 24.22
C SER A 1232 -25.70 -18.25 25.33
N PHE A 1233 -24.40 -17.94 25.33
CA PHE A 1233 -23.80 -16.92 26.20
C PHE A 1233 -22.55 -16.34 25.53
N GLU A 1234 -22.45 -15.00 25.45
CA GLU A 1234 -21.28 -14.24 24.98
C GLU A 1234 -20.53 -14.84 23.78
N GLY A 1235 -21.26 -15.25 22.74
CA GLY A 1235 -20.69 -15.73 21.47
C GLY A 1235 -20.50 -17.24 21.37
N LEU A 1236 -20.68 -18.01 22.44
CA LEU A 1236 -20.77 -19.47 22.42
C LEU A 1236 -22.24 -19.91 22.40
N SER A 1237 -22.61 -20.82 21.51
CA SER A 1237 -23.97 -21.37 21.40
C SER A 1237 -23.95 -22.88 21.21
N PHE A 1238 -24.83 -23.59 21.91
CA PHE A 1238 -25.14 -24.99 21.69
C PHE A 1238 -26.60 -25.11 21.23
N LEU A 1239 -26.83 -25.72 20.07
CA LEU A 1239 -28.16 -25.95 19.49
C LEU A 1239 -28.43 -27.44 19.35
N ARG A 1240 -29.40 -27.95 20.11
CA ARG A 1240 -29.98 -29.27 19.87
C ARG A 1240 -31.06 -29.17 18.80
N VAL A 1241 -30.98 -29.97 17.74
CA VAL A 1241 -31.97 -30.03 16.66
C VAL A 1241 -32.82 -31.29 16.80
N TYR A 1242 -34.14 -31.12 16.87
CA TYR A 1242 -35.06 -32.23 17.05
C TYR A 1242 -35.32 -33.00 15.76
N GLY A 1243 -35.39 -34.33 15.88
CA GLY A 1243 -35.71 -35.21 14.76
C GLY A 1243 -34.64 -35.21 13.68
N ALA A 1244 -33.37 -35.07 14.06
CA ALA A 1244 -32.22 -35.12 13.18
C ALA A 1244 -31.17 -36.11 13.71
N GLY A 1245 -30.62 -36.95 12.83
CA GLY A 1245 -29.47 -37.78 13.12
C GLY A 1245 -28.15 -37.06 12.79
N HIS A 1246 -27.16 -37.83 12.35
CA HIS A 1246 -25.81 -37.36 12.06
C HIS A 1246 -25.75 -36.33 10.92
N MET A 1247 -26.70 -36.41 9.97
CA MET A 1247 -26.75 -35.53 8.80
C MET A 1247 -27.90 -34.52 8.95
N VAL A 1248 -27.75 -33.52 9.84
CA VAL A 1248 -28.83 -32.58 10.20
C VAL A 1248 -29.46 -31.91 8.97
N ALA A 1249 -28.66 -31.51 7.98
CA ALA A 1249 -29.18 -30.87 6.76
C ALA A 1249 -29.94 -31.84 5.83
N LEU A 1250 -29.67 -33.14 5.94
CA LEU A 1250 -30.42 -34.17 5.21
C LEU A 1250 -31.75 -34.46 5.90
N ASP A 1251 -31.72 -34.62 7.23
CA ASP A 1251 -32.88 -35.01 8.04
C ASP A 1251 -33.86 -33.87 8.29
N GLN A 1252 -33.36 -32.66 8.53
CA GLN A 1252 -34.13 -31.46 8.85
C GLN A 1252 -33.68 -30.28 7.98
N PRO A 1253 -33.88 -30.34 6.64
CA PRO A 1253 -33.37 -29.34 5.71
C PRO A 1253 -33.93 -27.93 5.94
N VAL A 1254 -35.19 -27.82 6.41
CA VAL A 1254 -35.81 -26.54 6.79
C VAL A 1254 -35.12 -25.94 8.01
N ALA A 1255 -34.88 -26.75 9.05
CA ALA A 1255 -34.20 -26.31 10.25
C ALA A 1255 -32.75 -25.89 9.93
N ALA A 1256 -32.03 -26.71 9.16
CA ALA A 1256 -30.64 -26.43 8.80
C ALA A 1256 -30.48 -25.12 8.02
N LEU A 1257 -31.38 -24.82 7.07
CA LEU A 1257 -31.34 -23.54 6.34
C LEU A 1257 -31.68 -22.34 7.24
N ALA A 1258 -32.66 -22.49 8.14
CA ALA A 1258 -33.01 -21.44 9.10
C ALA A 1258 -31.87 -21.17 10.09
N MET A 1259 -31.22 -22.23 10.58
CA MET A 1259 -30.03 -22.15 11.43
C MET A 1259 -28.89 -21.41 10.72
N LEU A 1260 -28.60 -21.75 9.45
CA LEU A 1260 -27.59 -21.03 8.67
C LEU A 1260 -27.92 -19.53 8.60
N ALA A 1261 -29.17 -19.18 8.24
CA ALA A 1261 -29.58 -17.79 8.10
C ALA A 1261 -29.35 -17.00 9.40
N GLN A 1262 -29.77 -17.57 10.53
CA GLN A 1262 -29.60 -16.96 11.85
C GLN A 1262 -28.12 -16.87 12.26
N TRP A 1263 -27.33 -17.92 11.99
CA TRP A 1263 -25.89 -17.94 12.28
C TRP A 1263 -25.12 -16.87 11.50
N LEU A 1264 -25.47 -16.63 10.23
CA LEU A 1264 -24.86 -15.61 9.38
C LEU A 1264 -25.26 -14.17 9.78
N ASP A 1265 -26.55 -13.93 10.05
CA ASP A 1265 -27.11 -12.57 10.25
C ASP A 1265 -26.87 -11.99 11.65
N HIS A 1266 -26.20 -12.73 12.54
CA HIS A 1266 -25.90 -12.28 13.91
C HIS A 1266 -27.14 -12.01 14.77
N SER A 1267 -28.35 -12.25 14.25
CA SER A 1267 -29.55 -12.50 15.04
C SER A 1267 -29.25 -13.72 15.90
N ALA A 1268 -29.47 -13.64 17.22
CA ALA A 1268 -29.40 -14.83 18.06
C ALA A 1268 -30.20 -15.95 17.38
N ILE A 1269 -29.68 -17.18 17.41
CA ILE A 1269 -30.54 -18.35 17.40
C ILE A 1269 -31.40 -18.14 18.67
N ILE A 1270 -32.63 -17.69 18.44
CA ILE A 1270 -33.32 -16.47 18.95
C ILE A 1270 -33.37 -16.22 20.48
N ILE A 1271 -33.39 -14.94 20.89
CA ILE A 1271 -34.17 -14.45 22.07
C ILE A 1271 -35.56 -14.10 21.58
#